data_AF-A0A9Y6JHV0-F1
#
_entry.id   AF-A0A9Y6JHV0-F1
#
_cell.length_a   1.000
_cell.length_b   1.000
_cell.length_c   1.000
_cell.angle_alpha   90.00
_cell.angle_beta   90.00
_cell.angle_gamma   90.00
#
_symmetry.space_group_name_H-M   'P 1'
#
loop_
_entity.id
_entity.type
_entity.pdbx_description
1 polymer ?
#
loop_
_entity_poly.entity_id
_entity_poly.type
_entity_poly.pdbx_seq_one_letter_code
_entity_poly.pdbx_strand_id
1 'polypeptide(L)'
;MKKFRKVLDGLTTSSPGATVGSPSCGSAAGTPTAAPTPKEIDVQETLVSENFQLCKTVRHGFPYQPTALAFDPVQKILAIGSRSGGVRILGRPGVDCYCQHESGAAVLQLQFLINEGALVSACADDTLHLWNLRQRRPAILHSLKFNRERITFCHLPFQSKWLYVGTERGNTHIVNIESFVLSGYVIMWNKAIELSTKTHPGPVVHLSDSPKDEGKLLIGFESGTIVQWDLRGKKADFRIYYDEAIHSVSWHHEGKQFMCSHSDGSLTLWNLRNTTKPFQVTFPHGKIQKDARKESCKPILKVEYKTCRNSEPFVIFSGGLSYDKAGRRPALTIMHGKAITVLEMDYPIVEFMVLCETPYNNEVQEPYAVVVLLEKDLIVVDLTQSNYPVFENPYPMDIHESPVTCTAYFADCPPDIIPILYSIGAKHKKTGYSQKEWPISGGTWTLGSHTYPEIIITGHADGSIKFWDASAITLQMLYKMKTSKVFEKPKPGEGRAAELVEEDPFAIQMVSWCPQSRMFCVVGISAHIILYRFSKYDANTQIVSLEVRLQCDSDDVISPSENENNPSFSEPSSHSPQPHHQHQHPASPGSRTPEGIKDSIPCLKVKDRAVRVPPGYQSELVIQLLWVDGEPPQQITSLDINSAYGLLAFGNCNGLAVVDYLQKTVILCMSTLDLYGSTDPYQRLTRSPRRNRQSTSEFCMRGLSNFYSDSKKRIRTSYQSLTELTDNQQSIDMERNKSPTSVHYPTSLHNDPRVLPEPVASLRASHCSPVFYLLDNVKGPGRKLSLPTDLKTDLDHVNGHCTSPTSQPCSAGKPRIPMGPEGPRLTRRGPGRPPFRKAQSAACMEISLPVSHTEGHASRRAMLQQLHGVTMYSHDEHHSTTSYCWSDRESRENSFTRSRSSSVSSIDRDTKEAVTTLQFGESYGRKNDVLPTPCLWVGTSLGVVLLIPMSIPTDQEERMEEPVTMGVSGAVLMLKGSVLRFSFLDCMGALIQPPYEVWRDHNAPEDPDRLRRRKLVHFSPSSSQDACGDGHLAVVCSERQAKVFLMPSQSCLFVHNITESSFVLRADVVSVCNSVCLACFCANGHVMTLSLPSLRPLMDVNYLPLTDMRIARTFYFTNGGQALYLSSPTEVQRITYSQEMCDNLQEMLGELFTPIETPEAQNRGFLKGFFGGNAHTFDREELFGEAAAGKASRSLAQHIPGQGGVEGMKVAASGVVGELARARIALDERGQRLGELEERTALMMTSAESFSKHAHELMLKCKDKKWYQF
;
A
#
# COMPACT_ATOMS: atom_id res chain seq x y z
N MET A 1 -20.56 7.05 28.29
CA MET A 1 -21.69 7.95 28.67
C MET A 1 -21.37 8.63 30.02
N LYS A 2 -21.67 9.93 30.18
CA LYS A 2 -21.72 10.69 31.46
C LYS A 2 -20.50 10.63 32.42
N LYS A 3 -19.48 11.46 32.16
CA LYS A 3 -18.89 12.43 33.12
C LYS A 3 -17.74 13.23 32.48
N PHE A 4 -18.05 14.43 31.99
CA PHE A 4 -17.21 15.65 31.99
C PHE A 4 -17.91 16.70 31.11
N ARG A 5 -18.75 17.54 31.72
CA ARG A 5 -19.39 18.71 31.06
C ARG A 5 -19.88 19.68 32.14
N LYS A 6 -19.08 20.70 32.45
CA LYS A 6 -19.41 21.97 33.14
C LYS A 6 -18.13 22.71 33.58
N VAL A 7 -17.64 23.62 32.74
CA VAL A 7 -17.29 25.02 33.09
C VAL A 7 -17.44 25.88 31.83
N LEU A 8 -18.68 26.18 31.47
CA LEU A 8 -19.05 27.31 30.61
C LEU A 8 -20.54 27.58 30.87
N ASP A 9 -20.91 28.83 31.11
CA ASP A 9 -22.24 29.47 31.08
C ASP A 9 -22.29 30.62 32.09
N GLY A 10 -22.59 31.83 31.60
CA GLY A 10 -22.69 33.06 32.40
C GLY A 10 -21.80 34.18 31.83
N LEU A 11 -22.33 35.32 31.36
CA LEU A 11 -23.73 35.77 31.31
C LEU A 11 -24.00 36.57 30.01
N THR A 12 -25.20 36.44 29.45
CA THR A 12 -25.69 37.26 28.33
C THR A 12 -27.06 37.87 28.67
N THR A 13 -27.13 39.18 28.95
CA THR A 13 -28.40 39.92 29.08
C THR A 13 -28.25 41.43 28.82
N SER A 14 -28.62 41.90 27.63
CA SER A 14 -29.27 43.20 27.42
C SER A 14 -29.78 43.31 25.97
N SER A 15 -31.05 43.66 25.80
CA SER A 15 -31.73 43.80 24.50
C SER A 15 -31.88 45.29 24.12
N PRO A 16 -32.19 45.64 22.85
CA PRO A 16 -31.92 46.98 22.32
C PRO A 16 -33.02 48.01 22.59
N GLY A 17 -32.64 49.30 22.50
CA GLY A 17 -33.55 50.44 22.38
C GLY A 17 -32.95 51.48 21.43
N ALA A 18 -33.79 52.12 20.60
CA ALA A 18 -33.35 53.02 19.54
C ALA A 18 -33.96 54.42 19.67
N THR A 19 -33.14 55.46 19.50
CA THR A 19 -33.56 56.87 19.37
C THR A 19 -32.59 57.62 18.45
N VAL A 20 -33.12 58.58 17.69
CA VAL A 20 -32.37 59.39 16.69
C VAL A 20 -31.84 60.68 17.33
N GLY A 21 -30.66 61.14 16.92
CA GLY A 21 -30.12 62.45 17.29
C GLY A 21 -28.95 62.90 16.39
N SER A 22 -28.98 64.15 15.93
CA SER A 22 -27.99 64.76 15.01
C SER A 22 -27.03 65.72 15.77
N PRO A 23 -25.93 66.22 15.16
CA PRO A 23 -24.73 66.58 15.92
C PRO A 23 -24.64 68.04 16.42
N SER A 24 -23.71 68.27 17.34
CA SER A 24 -23.18 69.61 17.70
C SER A 24 -21.71 69.54 18.10
N CYS A 25 -20.93 70.58 17.81
CA CYS A 25 -19.47 70.61 17.95
C CYS A 25 -18.98 71.19 19.30
N GLY A 26 -17.79 70.78 19.74
CA GLY A 26 -17.06 71.36 20.89
C GLY A 26 -15.59 70.89 20.89
N SER A 27 -14.65 71.70 21.40
CA SER A 27 -13.21 71.52 21.14
C SER A 27 -12.31 71.56 22.39
N ALA A 28 -11.11 70.96 22.21
CA ALA A 28 -9.82 71.26 22.84
C ALA A 28 -9.36 70.50 24.12
N ALA A 29 -8.03 70.51 24.28
CA ALA A 29 -7.23 70.26 25.50
C ALA A 29 -6.96 68.82 26.00
N GLY A 30 -6.33 68.01 25.15
CA GLY A 30 -5.05 67.31 25.42
C GLY A 30 -4.75 66.65 26.78
N THR A 31 -4.76 65.32 26.78
CA THR A 31 -3.96 64.43 27.67
C THR A 31 -3.33 63.31 26.83
N PRO A 32 -2.18 62.73 27.21
CA PRO A 32 -1.49 61.73 26.39
C PRO A 32 -2.32 60.46 26.26
N THR A 33 -2.69 60.11 25.02
CA THR A 33 -3.41 58.87 24.71
C THR A 33 -2.52 57.64 24.93
N ALA A 34 -3.09 56.60 25.53
CA ALA A 34 -2.46 55.29 25.61
C ALA A 34 -2.20 54.72 24.20
N ALA A 35 -1.34 53.69 24.13
CA ALA A 35 -1.11 52.94 22.89
C ALA A 35 -2.45 52.42 22.32
N PRO A 36 -2.63 52.44 20.99
CA PRO A 36 -3.89 52.02 20.39
C PRO A 36 -4.19 50.56 20.73
N THR A 37 -5.42 50.30 21.18
CA THR A 37 -5.98 48.94 21.17
C THR A 37 -5.93 48.41 19.74
N PRO A 38 -5.60 47.12 19.52
CA PRO A 38 -5.61 46.55 18.18
C PRO A 38 -6.99 46.72 17.54
N LYS A 39 -7.04 46.99 16.23
CA LYS A 39 -8.29 46.87 15.46
C LYS A 39 -8.82 45.44 15.66
N GLU A 40 -10.01 45.29 16.21
CA GLU A 40 -10.73 44.02 16.15
C GLU A 40 -11.14 43.78 14.69
N ILE A 41 -10.55 42.77 14.05
CA ILE A 41 -10.92 42.37 12.70
C ILE A 41 -12.02 41.32 12.83
N ASP A 42 -13.27 41.76 12.66
CA ASP A 42 -14.47 40.92 12.77
C ASP A 42 -14.66 40.06 11.51
N VAL A 43 -13.86 39.00 11.38
CA VAL A 43 -14.03 37.98 10.32
C VAL A 43 -15.07 36.97 10.76
N GLN A 44 -16.19 36.88 10.03
CA GLN A 44 -17.24 35.91 10.28
C GLN A 44 -16.81 34.48 9.89
N GLU A 45 -16.15 33.77 10.80
CA GLU A 45 -15.83 32.35 10.62
C GLU A 45 -17.09 31.47 10.59
N THR A 46 -17.36 30.83 9.45
CA THR A 46 -18.50 29.91 9.28
C THR A 46 -18.23 28.49 9.77
N LEU A 47 -16.96 28.08 9.93
CA LEU A 47 -16.59 26.72 10.30
C LEU A 47 -16.81 26.41 11.78
N VAL A 48 -17.44 25.27 12.02
CA VAL A 48 -17.67 24.65 13.34
C VAL A 48 -17.17 23.21 13.35
N SER A 49 -16.98 22.61 14.53
CA SER A 49 -16.53 21.22 14.65
C SER A 49 -17.46 20.20 13.98
N GLU A 50 -18.73 20.55 13.80
CA GLU A 50 -19.75 19.72 13.16
C GLU A 50 -19.58 19.61 11.64
N ASN A 51 -18.71 20.45 11.02
CA ASN A 51 -18.31 20.28 9.63
C ASN A 51 -17.25 19.18 9.44
N PHE A 52 -16.67 18.62 10.51
CA PHE A 52 -15.48 17.76 10.46
C PHE A 52 -15.71 16.36 11.01
N GLN A 53 -15.50 15.35 10.16
CA GLN A 53 -15.45 13.95 10.55
C GLN A 53 -14.37 13.23 9.74
N LEU A 54 -13.45 12.56 10.43
CA LEU A 54 -12.36 11.82 9.79
C LEU A 54 -12.80 10.39 9.43
N CYS A 55 -12.89 10.07 8.14
CA CYS A 55 -13.20 8.73 7.66
C CYS A 55 -12.34 8.28 6.47
N LYS A 56 -12.05 6.97 6.39
CA LYS A 56 -11.41 6.33 5.23
C LYS A 56 -12.41 6.27 4.07
N THR A 57 -12.03 6.76 2.90
CA THR A 57 -12.88 6.77 1.70
C THR A 57 -12.65 5.53 0.85
N VAL A 58 -11.51 5.46 0.16
CA VAL A 58 -11.15 4.39 -0.78
C VAL A 58 -9.65 4.07 -0.70
N ARG A 59 -9.29 2.85 -1.07
CA ARG A 59 -7.90 2.40 -1.25
C ARG A 59 -7.64 2.06 -2.71
N HIS A 60 -6.46 2.41 -3.19
CA HIS A 60 -5.99 2.16 -4.56
C HIS A 60 -4.66 1.42 -4.52
N GLY A 61 -4.26 0.79 -5.63
CA GLY A 61 -3.05 -0.03 -5.70
C GLY A 61 -3.30 -1.51 -5.44
N PHE A 62 -2.24 -2.30 -5.29
CA PHE A 62 -2.28 -3.76 -5.16
C PHE A 62 -2.25 -4.23 -3.70
N PRO A 63 -3.09 -5.18 -3.26
CA PRO A 63 -3.11 -5.70 -1.88
C PRO A 63 -1.74 -6.10 -1.36
N TYR A 64 -1.26 -5.46 -0.29
CA TYR A 64 0.09 -5.71 0.22
C TYR A 64 0.18 -7.07 0.94
N GLN A 65 1.18 -7.88 0.55
CA GLN A 65 1.40 -9.24 1.05
C GLN A 65 0.12 -10.10 0.98
N PRO A 66 -0.37 -10.39 -0.23
CA PRO A 66 -1.58 -11.19 -0.40
C PRO A 66 -1.31 -12.65 -0.03
N THR A 67 -2.36 -13.37 0.37
CA THR A 67 -2.24 -14.73 0.95
C THR A 67 -3.35 -15.70 0.55
N ALA A 68 -4.48 -15.24 -0.01
CA ALA A 68 -5.60 -16.09 -0.42
C ALA A 68 -6.40 -15.45 -1.57
N LEU A 69 -7.03 -16.27 -2.41
CA LEU A 69 -7.84 -15.85 -3.55
C LEU A 69 -9.20 -16.60 -3.59
N ALA A 70 -10.29 -15.90 -3.92
CA ALA A 70 -11.60 -16.52 -4.19
C ALA A 70 -12.39 -15.76 -5.26
N PHE A 71 -13.33 -16.42 -5.94
CA PHE A 71 -14.17 -15.84 -6.99
C PHE A 71 -15.59 -16.40 -6.93
N ASP A 72 -16.58 -15.54 -7.17
CA ASP A 72 -17.96 -15.93 -7.41
C ASP A 72 -18.24 -15.85 -8.93
N PRO A 73 -18.47 -16.97 -9.64
CA PRO A 73 -18.68 -16.99 -11.08
C PRO A 73 -20.04 -16.46 -11.54
N VAL A 74 -21.04 -16.36 -10.64
CA VAL A 74 -22.36 -15.82 -10.95
C VAL A 74 -22.38 -14.30 -10.75
N GLN A 75 -21.87 -13.83 -9.62
CA GLN A 75 -21.70 -12.41 -9.33
C GLN A 75 -20.53 -11.77 -10.11
N LYS A 76 -19.56 -12.56 -10.57
CA LYS A 76 -18.32 -12.15 -11.24
C LYS A 76 -17.46 -11.17 -10.41
N ILE A 77 -17.39 -11.41 -9.11
CA ILE A 77 -16.54 -10.67 -8.15
C ILE A 77 -15.40 -11.55 -7.65
N LEU A 78 -14.23 -10.93 -7.45
CA LEU A 78 -13.01 -11.54 -6.93
C LEU A 78 -12.76 -11.04 -5.50
N ALA A 79 -12.28 -11.90 -4.60
CA ALA A 79 -11.79 -11.50 -3.28
C ALA A 79 -10.32 -11.91 -3.10
N ILE A 80 -9.50 -11.01 -2.54
CA ILE A 80 -8.09 -11.21 -2.22
C ILE A 80 -7.90 -10.99 -0.72
N GLY A 81 -7.35 -11.99 -0.03
CA GLY A 81 -6.96 -11.90 1.39
C GLY A 81 -5.50 -11.49 1.54
N SER A 82 -5.15 -10.83 2.65
CA SER A 82 -3.76 -10.43 2.96
C SER A 82 -3.25 -10.93 4.31
N ARG A 83 -1.91 -10.89 4.44
CA ARG A 83 -1.16 -11.21 5.68
C ARG A 83 -1.51 -10.31 6.87
N SER A 84 -2.02 -9.10 6.61
CA SER A 84 -2.44 -8.11 7.62
C SER A 84 -3.93 -8.18 7.97
N GLY A 85 -4.61 -9.28 7.63
CA GLY A 85 -6.04 -9.45 7.83
C GLY A 85 -6.91 -8.57 6.93
N GLY A 86 -6.35 -8.02 5.85
CA GLY A 86 -7.13 -7.31 4.83
C GLY A 86 -7.90 -8.29 3.95
N VAL A 87 -9.10 -7.90 3.54
CA VAL A 87 -9.87 -8.55 2.47
C VAL A 87 -10.27 -7.44 1.49
N ARG A 88 -9.90 -7.60 0.23
CA ARG A 88 -10.26 -6.66 -0.85
C ARG A 88 -11.08 -7.36 -1.91
N ILE A 89 -12.24 -6.78 -2.24
CA ILE A 89 -13.24 -7.34 -3.14
C ILE A 89 -13.33 -6.44 -4.37
N LEU A 90 -13.16 -7.05 -5.55
CA LEU A 90 -13.07 -6.39 -6.85
C LEU A 90 -14.17 -6.90 -7.78
N GLY A 91 -14.87 -6.00 -8.44
CA GLY A 91 -15.85 -6.29 -9.49
C GLY A 91 -15.43 -5.66 -10.83
N ARG A 92 -16.39 -5.02 -11.51
CA ARG A 92 -16.11 -4.07 -12.60
C ARG A 92 -15.40 -2.80 -12.08
N PRO A 93 -14.77 -1.98 -12.94
CA PRO A 93 -14.21 -0.69 -12.54
C PRO A 93 -15.24 0.18 -11.81
N GLY A 94 -14.85 0.71 -10.64
CA GLY A 94 -15.74 1.40 -9.68
C GLY A 94 -16.20 0.52 -8.52
N VAL A 95 -16.11 -0.80 -8.64
CA VAL A 95 -16.44 -1.78 -7.60
C VAL A 95 -15.14 -2.31 -6.98
N ASP A 96 -14.53 -1.50 -6.11
CA ASP A 96 -13.35 -1.84 -5.30
C ASP A 96 -13.67 -1.57 -3.83
N CYS A 97 -13.65 -2.60 -2.99
CA CYS A 97 -13.96 -2.46 -1.56
C CYS A 97 -12.91 -3.15 -0.70
N TYR A 98 -12.40 -2.43 0.30
CA TYR A 98 -11.45 -2.94 1.29
C TYR A 98 -12.08 -3.01 2.68
N CYS A 99 -12.03 -4.18 3.30
CA CYS A 99 -12.30 -4.39 4.73
C CYS A 99 -11.10 -5.07 5.42
N GLN A 100 -11.11 -5.12 6.75
CA GLN A 100 -10.01 -5.69 7.54
C GLN A 100 -10.54 -6.38 8.80
N HIS A 101 -9.92 -7.50 9.16
CA HIS A 101 -10.14 -8.21 10.42
C HIS A 101 -9.53 -7.45 11.60
N GLU A 102 -10.29 -7.30 12.70
CA GLU A 102 -9.85 -6.59 13.91
C GLU A 102 -8.60 -7.19 14.57
N SER A 103 -8.37 -8.51 14.43
CA SER A 103 -7.17 -9.17 14.95
C SER A 103 -5.92 -8.95 14.09
N GLY A 104 -6.06 -8.39 12.88
CA GLY A 104 -4.97 -8.24 11.90
C GLY A 104 -4.37 -9.58 11.41
N ALA A 105 -4.97 -10.72 11.76
CA ALA A 105 -4.44 -12.04 11.46
C ALA A 105 -4.53 -12.38 9.96
N ALA A 106 -3.47 -12.97 9.42
CA ALA A 106 -3.38 -13.34 8.01
C ALA A 106 -4.57 -14.18 7.55
N VAL A 107 -5.17 -13.80 6.41
CA VAL A 107 -6.24 -14.57 5.77
C VAL A 107 -5.63 -15.77 5.06
N LEU A 108 -5.95 -16.99 5.51
CA LEU A 108 -5.42 -18.24 4.96
C LEU A 108 -6.26 -18.79 3.81
N GLN A 109 -7.59 -18.58 3.84
CA GLN A 109 -8.48 -19.02 2.76
C GLN A 109 -9.75 -18.17 2.71
N LEU A 110 -10.34 -18.07 1.53
CA LEU A 110 -11.59 -17.39 1.24
C LEU A 110 -12.54 -18.35 0.51
N GLN A 111 -13.83 -18.30 0.84
CA GLN A 111 -14.88 -19.15 0.25
C GLN A 111 -16.18 -18.32 0.10
N PHE A 112 -16.57 -17.98 -1.12
CA PHE A 112 -17.84 -17.28 -1.38
C PHE A 112 -19.03 -18.23 -1.18
N LEU A 113 -20.11 -17.73 -0.55
CA LEU A 113 -21.44 -18.33 -0.72
C LEU A 113 -21.95 -17.85 -2.08
N ILE A 114 -21.75 -18.69 -3.10
CA ILE A 114 -21.91 -18.33 -4.51
C ILE A 114 -23.33 -17.84 -4.81
N ASN A 115 -23.46 -16.63 -5.37
CA ASN A 115 -24.71 -15.91 -5.61
C ASN A 115 -25.57 -15.59 -4.37
N GLU A 116 -25.04 -15.79 -3.17
CA GLU A 116 -25.77 -15.60 -1.91
C GLU A 116 -25.38 -14.30 -1.18
N GLY A 117 -24.44 -13.53 -1.72
CA GLY A 117 -24.07 -12.21 -1.21
C GLY A 117 -23.31 -12.25 0.12
N ALA A 118 -22.55 -13.32 0.35
CA ALA A 118 -21.77 -13.53 1.55
C ALA A 118 -20.44 -14.25 1.26
N LEU A 119 -19.47 -14.10 2.17
CA LEU A 119 -18.11 -14.61 2.03
C LEU A 119 -17.63 -15.16 3.37
N VAL A 120 -17.08 -16.38 3.40
CA VAL A 120 -16.36 -16.93 4.55
C VAL A 120 -14.87 -16.65 4.38
N SER A 121 -14.22 -16.23 5.46
CA SER A 121 -12.76 -16.17 5.56
C SER A 121 -12.26 -17.03 6.72
N ALA A 122 -11.11 -17.67 6.53
CA ALA A 122 -10.39 -18.41 7.56
C ALA A 122 -9.06 -17.70 7.86
N CYS A 123 -8.80 -17.40 9.14
CA CYS A 123 -7.65 -16.61 9.58
C CYS A 123 -6.62 -17.44 10.34
N ALA A 124 -5.36 -16.99 10.32
CA ALA A 124 -4.21 -17.64 10.97
C ALA A 124 -4.25 -17.60 12.52
N ASP A 125 -5.27 -16.99 13.11
CA ASP A 125 -5.56 -17.05 14.54
C ASP A 125 -6.63 -18.13 14.88
N ASP A 126 -6.90 -19.05 13.94
CA ASP A 126 -7.90 -20.12 14.00
C ASP A 126 -9.36 -19.63 14.08
N THR A 127 -9.63 -18.42 13.60
CA THR A 127 -10.99 -17.86 13.52
C THR A 127 -11.54 -17.97 12.10
N LEU A 128 -12.75 -18.52 11.98
CA LEU A 128 -13.61 -18.33 10.80
C LEU A 128 -14.45 -17.08 10.98
N HIS A 129 -14.71 -16.35 9.90
CA HIS A 129 -15.65 -15.20 9.88
C HIS A 129 -16.60 -15.29 8.70
N LEU A 130 -17.86 -14.93 8.91
CA LEU A 130 -18.89 -14.77 7.87
C LEU A 130 -19.13 -13.29 7.60
N TRP A 131 -18.87 -12.86 6.37
CA TRP A 131 -19.10 -11.50 5.87
C TRP A 131 -20.41 -11.38 5.10
N ASN A 132 -21.17 -10.32 5.36
CA ASN A 132 -22.29 -9.86 4.51
C ASN A 132 -21.77 -8.90 3.43
N LEU A 133 -22.10 -9.16 2.16
CA LEU A 133 -21.72 -8.35 0.99
C LEU A 133 -22.93 -7.64 0.33
N ARG A 134 -24.16 -7.85 0.84
CA ARG A 134 -25.40 -7.23 0.36
C ARG A 134 -25.54 -5.74 0.70
N GLN A 135 -24.50 -5.16 1.30
CA GLN A 135 -24.39 -3.78 1.74
C GLN A 135 -23.06 -3.21 1.22
N ARG A 136 -23.05 -1.94 0.79
CA ARG A 136 -21.90 -1.26 0.14
C ARG A 136 -20.59 -1.27 0.94
N ARG A 137 -20.66 -1.54 2.25
CA ARG A 137 -19.51 -1.82 3.12
C ARG A 137 -19.67 -3.22 3.74
N PRO A 138 -18.81 -4.20 3.43
CA PRO A 138 -18.83 -5.51 4.07
C PRO A 138 -18.77 -5.44 5.59
N ALA A 139 -19.54 -6.30 6.26
CA ALA A 139 -19.51 -6.43 7.71
C ALA A 139 -19.51 -7.90 8.14
N ILE A 140 -18.80 -8.22 9.21
CA ILE A 140 -18.78 -9.55 9.83
C ILE A 140 -20.10 -9.74 10.59
N LEU A 141 -20.88 -10.76 10.23
CA LEU A 141 -22.09 -11.18 10.94
C LEU A 141 -21.74 -12.05 12.15
N HIS A 142 -20.91 -13.07 11.91
CA HIS A 142 -20.54 -14.09 12.89
C HIS A 142 -19.07 -14.46 12.76
N SER A 143 -18.45 -14.83 13.88
CA SER A 143 -17.12 -15.41 13.94
C SER A 143 -17.14 -16.69 14.78
N LEU A 144 -16.29 -17.65 14.45
CA LEU A 144 -16.19 -18.95 15.12
C LEU A 144 -14.72 -19.28 15.30
N LYS A 145 -14.21 -19.11 16.53
CA LYS A 145 -12.81 -19.33 16.87
C LYS A 145 -12.59 -20.77 17.34
N PHE A 146 -11.79 -21.53 16.61
CA PHE A 146 -11.38 -22.88 17.00
C PHE A 146 -10.36 -22.84 18.14
N ASN A 147 -10.41 -23.85 19.01
CA ASN A 147 -9.59 -23.96 20.20
C ASN A 147 -8.77 -25.26 20.13
N ARG A 148 -7.43 -25.13 20.09
CA ARG A 148 -6.46 -26.25 20.11
C ARG A 148 -6.48 -27.18 18.88
N GLU A 149 -7.30 -26.93 17.88
CA GLU A 149 -7.22 -27.56 16.55
C GLU A 149 -7.03 -26.46 15.52
N ARG A 150 -5.87 -26.46 14.84
CA ARG A 150 -5.53 -25.46 13.83
C ARG A 150 -6.22 -25.76 12.51
N ILE A 151 -6.78 -24.74 11.87
CA ILE A 151 -7.44 -24.82 10.56
C ILE A 151 -6.39 -24.94 9.45
N THR A 152 -6.59 -25.86 8.50
CA THR A 152 -5.68 -26.05 7.34
C THR A 152 -6.38 -26.05 5.98
N PHE A 153 -7.67 -26.40 5.91
CA PHE A 153 -8.43 -26.35 4.66
C PHE A 153 -9.93 -26.17 4.94
N CYS A 154 -10.61 -25.33 4.15
CA CYS A 154 -12.05 -25.11 4.21
C CYS A 154 -12.67 -25.38 2.83
N HIS A 155 -13.69 -26.23 2.78
CA HIS A 155 -14.49 -26.47 1.56
C HIS A 155 -15.96 -26.20 1.79
N LEU A 156 -16.55 -25.37 0.93
CA LEU A 156 -17.98 -25.12 0.87
C LEU A 156 -18.54 -25.68 -0.44
N PRO A 157 -19.31 -26.78 -0.42
CA PRO A 157 -19.98 -27.27 -1.63
C PRO A 157 -20.96 -26.21 -2.16
N PHE A 158 -21.12 -26.14 -3.48
CA PHE A 158 -22.05 -25.19 -4.10
C PHE A 158 -23.48 -25.38 -3.56
N GLN A 159 -24.16 -24.28 -3.25
CA GLN A 159 -25.48 -24.22 -2.61
C GLN A 159 -25.62 -24.99 -1.27
N SER A 160 -24.51 -25.38 -0.62
CA SER A 160 -24.51 -25.98 0.71
C SER A 160 -24.52 -24.91 1.81
N LYS A 161 -25.34 -25.12 2.84
CA LYS A 161 -25.26 -24.39 4.12
C LYS A 161 -24.30 -25.01 5.14
N TRP A 162 -23.55 -26.03 4.72
CA TRP A 162 -22.60 -26.79 5.53
C TRP A 162 -21.19 -26.67 4.96
N LEU A 163 -20.29 -26.09 5.76
CA LEU A 163 -18.87 -25.89 5.48
C LEU A 163 -18.07 -27.03 6.12
N TYR A 164 -17.16 -27.65 5.37
CA TYR A 164 -16.23 -28.66 5.88
C TYR A 164 -14.89 -28.01 6.23
N VAL A 165 -14.39 -28.28 7.44
CA VAL A 165 -13.18 -27.64 8.01
C VAL A 165 -12.16 -28.71 8.38
N GLY A 166 -11.13 -28.85 7.54
CA GLY A 166 -9.96 -29.69 7.74
C GLY A 166 -8.93 -29.04 8.67
N THR A 167 -8.20 -29.87 9.41
CA THR A 167 -7.28 -29.43 10.46
C THR A 167 -5.88 -30.05 10.36
N GLU A 168 -4.93 -29.41 11.03
CA GLU A 168 -3.54 -29.89 11.23
C GLU A 168 -3.49 -31.28 11.90
N ARG A 169 -4.54 -31.64 12.66
CA ARG A 169 -4.70 -32.95 13.32
C ARG A 169 -5.26 -34.04 12.41
N GLY A 170 -5.57 -33.74 11.15
CA GLY A 170 -6.23 -34.66 10.21
C GLY A 170 -7.74 -34.83 10.43
N ASN A 171 -8.34 -34.12 11.38
CA ASN A 171 -9.79 -34.16 11.58
C ASN A 171 -10.51 -33.25 10.58
N THR A 172 -11.69 -33.67 10.12
CA THR A 172 -12.64 -32.79 9.40
C THR A 172 -13.87 -32.53 10.26
N HIS A 173 -14.05 -31.28 10.64
CA HIS A 173 -15.24 -30.78 11.34
C HIS A 173 -16.26 -30.22 10.35
N ILE A 174 -17.51 -30.06 10.78
CA ILE A 174 -18.59 -29.54 9.94
C ILE A 174 -19.26 -28.36 10.64
N VAL A 175 -19.33 -27.21 9.96
CA VAL A 175 -19.92 -25.96 10.47
C VAL A 175 -21.20 -25.65 9.68
N ASN A 176 -22.30 -25.39 10.39
CA ASN A 176 -23.50 -24.81 9.80
C ASN A 176 -23.27 -23.30 9.60
N ILE A 177 -23.37 -22.78 8.37
CA ILE A 177 -23.01 -21.38 8.09
C ILE A 177 -24.13 -20.38 8.42
N GLU A 178 -25.39 -20.83 8.49
CA GLU A 178 -26.55 -19.99 8.84
C GLU A 178 -26.54 -19.60 10.33
N SER A 179 -26.19 -20.55 11.20
CA SER A 179 -26.08 -20.36 12.65
C SER A 179 -24.65 -20.10 13.13
N PHE A 180 -23.66 -20.40 12.29
CA PHE A 180 -22.23 -20.35 12.57
C PHE A 180 -21.78 -21.22 13.77
N VAL A 181 -22.35 -22.43 13.85
CA VAL A 181 -22.12 -23.42 14.92
C VAL A 181 -21.60 -24.75 14.35
N LEU A 182 -20.75 -25.44 15.11
CA LEU A 182 -20.27 -26.79 14.81
C LEU A 182 -21.37 -27.86 14.97
N SER A 183 -21.48 -28.74 13.99
CA SER A 183 -22.19 -30.02 14.08
C SER A 183 -21.47 -30.98 15.03
N GLY A 184 -22.21 -31.86 15.71
CA GLY A 184 -21.62 -33.02 16.40
C GLY A 184 -21.03 -34.08 15.44
N TYR A 185 -21.24 -33.95 14.13
CA TYR A 185 -20.65 -34.81 13.11
C TYR A 185 -19.18 -34.39 12.87
N VAL A 186 -18.24 -35.29 13.18
CA VAL A 186 -16.80 -35.11 12.94
C VAL A 186 -16.20 -36.35 12.27
N ILE A 187 -15.42 -36.15 11.22
CA ILE A 187 -14.62 -37.21 10.59
C ILE A 187 -13.24 -37.21 11.25
N MET A 188 -13.03 -38.18 12.14
CA MET A 188 -11.73 -38.39 12.79
C MET A 188 -10.76 -39.09 11.82
N TRP A 189 -9.51 -38.61 11.74
CA TRP A 189 -8.50 -39.18 10.84
C TRP A 189 -8.35 -40.70 11.00
N ASN A 190 -8.40 -41.21 12.23
CA ASN A 190 -8.24 -42.63 12.56
C ASN A 190 -9.43 -43.53 12.15
N LYS A 191 -10.55 -42.94 11.73
CA LYS A 191 -11.66 -43.65 11.05
C LYS A 191 -11.55 -43.53 9.54
N ALA A 192 -11.07 -42.38 9.05
CA ALA A 192 -10.86 -42.12 7.63
C ALA A 192 -9.78 -43.07 7.06
N ILE A 193 -8.63 -43.21 7.72
CA ILE A 193 -7.61 -44.21 7.36
C ILE A 193 -7.99 -45.61 7.86
N GLU A 194 -7.11 -46.59 7.69
CA GLU A 194 -7.31 -47.95 8.18
C GLU A 194 -6.87 -48.09 9.65
N LEU A 195 -7.63 -48.83 10.47
CA LEU A 195 -7.31 -49.00 11.91
C LEU A 195 -6.02 -49.80 12.17
N SER A 196 -5.47 -50.45 11.13
CA SER A 196 -4.20 -51.18 11.15
C SER A 196 -2.98 -50.25 11.05
N THR A 197 -3.09 -49.10 10.37
CA THR A 197 -1.97 -48.18 10.14
C THR A 197 -1.74 -47.30 11.37
N LYS A 198 -0.67 -47.62 12.11
CA LYS A 198 -0.24 -46.88 13.33
C LYS A 198 0.38 -45.50 13.04
N THR A 199 0.47 -45.11 11.77
CA THR A 199 1.04 -43.83 11.30
C THR A 199 -0.06 -42.79 11.12
N HIS A 200 0.12 -41.62 11.73
CA HIS A 200 -0.74 -40.46 11.51
C HIS A 200 -0.59 -39.96 10.06
N PRO A 201 -1.68 -39.62 9.34
CA PRO A 201 -1.63 -39.24 7.92
C PRO A 201 -1.24 -37.77 7.68
N GLY A 202 -1.03 -37.00 8.75
CA GLY A 202 -0.74 -35.58 8.70
C GLY A 202 -1.99 -34.68 8.66
N PRO A 203 -1.80 -33.39 8.35
CA PRO A 203 -2.87 -32.43 8.12
C PRO A 203 -3.84 -32.83 7.02
N VAL A 204 -5.07 -32.32 7.09
CA VAL A 204 -5.96 -32.28 5.92
C VAL A 204 -5.45 -31.18 4.98
N VAL A 205 -5.06 -31.56 3.76
CA VAL A 205 -4.56 -30.64 2.72
C VAL A 205 -5.60 -30.39 1.62
N HIS A 206 -6.63 -31.23 1.50
CA HIS A 206 -7.69 -31.07 0.50
C HIS A 206 -9.03 -31.62 0.98
N LEU A 207 -10.12 -30.93 0.67
CA LEU A 207 -11.50 -31.39 0.83
C LEU A 207 -12.33 -31.04 -0.42
N SER A 208 -13.12 -31.98 -0.92
CA SER A 208 -14.12 -31.71 -1.98
C SER A 208 -15.19 -32.79 -2.05
N ASP A 209 -16.46 -32.41 -2.18
CA ASP A 209 -17.55 -33.34 -2.50
C ASP A 209 -17.36 -34.00 -3.88
N SER A 210 -18.00 -35.15 -4.12
CA SER A 210 -17.94 -35.81 -5.42
C SER A 210 -18.98 -35.22 -6.39
N PRO A 211 -18.59 -34.74 -7.60
CA PRO A 211 -19.53 -34.25 -8.61
C PRO A 211 -20.59 -35.28 -9.08
N LYS A 212 -20.41 -36.56 -8.72
CA LYS A 212 -21.33 -37.65 -9.05
C LYS A 212 -22.31 -37.99 -7.92
N ASP A 213 -21.96 -37.72 -6.68
CA ASP A 213 -22.68 -38.16 -5.48
C ASP A 213 -22.34 -37.25 -4.30
N GLU A 214 -23.26 -36.33 -3.98
CA GLU A 214 -23.13 -35.36 -2.90
C GLU A 214 -23.00 -36.00 -1.51
N GLY A 215 -23.41 -37.26 -1.36
CA GLY A 215 -23.23 -38.05 -0.14
C GLY A 215 -21.79 -38.49 0.10
N LYS A 216 -20.85 -38.17 -0.80
CA LYS A 216 -19.44 -38.59 -0.73
C LYS A 216 -18.49 -37.39 -0.67
N LEU A 217 -17.57 -37.42 0.30
CA LEU A 217 -16.53 -36.40 0.50
C LEU A 217 -15.15 -37.00 0.23
N LEU A 218 -14.37 -36.38 -0.66
CA LEU A 218 -12.96 -36.70 -0.84
C LEU A 218 -12.12 -35.93 0.18
N ILE A 219 -11.23 -36.63 0.88
CA ILE A 219 -10.31 -36.08 1.88
C ILE A 219 -8.89 -36.42 1.44
N GLY A 220 -8.07 -35.40 1.19
CA GLY A 220 -6.64 -35.53 0.94
C GLY A 220 -5.84 -35.19 2.20
N PHE A 221 -4.90 -36.07 2.56
CA PHE A 221 -3.95 -35.89 3.65
C PHE A 221 -2.54 -35.66 3.12
N GLU A 222 -1.74 -34.89 3.87
CA GLU A 222 -0.36 -34.54 3.48
C GLU A 222 0.49 -35.78 3.15
N SER A 223 0.36 -36.90 3.89
CA SER A 223 1.18 -38.11 3.70
C SER A 223 0.79 -38.98 2.50
N GLY A 224 0.34 -38.39 1.39
CA GLY A 224 -0.01 -39.12 0.16
C GLY A 224 -1.27 -40.00 0.27
N THR A 225 -2.06 -39.84 1.34
CA THR A 225 -3.27 -40.64 1.60
C THR A 225 -4.52 -39.92 1.13
N ILE A 226 -5.37 -40.60 0.36
CA ILE A 226 -6.66 -40.07 -0.11
C ILE A 226 -7.78 -41.02 0.29
N VAL A 227 -8.86 -40.47 0.84
CA VAL A 227 -10.03 -41.22 1.32
C VAL A 227 -11.28 -40.65 0.67
N GLN A 228 -12.10 -41.50 0.04
CA GLN A 228 -13.50 -41.13 -0.24
C GLN A 228 -14.37 -41.63 0.91
N TRP A 229 -14.97 -40.67 1.63
CA TRP A 229 -15.79 -40.90 2.80
C TRP A 229 -17.28 -40.86 2.45
N ASP A 230 -18.00 -41.89 2.86
CA ASP A 230 -19.46 -41.98 2.84
C ASP A 230 -20.04 -41.19 4.03
N LEU A 231 -20.69 -40.07 3.75
CA LEU A 231 -21.26 -39.20 4.77
C LEU A 231 -22.42 -39.88 5.50
N ARG A 232 -23.35 -40.54 4.78
CA ARG A 232 -24.45 -41.30 5.41
C ARG A 232 -23.92 -42.51 6.18
N GLY A 233 -23.04 -43.29 5.55
CA GLY A 233 -22.50 -44.55 6.07
C GLY A 233 -21.42 -44.42 7.14
N LYS A 234 -20.90 -43.20 7.38
CA LYS A 234 -19.84 -42.89 8.37
C LYS A 234 -18.62 -43.82 8.27
N LYS A 235 -18.19 -44.10 7.02
CA LYS A 235 -17.11 -45.02 6.63
C LYS A 235 -16.36 -44.52 5.39
N ALA A 236 -15.18 -45.03 5.12
CA ALA A 236 -14.56 -44.89 3.80
C ALA A 236 -15.14 -45.90 2.80
N ASP A 237 -15.40 -45.47 1.56
CA ASP A 237 -15.68 -46.35 0.42
C ASP A 237 -14.38 -47.00 -0.10
N PHE A 238 -13.33 -46.19 -0.24
CA PHE A 238 -11.98 -46.62 -0.60
C PHE A 238 -10.92 -45.75 0.08
N ARG A 239 -9.69 -46.26 0.09
CA ARG A 239 -8.48 -45.58 0.52
C ARG A 239 -7.43 -45.75 -0.58
N ILE A 240 -6.69 -44.70 -0.85
CA ILE A 240 -5.53 -44.67 -1.74
C ILE A 240 -4.34 -44.26 -0.88
N TYR A 241 -3.24 -44.97 -1.06
CA TYR A 241 -1.95 -44.62 -0.50
C TYR A 241 -0.98 -44.41 -1.67
N TYR A 242 -0.31 -43.27 -1.69
CA TYR A 242 0.74 -42.91 -2.63
C TYR A 242 1.98 -42.49 -1.83
N ASP A 243 3.17 -42.83 -2.30
CA ASP A 243 4.40 -42.66 -1.51
C ASP A 243 4.87 -41.19 -1.40
N GLU A 244 4.36 -40.32 -2.28
CA GLU A 244 4.67 -38.88 -2.32
C GLU A 244 3.59 -38.03 -1.67
N ALA A 245 4.03 -36.95 -1.01
CA ALA A 245 3.13 -36.03 -0.32
C ALA A 245 2.35 -35.12 -1.30
N ILE A 246 1.02 -35.04 -1.08
CA ILE A 246 0.03 -34.35 -1.92
C ILE A 246 -0.09 -32.88 -1.51
N HIS A 247 -0.25 -31.99 -2.50
CA HIS A 247 -0.54 -30.57 -2.27
C HIS A 247 -1.93 -30.12 -2.74
N SER A 248 -2.47 -30.71 -3.81
CA SER A 248 -3.74 -30.28 -4.42
C SER A 248 -4.43 -31.42 -5.16
N VAL A 249 -5.78 -31.37 -5.23
CA VAL A 249 -6.60 -32.35 -5.97
C VAL A 249 -7.68 -31.62 -6.80
N SER A 250 -7.92 -32.06 -8.04
CA SER A 250 -9.00 -31.54 -8.89
C SER A 250 -9.84 -32.67 -9.50
N TRP A 251 -11.15 -32.60 -9.35
CA TRP A 251 -12.10 -33.54 -9.96
C TRP A 251 -12.27 -33.34 -11.46
N HIS A 252 -12.44 -34.43 -12.20
CA HIS A 252 -13.13 -34.42 -13.49
C HIS A 252 -14.64 -34.31 -13.26
N HIS A 253 -15.34 -33.47 -14.02
CA HIS A 253 -16.77 -33.16 -13.78
C HIS A 253 -17.72 -34.37 -13.74
N GLU A 254 -17.42 -35.46 -14.45
CA GLU A 254 -18.21 -36.70 -14.35
C GLU A 254 -18.14 -37.38 -12.96
N GLY A 255 -17.25 -36.95 -12.06
CA GLY A 255 -17.01 -37.57 -10.75
C GLY A 255 -16.51 -39.02 -10.84
N LYS A 256 -15.90 -39.41 -11.97
CA LYS A 256 -15.30 -40.75 -12.20
C LYS A 256 -13.78 -40.78 -12.04
N GLN A 257 -13.14 -39.61 -12.10
CA GLN A 257 -11.69 -39.43 -12.08
C GLN A 257 -11.30 -38.14 -11.36
N PHE A 258 -10.11 -38.10 -10.78
CA PHE A 258 -9.53 -36.88 -10.20
C PHE A 258 -8.01 -36.88 -10.38
N MET A 259 -7.42 -35.70 -10.49
CA MET A 259 -5.98 -35.49 -10.61
C MET A 259 -5.41 -34.95 -9.30
N CYS A 260 -4.23 -35.41 -8.89
CA CYS A 260 -3.51 -34.93 -7.72
C CYS A 260 -2.11 -34.43 -8.11
N SER A 261 -1.59 -33.45 -7.37
CA SER A 261 -0.21 -32.95 -7.52
C SER A 261 0.67 -33.24 -6.30
N HIS A 262 1.95 -33.50 -6.56
CA HIS A 262 2.86 -34.12 -5.60
C HIS A 262 4.19 -33.38 -5.41
N SER A 263 4.88 -33.76 -4.33
CA SER A 263 6.18 -33.21 -3.92
C SER A 263 7.34 -33.53 -4.85
N ASP A 264 7.29 -34.66 -5.57
CA ASP A 264 8.28 -35.06 -6.58
C ASP A 264 8.14 -34.32 -7.93
N GLY A 265 7.14 -33.44 -8.05
CA GLY A 265 6.79 -32.75 -9.29
C GLY A 265 5.93 -33.58 -10.26
N SER A 266 5.35 -34.70 -9.80
CA SER A 266 4.43 -35.50 -10.59
C SER A 266 2.96 -35.06 -10.49
N LEU A 267 2.19 -35.44 -11.51
CA LEU A 267 0.73 -35.43 -11.53
C LEU A 267 0.22 -36.87 -11.66
N THR A 268 -0.71 -37.27 -10.79
CA THR A 268 -1.38 -38.57 -10.85
C THR A 268 -2.86 -38.42 -11.18
N LEU A 269 -3.33 -39.09 -12.23
CA LEU A 269 -4.75 -39.22 -12.54
C LEU A 269 -5.27 -40.55 -11.99
N TRP A 270 -6.31 -40.50 -11.15
CA TRP A 270 -6.96 -41.66 -10.53
C TRP A 270 -8.34 -41.91 -11.13
N ASN A 271 -8.82 -43.14 -11.07
CA ASN A 271 -10.10 -43.56 -11.63
C ASN A 271 -10.90 -44.39 -10.62
N LEU A 272 -12.12 -43.99 -10.30
CA LEU A 272 -12.91 -44.62 -9.23
C LEU A 272 -13.30 -46.08 -9.51
N ARG A 273 -13.11 -46.56 -10.76
CA ARG A 273 -13.27 -48.00 -11.09
C ARG A 273 -12.10 -48.87 -10.61
N ASN A 274 -10.92 -48.29 -10.40
CA ASN A 274 -9.76 -49.01 -9.87
C ASN A 274 -8.81 -48.05 -9.17
N THR A 275 -8.82 -48.09 -7.84
CA THR A 275 -8.01 -47.24 -6.96
C THR A 275 -6.72 -47.93 -6.49
N THR A 276 -6.38 -49.13 -6.99
CA THR A 276 -5.16 -49.87 -6.56
C THR A 276 -3.86 -49.27 -7.08
N LYS A 277 -3.93 -48.48 -8.16
CA LYS A 277 -2.82 -47.73 -8.76
C LYS A 277 -3.37 -46.54 -9.55
N PRO A 278 -2.58 -45.47 -9.76
CA PRO A 278 -3.00 -44.38 -10.63
C PRO A 278 -3.24 -44.89 -12.06
N PHE A 279 -4.22 -44.33 -12.74
CA PHE A 279 -4.50 -44.59 -14.16
C PHE A 279 -3.38 -44.05 -15.06
N GLN A 280 -2.84 -42.88 -14.69
CA GLN A 280 -1.68 -42.26 -15.34
C GLN A 280 -0.83 -41.52 -14.30
N VAL A 281 0.49 -41.59 -14.44
CA VAL A 281 1.45 -40.75 -13.72
C VAL A 281 2.24 -39.96 -14.77
N THR A 282 2.30 -38.64 -14.62
CA THR A 282 2.97 -37.73 -15.57
C THR A 282 3.98 -36.87 -14.83
N PHE A 283 5.15 -36.67 -15.43
CA PHE A 283 6.18 -35.73 -14.99
C PHE A 283 6.29 -34.67 -16.09
N PRO A 284 5.48 -33.58 -16.07
CA PRO A 284 5.31 -32.72 -17.24
C PRO A 284 6.61 -32.09 -17.76
N HIS A 285 7.56 -31.83 -16.86
CA HIS A 285 8.84 -31.17 -17.16
C HIS A 285 10.08 -32.07 -16.97
N GLY A 286 9.92 -33.23 -16.35
CA GLY A 286 11.02 -34.12 -15.97
C GLY A 286 11.38 -35.09 -17.10
N LYS A 287 12.60 -34.98 -17.65
CA LYS A 287 13.09 -35.94 -18.64
C LYS A 287 13.47 -37.26 -17.97
N ILE A 288 13.25 -38.35 -18.69
CA ILE A 288 13.89 -39.64 -18.41
C ILE A 288 15.31 -39.54 -18.97
N GLN A 289 16.33 -39.62 -18.11
CA GLN A 289 17.72 -39.62 -18.54
C GLN A 289 18.11 -40.98 -19.14
N LYS A 290 19.22 -41.04 -19.88
CA LYS A 290 19.67 -42.27 -20.56
C LYS A 290 19.85 -43.46 -19.61
N ASP A 291 20.20 -43.20 -18.36
CA ASP A 291 20.43 -44.21 -17.31
C ASP A 291 19.13 -44.57 -16.55
N ALA A 292 17.97 -44.34 -17.17
CA ALA A 292 16.61 -44.48 -16.62
C ALA A 292 16.28 -43.65 -15.35
N ARG A 293 17.26 -42.90 -14.80
CA ARG A 293 17.03 -41.95 -13.70
C ARG A 293 16.14 -40.81 -14.18
N LYS A 294 15.14 -40.44 -13.36
CA LYS A 294 14.28 -39.27 -13.61
C LYS A 294 15.03 -37.99 -13.25
N GLU A 295 14.87 -36.96 -14.07
CA GLU A 295 15.27 -35.59 -13.75
C GLU A 295 14.46 -35.07 -12.55
N SER A 296 15.13 -34.58 -11.51
CA SER A 296 14.45 -34.11 -10.29
C SER A 296 13.69 -32.81 -10.56
N CYS A 297 12.44 -32.77 -10.12
CA CYS A 297 11.53 -31.64 -10.31
C CYS A 297 11.15 -31.00 -8.98
N LYS A 298 10.84 -29.70 -9.01
CA LYS A 298 10.22 -28.99 -7.88
C LYS A 298 8.79 -29.50 -7.65
N PRO A 299 8.24 -29.44 -6.43
CA PRO A 299 6.83 -29.77 -6.16
C PRO A 299 5.85 -29.08 -7.11
N ILE A 300 4.71 -29.72 -7.37
CA ILE A 300 3.54 -29.04 -7.97
C ILE A 300 2.55 -28.73 -6.84
N LEU A 301 2.42 -27.44 -6.52
CA LEU A 301 1.71 -26.99 -5.31
C LEU A 301 0.21 -26.86 -5.50
N LYS A 302 -0.26 -26.45 -6.68
CA LYS A 302 -1.69 -26.41 -7.04
C LYS A 302 -1.89 -26.92 -8.45
N VAL A 303 -2.96 -27.71 -8.66
CA VAL A 303 -3.39 -28.21 -9.97
C VAL A 303 -4.91 -28.05 -10.12
N GLU A 304 -5.34 -27.52 -11.26
CA GLU A 304 -6.73 -27.52 -11.68
C GLU A 304 -6.87 -28.27 -13.01
N TYR A 305 -7.86 -29.18 -13.04
CA TYR A 305 -8.19 -30.03 -14.16
C TYR A 305 -9.62 -29.70 -14.59
N LYS A 306 -9.78 -29.12 -15.80
CA LYS A 306 -11.05 -28.55 -16.28
C LYS A 306 -11.39 -29.06 -17.68
N THR A 307 -12.67 -29.30 -17.96
CA THR A 307 -13.11 -29.92 -19.22
C THR A 307 -13.82 -28.96 -20.17
N CYS A 308 -13.62 -29.23 -21.47
CA CYS A 308 -14.35 -28.63 -22.59
C CYS A 308 -15.23 -29.67 -23.28
N ARG A 309 -16.27 -29.24 -24.00
CA ARG A 309 -17.23 -30.12 -24.68
C ARG A 309 -16.68 -30.65 -26.00
N ASN A 310 -15.94 -29.81 -26.70
CA ASN A 310 -15.42 -30.05 -28.05
C ASN A 310 -13.88 -29.95 -28.13
N SER A 311 -13.18 -29.98 -26.98
CA SER A 311 -11.71 -29.92 -26.93
C SER A 311 -11.14 -30.77 -25.80
N GLU A 312 -9.85 -31.08 -25.87
CA GLU A 312 -9.11 -31.76 -24.79
C GLU A 312 -9.21 -30.97 -23.46
N PRO A 313 -9.14 -31.63 -22.30
CA PRO A 313 -9.19 -30.94 -21.03
C PRO A 313 -7.92 -30.11 -20.78
N PHE A 314 -8.10 -29.01 -20.04
CA PHE A 314 -7.00 -28.20 -19.52
C PHE A 314 -6.48 -28.80 -18.21
N VAL A 315 -5.16 -28.92 -18.08
CA VAL A 315 -4.46 -29.19 -16.83
C VAL A 315 -3.53 -28.01 -16.55
N ILE A 316 -3.87 -27.20 -15.55
CA ILE A 316 -3.20 -25.94 -15.24
C ILE A 316 -2.60 -26.06 -13.84
N PHE A 317 -1.30 -25.77 -13.70
CA PHE A 317 -0.60 -26.00 -12.44
C PHE A 317 0.60 -25.06 -12.19
N SER A 318 0.94 -24.87 -10.92
CA SER A 318 2.09 -24.08 -10.46
C SER A 318 3.21 -24.97 -9.90
N GLY A 319 4.45 -24.72 -10.32
CA GLY A 319 5.62 -25.54 -9.93
C GLY A 319 5.99 -26.62 -10.95
N GLY A 320 6.50 -27.75 -10.49
CA GLY A 320 6.83 -28.92 -11.34
C GLY A 320 8.08 -28.81 -12.21
N LEU A 321 8.72 -27.65 -12.31
CA LEU A 321 9.91 -27.46 -13.17
C LEU A 321 11.14 -28.21 -12.62
N SER A 322 11.95 -28.76 -13.54
CA SER A 322 13.28 -29.34 -13.25
C SER A 322 14.20 -28.36 -12.53
N TYR A 323 14.99 -28.84 -11.55
CA TYR A 323 15.98 -28.00 -10.86
C TYR A 323 17.05 -27.43 -11.79
N ASP A 324 17.48 -28.18 -12.82
CA ASP A 324 18.55 -27.78 -13.75
C ASP A 324 18.08 -26.69 -14.74
N LYS A 325 16.78 -26.65 -15.04
CA LYS A 325 16.16 -25.57 -15.84
C LYS A 325 15.70 -24.39 -15.00
N ALA A 326 15.17 -24.62 -13.80
CA ALA A 326 14.41 -23.64 -13.04
C ALA A 326 15.29 -22.67 -12.23
N GLY A 327 16.32 -22.14 -12.89
CA GLY A 327 17.16 -21.07 -12.39
C GLY A 327 16.39 -19.75 -12.30
N ARG A 328 15.88 -19.47 -11.10
CA ARG A 328 15.36 -18.17 -10.61
C ARG A 328 13.90 -17.77 -10.91
N ARG A 329 13.24 -18.23 -11.99
CA ARG A 329 11.86 -17.78 -12.30
C ARG A 329 10.73 -18.73 -11.84
N PRO A 330 9.69 -18.20 -11.15
CA PRO A 330 8.40 -18.88 -10.95
C PRO A 330 7.65 -19.03 -12.29
N ALA A 331 6.73 -20.00 -12.37
CA ALA A 331 5.93 -20.23 -13.57
C ALA A 331 4.59 -20.92 -13.32
N LEU A 332 3.62 -20.63 -14.18
CA LEU A 332 2.39 -21.38 -14.36
C LEU A 332 2.52 -22.24 -15.63
N THR A 333 2.17 -23.51 -15.56
CA THR A 333 2.12 -24.39 -16.74
C THR A 333 0.67 -24.64 -17.14
N ILE A 334 0.38 -24.50 -18.43
CA ILE A 334 -0.89 -24.86 -19.07
C ILE A 334 -0.62 -26.04 -20.00
N MET A 335 -1.20 -27.20 -19.69
CA MET A 335 -1.27 -28.32 -20.62
C MET A 335 -2.66 -28.37 -21.27
N HIS A 336 -2.71 -28.52 -22.59
CA HIS A 336 -3.94 -28.71 -23.35
C HIS A 336 -3.73 -29.81 -24.40
N GLY A 337 -4.35 -30.96 -24.19
CA GLY A 337 -4.07 -32.17 -24.96
C GLY A 337 -2.58 -32.58 -24.91
N LYS A 338 -1.86 -32.36 -26.02
CA LYS A 338 -0.41 -32.62 -26.14
C LYS A 338 0.46 -31.36 -26.06
N ALA A 339 -0.14 -30.16 -26.06
CA ALA A 339 0.61 -28.91 -25.91
C ALA A 339 0.93 -28.68 -24.42
N ILE A 340 2.14 -28.19 -24.14
CA ILE A 340 2.58 -27.76 -22.81
C ILE A 340 3.18 -26.37 -22.98
N THR A 341 2.49 -25.35 -22.49
CA THR A 341 2.97 -23.97 -22.47
C THR A 341 3.36 -23.59 -21.04
N VAL A 342 4.55 -23.01 -20.89
CA VAL A 342 5.04 -22.49 -19.61
C VAL A 342 5.01 -20.96 -19.67
N LEU A 343 4.25 -20.36 -18.77
CA LEU A 343 4.19 -18.92 -18.57
C LEU A 343 5.12 -18.56 -17.41
N GLU A 344 6.28 -17.97 -17.72
CA GLU A 344 7.16 -17.40 -16.70
C GLU A 344 6.49 -16.19 -16.02
N MET A 345 6.66 -16.07 -14.71
CA MET A 345 6.12 -14.97 -13.91
C MET A 345 7.26 -14.14 -13.33
N ASP A 346 7.12 -12.81 -13.31
CA ASP A 346 8.12 -11.91 -12.72
C ASP A 346 8.22 -12.00 -11.19
N TYR A 347 7.16 -12.50 -10.53
CA TYR A 347 7.06 -12.68 -9.08
C TYR A 347 6.52 -14.07 -8.71
N PRO A 348 6.74 -14.57 -7.47
CA PRO A 348 6.21 -15.84 -7.02
C PRO A 348 4.67 -15.86 -7.06
N ILE A 349 4.12 -17.00 -7.50
CA ILE A 349 2.68 -17.27 -7.46
C ILE A 349 2.29 -17.56 -6.02
N VAL A 350 1.36 -16.77 -5.48
CA VAL A 350 0.70 -17.02 -4.20
C VAL A 350 -0.46 -18.00 -4.41
N GLU A 351 -1.34 -17.70 -5.38
CA GLU A 351 -2.45 -18.57 -5.76
C GLU A 351 -2.87 -18.33 -7.22
N PHE A 352 -3.54 -19.30 -7.84
CA PHE A 352 -4.29 -19.10 -9.08
C PHE A 352 -5.67 -19.76 -9.01
N MET A 353 -6.59 -19.37 -9.88
CA MET A 353 -7.89 -20.03 -10.08
C MET A 353 -8.30 -20.02 -11.55
N VAL A 354 -8.97 -21.07 -12.03
CA VAL A 354 -9.51 -21.12 -13.40
C VAL A 354 -10.98 -20.70 -13.44
N LEU A 355 -11.28 -19.66 -14.23
CA LEU A 355 -12.63 -19.13 -14.43
C LEU A 355 -13.38 -19.98 -15.49
N CYS A 356 -14.59 -20.42 -15.15
CA CYS A 356 -15.40 -21.38 -15.89
C CYS A 356 -16.80 -20.80 -16.16
N GLU A 357 -17.47 -21.22 -17.24
CA GLU A 357 -18.80 -20.68 -17.61
C GLU A 357 -19.93 -21.09 -16.65
N THR A 358 -19.78 -22.24 -15.97
CA THR A 358 -20.80 -22.80 -15.07
C THR A 358 -20.27 -22.93 -13.62
N PRO A 359 -21.12 -22.66 -12.60
CA PRO A 359 -20.78 -22.94 -11.19
C PRO A 359 -20.91 -24.45 -10.85
N TYR A 360 -21.55 -25.25 -11.70
CA TYR A 360 -21.83 -26.65 -11.40
C TYR A 360 -20.61 -27.54 -11.68
N ASN A 361 -19.95 -27.99 -10.61
CA ASN A 361 -18.80 -28.92 -10.67
C ASN A 361 -19.08 -30.25 -11.41
N ASN A 362 -20.35 -30.56 -11.70
CA ASN A 362 -20.78 -31.81 -12.33
C ASN A 362 -21.13 -31.68 -13.83
N GLU A 363 -20.88 -30.49 -14.40
CA GLU A 363 -21.07 -30.14 -15.81
C GLU A 363 -19.74 -29.94 -16.54
N VAL A 364 -19.79 -29.89 -17.87
CA VAL A 364 -18.61 -29.47 -18.65
C VAL A 364 -18.32 -28.01 -18.34
N GLN A 365 -17.11 -27.71 -17.85
CA GLN A 365 -16.82 -26.46 -17.16
C GLN A 365 -16.57 -25.27 -18.09
N GLU A 366 -16.04 -25.53 -19.30
CA GLU A 366 -15.62 -24.52 -20.30
C GLU A 366 -14.76 -23.39 -19.67
N PRO A 367 -13.49 -23.69 -19.32
CA PRO A 367 -12.58 -22.72 -18.75
C PRO A 367 -12.18 -21.64 -19.76
N TYR A 368 -12.46 -20.37 -19.46
CA TYR A 368 -12.21 -19.23 -20.37
C TYR A 368 -11.06 -18.31 -19.94
N ALA A 369 -10.65 -18.34 -18.66
CA ALA A 369 -9.53 -17.53 -18.16
C ALA A 369 -8.87 -18.15 -16.92
N VAL A 370 -7.67 -17.68 -16.57
CA VAL A 370 -7.00 -17.96 -15.29
C VAL A 370 -6.70 -16.65 -14.58
N VAL A 371 -7.11 -16.50 -13.32
CA VAL A 371 -6.64 -15.42 -12.44
C VAL A 371 -5.42 -15.92 -11.70
N VAL A 372 -4.32 -15.16 -11.73
CA VAL A 372 -3.04 -15.50 -11.09
C VAL A 372 -2.66 -14.37 -10.14
N LEU A 373 -2.67 -14.67 -8.85
CA LEU A 373 -2.27 -13.79 -7.76
C LEU A 373 -0.77 -14.03 -7.47
N LEU A 374 0.06 -13.04 -7.75
CA LEU A 374 1.49 -13.05 -7.43
C LEU A 374 1.76 -12.28 -6.12
N GLU A 375 2.99 -12.34 -5.61
CA GLU A 375 3.36 -11.55 -4.41
C GLU A 375 3.22 -10.02 -4.58
N LYS A 376 3.26 -9.53 -5.83
CA LYS A 376 3.27 -8.09 -6.16
C LYS A 376 2.47 -7.71 -7.42
N ASP A 377 1.65 -8.61 -7.98
CA ASP A 377 0.83 -8.31 -9.17
C ASP A 377 -0.41 -9.24 -9.27
N LEU A 378 -1.42 -8.82 -10.02
CA LEU A 378 -2.63 -9.58 -10.35
C LEU A 378 -2.76 -9.70 -11.87
N ILE A 379 -2.40 -10.87 -12.40
CA ILE A 379 -2.44 -11.20 -13.82
C ILE A 379 -3.72 -12.00 -14.11
N VAL A 380 -4.37 -11.73 -15.24
CA VAL A 380 -5.45 -12.59 -15.75
C VAL A 380 -5.09 -13.01 -17.17
N VAL A 381 -5.15 -14.32 -17.44
CA VAL A 381 -4.75 -14.96 -18.70
C VAL A 381 -5.99 -15.45 -19.45
N ASP A 382 -6.10 -15.17 -20.74
CA ASP A 382 -7.18 -15.61 -21.62
C ASP A 382 -6.92 -17.03 -22.14
N LEU A 383 -7.80 -17.98 -21.82
CA LEU A 383 -7.71 -19.38 -22.30
C LEU A 383 -8.40 -19.59 -23.66
N THR A 384 -9.17 -18.61 -24.14
CA THR A 384 -9.89 -18.71 -25.42
C THR A 384 -9.00 -18.48 -26.65
N GLN A 385 -7.73 -18.11 -26.44
CA GLN A 385 -6.74 -17.84 -27.48
C GLN A 385 -5.47 -18.69 -27.26
N SER A 386 -4.97 -19.34 -28.31
CA SER A 386 -3.90 -20.35 -28.24
C SER A 386 -2.51 -19.82 -27.83
N ASN A 387 -2.31 -18.51 -27.84
CA ASN A 387 -1.11 -17.82 -27.36
C ASN A 387 -1.23 -17.33 -25.90
N TYR A 388 -2.35 -17.59 -25.23
CA TYR A 388 -2.63 -17.23 -23.84
C TYR A 388 -2.31 -15.76 -23.47
N PRO A 389 -2.89 -14.77 -24.18
CA PRO A 389 -2.63 -13.35 -23.91
C PRO A 389 -3.22 -12.91 -22.56
N VAL A 390 -2.61 -11.89 -21.95
CA VAL A 390 -3.06 -11.31 -20.68
C VAL A 390 -4.16 -10.27 -20.93
N PHE A 391 -5.15 -10.15 -20.05
CA PHE A 391 -6.16 -9.08 -20.10
C PHE A 391 -5.58 -7.76 -19.54
N GLU A 392 -5.97 -6.61 -20.12
CA GLU A 392 -5.56 -5.29 -19.60
C GLU A 392 -6.25 -5.06 -18.26
N ASN A 393 -5.48 -5.02 -17.16
CA ASN A 393 -6.01 -4.88 -15.81
C ASN A 393 -6.50 -3.42 -15.61
N PRO A 394 -7.81 -3.19 -15.36
CA PRO A 394 -8.37 -1.84 -15.28
C PRO A 394 -8.17 -1.17 -13.92
N TYR A 395 -7.59 -1.87 -12.95
CA TYR A 395 -7.23 -1.34 -11.64
C TYR A 395 -5.79 -0.81 -11.63
N PRO A 396 -5.45 0.19 -10.78
CA PRO A 396 -4.12 0.79 -10.68
C PRO A 396 -3.10 -0.11 -9.96
N MET A 397 -3.06 -1.41 -10.31
CA MET A 397 -2.18 -2.40 -9.69
C MET A 397 -0.70 -2.15 -9.99
N ASP A 398 -0.37 -1.31 -10.97
CA ASP A 398 1.01 -0.95 -11.33
C ASP A 398 1.56 0.27 -10.57
N ILE A 399 0.85 0.78 -9.55
CA ILE A 399 1.28 1.97 -8.78
C ILE A 399 2.65 1.78 -8.10
N HIS A 400 3.07 0.55 -7.83
CA HIS A 400 4.37 0.20 -7.23
C HIS A 400 5.36 -0.46 -8.20
N GLU A 401 5.13 -0.35 -9.52
CA GLU A 401 6.08 -0.77 -10.59
C GLU A 401 7.52 -0.28 -10.30
N SER A 402 7.63 0.90 -9.70
CA SER A 402 8.80 1.36 -8.95
C SER A 402 8.32 1.98 -7.63
N PRO A 403 9.08 1.87 -6.52
CA PRO A 403 8.68 2.41 -5.21
C PRO A 403 8.27 3.89 -5.28
N VAL A 404 7.12 4.22 -4.70
CA VAL A 404 6.64 5.61 -4.60
C VAL A 404 7.46 6.37 -3.55
N THR A 405 8.16 7.42 -3.99
CA THR A 405 9.11 8.20 -3.17
C THR A 405 8.51 9.52 -2.65
N CYS A 406 7.53 10.07 -3.38
CA CYS A 406 6.74 11.24 -3.01
C CYS A 406 5.34 11.24 -3.68
N THR A 407 4.41 12.01 -3.13
CA THR A 407 3.03 12.17 -3.62
C THR A 407 2.62 13.64 -3.62
N ALA A 408 1.67 14.01 -4.49
CA ALA A 408 0.96 15.29 -4.43
C ALA A 408 -0.49 15.11 -4.88
N TYR A 409 -1.43 15.91 -4.34
CA TYR A 409 -2.86 15.73 -4.54
C TYR A 409 -3.58 17.07 -4.72
N PHE A 410 -4.23 17.24 -5.88
CA PHE A 410 -4.83 18.49 -6.34
C PHE A 410 -6.31 18.26 -6.64
N ALA A 411 -7.18 18.74 -5.75
CA ALA A 411 -8.59 18.96 -6.06
C ALA A 411 -8.78 20.23 -6.93
N ASP A 412 -10.03 20.52 -7.33
CA ASP A 412 -10.44 21.74 -8.06
C ASP A 412 -9.62 22.05 -9.34
N CYS A 413 -9.15 21.01 -10.04
CA CYS A 413 -8.30 21.19 -11.22
C CYS A 413 -9.09 21.72 -12.44
N PRO A 414 -8.43 22.41 -13.41
CA PRO A 414 -9.10 22.94 -14.60
C PRO A 414 -9.79 21.84 -15.43
N PRO A 415 -11.05 22.02 -15.87
CA PRO A 415 -11.87 20.93 -16.42
C PRO A 415 -11.36 20.32 -17.74
N ASP A 416 -10.46 20.98 -18.47
CA ASP A 416 -9.86 20.42 -19.68
C ASP A 416 -8.58 19.59 -19.41
N ILE A 417 -8.00 19.62 -18.19
CA ILE A 417 -6.72 18.96 -17.93
C ILE A 417 -6.80 17.43 -18.04
N ILE A 418 -7.86 16.81 -17.52
CA ILE A 418 -8.04 15.35 -17.52
C ILE A 418 -8.25 14.82 -18.96
N PRO A 419 -9.20 15.37 -19.77
CA PRO A 419 -9.32 15.02 -21.19
C PRO A 419 -8.03 15.18 -21.99
N ILE A 420 -7.24 16.24 -21.71
CA ILE A 420 -5.98 16.51 -22.41
C ILE A 420 -4.89 15.50 -22.02
N LEU A 421 -4.70 15.22 -20.73
CA LEU A 421 -3.72 14.24 -20.27
C LEU A 421 -4.07 12.83 -20.77
N TYR A 422 -5.34 12.43 -20.69
CA TYR A 422 -5.83 11.18 -21.26
C TYR A 422 -5.54 11.07 -22.77
N SER A 423 -5.84 12.13 -23.53
CA SER A 423 -5.63 12.16 -24.98
C SER A 423 -4.17 11.99 -25.41
N ILE A 424 -3.19 12.42 -24.60
CA ILE A 424 -1.77 12.21 -24.89
C ILE A 424 -1.27 10.86 -24.36
N GLY A 425 -1.75 10.41 -23.19
CA GLY A 425 -1.34 9.14 -22.58
C GLY A 425 -1.89 7.90 -23.29
N ALA A 426 -3.10 7.98 -23.85
CA ALA A 426 -3.75 6.88 -24.59
C ALA A 426 -2.92 6.38 -25.80
N LYS A 427 -1.96 7.17 -26.29
CA LYS A 427 -1.00 6.78 -27.34
C LYS A 427 0.01 5.70 -26.90
N HIS A 428 -0.03 5.28 -25.63
CA HIS A 428 0.83 4.24 -25.06
C HIS A 428 0.12 2.90 -24.77
N LYS A 429 -1.08 2.64 -25.32
CA LYS A 429 -1.71 1.32 -25.23
C LYS A 429 -0.77 0.22 -25.71
N LYS A 430 -0.50 -0.75 -24.83
CA LYS A 430 0.44 -1.84 -25.05
C LYS A 430 -0.14 -2.86 -26.05
N THR A 431 0.66 -3.32 -27.01
CA THR A 431 0.28 -4.45 -27.87
C THR A 431 0.45 -5.78 -27.13
N GLY A 432 -0.29 -6.82 -27.55
CA GLY A 432 -0.18 -8.18 -27.00
C GLY A 432 -1.20 -8.56 -25.91
N TYR A 433 -2.05 -7.63 -25.48
CA TYR A 433 -3.16 -7.90 -24.56
C TYR A 433 -4.37 -8.54 -25.29
N SER A 434 -5.19 -9.29 -24.55
CA SER A 434 -6.44 -9.85 -25.08
C SER A 434 -7.39 -8.75 -25.56
N GLN A 435 -8.18 -9.08 -26.59
CA GLN A 435 -9.24 -8.22 -27.14
C GLN A 435 -10.62 -8.54 -26.52
N LYS A 436 -10.66 -9.41 -25.52
CA LYS A 436 -11.85 -9.73 -24.72
C LYS A 436 -12.04 -8.72 -23.58
N GLU A 437 -13.27 -8.51 -23.15
CA GLU A 437 -13.58 -7.70 -21.97
C GLU A 437 -13.02 -8.32 -20.69
N TRP A 438 -12.64 -7.47 -19.72
CA TRP A 438 -12.13 -7.90 -18.42
C TRP A 438 -13.16 -8.77 -17.66
N PRO A 439 -12.83 -10.02 -17.29
CA PRO A 439 -13.84 -11.01 -16.91
C PRO A 439 -14.49 -10.75 -15.54
N ILE A 440 -13.73 -10.18 -14.60
CA ILE A 440 -14.24 -9.80 -13.28
C ILE A 440 -15.06 -8.52 -13.47
N SER A 441 -16.36 -8.70 -13.67
CA SER A 441 -17.29 -7.68 -14.19
C SER A 441 -18.49 -7.46 -13.27
N GLY A 442 -18.41 -7.98 -12.05
CA GLY A 442 -19.46 -7.98 -11.04
C GLY A 442 -19.77 -6.65 -10.38
N GLY A 443 -20.86 -6.66 -9.60
CA GLY A 443 -21.38 -5.49 -8.89
C GLY A 443 -21.86 -4.36 -9.81
N THR A 444 -22.21 -3.23 -9.19
CA THR A 444 -22.63 -1.99 -9.87
C THR A 444 -21.98 -0.77 -9.24
N TRP A 445 -21.70 0.24 -10.07
CA TRP A 445 -21.22 1.55 -9.63
C TRP A 445 -21.77 2.63 -10.56
N THR A 446 -21.99 3.82 -10.00
CA THR A 446 -22.55 5.00 -10.67
C THR A 446 -21.76 6.23 -10.26
N LEU A 447 -21.42 7.09 -11.23
CA LEU A 447 -20.79 8.37 -10.94
C LEU A 447 -21.78 9.27 -10.15
N GLY A 448 -21.33 9.84 -9.03
CA GLY A 448 -22.14 10.76 -8.23
C GLY A 448 -22.39 12.10 -8.94
N SER A 449 -23.39 12.85 -8.49
CA SER A 449 -23.81 14.10 -9.14
C SER A 449 -22.81 15.26 -9.05
N HIS A 450 -21.80 15.16 -8.17
CA HIS A 450 -20.81 16.20 -7.93
C HIS A 450 -19.40 15.61 -7.85
N THR A 451 -18.70 15.58 -8.99
CA THR A 451 -17.26 15.27 -9.08
C THR A 451 -16.55 16.39 -9.83
N TYR A 452 -15.78 17.21 -9.11
CA TYR A 452 -14.84 18.15 -9.71
C TYR A 452 -13.55 17.41 -10.14
N PRO A 453 -12.76 17.95 -11.09
CA PRO A 453 -11.53 17.30 -11.53
C PRO A 453 -10.50 17.20 -10.41
N GLU A 454 -10.06 15.99 -10.08
CA GLU A 454 -8.98 15.74 -9.13
C GLU A 454 -7.82 15.00 -9.78
N ILE A 455 -6.58 15.42 -9.47
CA ILE A 455 -5.36 14.76 -9.93
C ILE A 455 -4.48 14.37 -8.74
N ILE A 456 -4.06 13.11 -8.73
CA ILE A 456 -2.97 12.61 -7.89
C ILE A 456 -1.72 12.48 -8.77
N ILE A 457 -0.56 12.88 -8.23
CA ILE A 457 0.75 12.67 -8.86
C ILE A 457 1.59 11.78 -7.94
N THR A 458 2.18 10.72 -8.49
CA THR A 458 3.17 9.88 -7.80
C THR A 458 4.54 10.03 -8.45
N GLY A 459 5.56 10.32 -7.65
CA GLY A 459 6.97 10.24 -8.04
C GLY A 459 7.58 8.92 -7.56
N HIS A 460 8.50 8.36 -8.33
CA HIS A 460 9.04 7.02 -8.10
C HIS A 460 10.58 6.98 -8.06
N ALA A 461 11.15 5.91 -7.51
CA ALA A 461 12.59 5.72 -7.41
C ALA A 461 13.29 5.61 -8.79
N ASP A 462 12.65 4.99 -9.78
CA ASP A 462 13.19 4.86 -11.15
C ASP A 462 13.19 6.17 -11.98
N GLY A 463 12.89 7.30 -11.33
CA GLY A 463 12.70 8.60 -11.96
C GLY A 463 11.44 8.70 -12.83
N SER A 464 10.50 7.76 -12.73
CA SER A 464 9.19 7.92 -13.35
C SER A 464 8.25 8.78 -12.52
N ILE A 465 7.28 9.38 -13.21
CA ILE A 465 6.18 10.16 -12.63
C ILE A 465 4.90 9.72 -13.32
N LYS A 466 3.86 9.39 -12.54
CA LYS A 466 2.53 9.03 -13.02
C LYS A 466 1.51 10.07 -12.54
N PHE A 467 0.69 10.56 -13.47
CA PHE A 467 -0.48 11.39 -13.22
C PHE A 467 -1.72 10.51 -13.25
N TRP A 468 -2.59 10.66 -12.26
CA TRP A 468 -3.78 9.83 -12.07
C TRP A 468 -5.03 10.70 -11.95
N ASP A 469 -6.11 10.32 -12.63
CA ASP A 469 -7.46 10.83 -12.35
C ASP A 469 -7.94 10.25 -11.02
N ALA A 470 -8.30 11.13 -10.10
CA ALA A 470 -8.85 10.79 -8.78
C ALA A 470 -10.27 11.37 -8.56
N SER A 471 -10.89 11.93 -9.60
CA SER A 471 -12.16 12.67 -9.53
C SER A 471 -13.35 11.82 -9.05
N ALA A 472 -13.20 10.49 -9.10
CA ALA A 472 -14.18 9.51 -8.66
C ALA A 472 -13.54 8.50 -7.69
N ILE A 473 -14.31 7.49 -7.29
CA ILE A 473 -13.80 6.38 -6.45
C ILE A 473 -12.87 5.42 -7.22
N THR A 474 -12.78 5.56 -8.55
CA THR A 474 -11.74 4.93 -9.39
C THR A 474 -10.49 5.81 -9.49
N LEU A 475 -9.31 5.20 -9.47
CA LEU A 475 -8.04 5.86 -9.80
C LEU A 475 -7.54 5.34 -11.16
N GLN A 476 -7.40 6.22 -12.16
CA GLN A 476 -6.98 5.84 -13.52
C GLN A 476 -5.69 6.57 -13.94
N MET A 477 -4.72 5.87 -14.53
CA MET A 477 -3.48 6.51 -15.01
C MET A 477 -3.74 7.31 -16.29
N LEU A 478 -3.54 8.63 -16.22
CA LEU A 478 -3.71 9.55 -17.34
C LEU A 478 -2.44 9.72 -18.18
N TYR A 479 -1.29 9.86 -17.53
CA TYR A 479 -0.02 10.18 -18.20
C TYR A 479 1.18 9.69 -17.40
N LYS A 480 2.23 9.22 -18.08
CA LYS A 480 3.48 8.74 -17.48
C LYS A 480 4.70 9.33 -18.18
N MET A 481 5.63 9.89 -17.41
CA MET A 481 6.91 10.44 -17.88
C MET A 481 8.08 9.83 -17.10
N LYS A 482 9.32 10.06 -17.57
CA LYS A 482 10.57 9.71 -16.85
C LYS A 482 11.60 10.83 -16.96
N THR A 483 12.21 11.22 -15.85
CA THR A 483 13.27 12.25 -15.76
C THR A 483 14.54 11.85 -16.48
N SER A 484 14.89 10.55 -16.47
CA SER A 484 16.03 9.96 -17.19
C SER A 484 16.00 10.15 -18.73
N LYS A 485 14.91 10.69 -19.30
CA LYS A 485 14.87 11.18 -20.69
C LYS A 485 15.66 12.49 -20.90
N VAL A 486 15.97 13.25 -19.84
CA VAL A 486 16.68 14.54 -19.87
C VAL A 486 18.20 14.37 -19.89
N PHE A 487 18.70 13.33 -19.21
CA PHE A 487 20.13 13.09 -19.00
C PHE A 487 20.74 12.14 -20.03
N GLU A 488 22.05 12.26 -20.23
CA GLU A 488 22.83 11.25 -20.96
C GLU A 488 22.75 9.90 -20.25
N LYS A 489 22.80 8.80 -21.02
CA LYS A 489 22.94 7.47 -20.41
C LYS A 489 24.37 7.36 -19.88
N PRO A 490 24.58 6.94 -18.61
CA PRO A 490 25.93 6.69 -18.11
C PRO A 490 26.61 5.62 -18.98
N LYS A 491 27.87 5.86 -19.35
CA LYS A 491 28.69 4.84 -20.02
C LYS A 491 29.19 3.84 -18.97
N PRO A 492 29.11 2.53 -19.20
CA PRO A 492 29.76 1.57 -18.31
C PRO A 492 31.29 1.76 -18.38
N GLY A 493 31.91 2.13 -17.25
CA GLY A 493 33.37 2.21 -17.08
C GLY A 493 33.99 3.61 -16.99
N GLU A 494 33.24 4.71 -17.10
CA GLU A 494 33.80 6.08 -16.97
C GLU A 494 33.33 6.80 -15.69
N GLY A 495 34.16 6.75 -14.64
CA GLY A 495 34.18 7.76 -13.57
C GLY A 495 33.73 7.30 -12.17
N ARG A 496 34.59 7.52 -11.16
CA ARG A 496 34.31 7.26 -9.73
C ARG A 496 33.10 8.01 -9.16
N ALA A 497 32.70 9.13 -9.78
CA ALA A 497 31.47 9.83 -9.40
C ALA A 497 30.22 8.94 -9.52
N ALA A 498 30.21 7.97 -10.44
CA ALA A 498 29.12 7.00 -10.58
C ALA A 498 29.14 5.88 -9.52
N GLU A 499 30.24 5.73 -8.76
CA GLU A 499 30.37 4.76 -7.65
C GLU A 499 29.97 5.37 -6.29
N LEU A 500 29.68 6.68 -6.25
CA LEU A 500 29.37 7.45 -5.04
C LEU A 500 27.92 7.98 -4.97
N VAL A 501 27.12 7.78 -6.01
CA VAL A 501 25.70 8.19 -6.05
C VAL A 501 24.80 7.02 -5.65
N GLU A 502 23.65 7.31 -5.04
CA GLU A 502 22.66 6.31 -4.57
C GLU A 502 22.20 5.35 -5.68
N GLU A 503 21.68 4.17 -5.28
CA GLU A 503 21.25 3.09 -6.20
C GLU A 503 20.22 3.53 -7.25
N ASP A 504 19.44 4.57 -6.96
CA ASP A 504 18.44 5.17 -7.87
C ASP A 504 18.73 6.69 -8.10
N PRO A 505 19.72 7.06 -8.94
CA PRO A 505 20.18 8.45 -9.10
C PRO A 505 19.10 9.41 -9.65
N PHE A 506 18.03 8.87 -10.25
CA PHE A 506 16.91 9.62 -10.81
C PHE A 506 15.69 9.72 -9.88
N ALA A 507 15.74 9.15 -8.67
CA ALA A 507 14.61 9.07 -7.75
C ALA A 507 13.97 10.44 -7.48
N ILE A 508 12.65 10.51 -7.58
CA ILE A 508 11.91 11.76 -7.38
C ILE A 508 11.86 12.08 -5.88
N GLN A 509 12.48 13.19 -5.46
CA GLN A 509 12.48 13.63 -4.08
C GLN A 509 11.17 14.36 -3.74
N MET A 510 10.76 15.31 -4.59
CA MET A 510 9.51 16.08 -4.48
C MET A 510 9.10 16.65 -5.84
N VAL A 511 7.84 17.11 -5.94
CA VAL A 511 7.29 17.76 -7.14
C VAL A 511 6.51 19.02 -6.76
N SER A 512 6.50 20.02 -7.64
CA SER A 512 5.62 21.18 -7.56
C SER A 512 4.90 21.37 -8.90
N TRP A 513 3.59 21.64 -8.85
CA TRP A 513 2.74 21.73 -10.03
C TRP A 513 1.73 22.86 -9.90
N CYS A 514 1.58 23.66 -10.96
CA CYS A 514 0.53 24.67 -11.08
C CYS A 514 -0.47 24.23 -12.16
N PRO A 515 -1.66 23.71 -11.81
CA PRO A 515 -2.65 23.21 -12.78
C PRO A 515 -3.06 24.25 -13.84
N GLN A 516 -3.12 25.53 -13.44
CA GLN A 516 -3.64 26.64 -14.26
C GLN A 516 -2.64 27.12 -15.33
N SER A 517 -1.34 27.10 -15.02
CA SER A 517 -0.26 27.42 -15.97
C SER A 517 0.34 26.19 -16.66
N ARG A 518 0.15 25.01 -16.07
CA ARG A 518 0.76 23.72 -16.46
C ARG A 518 2.29 23.78 -16.53
N MET A 519 2.88 24.60 -15.68
CA MET A 519 4.29 24.48 -15.30
C MET A 519 4.44 23.37 -14.26
N PHE A 520 5.45 22.53 -14.41
CA PHE A 520 5.71 21.39 -13.54
C PHE A 520 7.20 21.30 -13.21
N CYS A 521 7.52 21.35 -11.92
CA CYS A 521 8.88 21.23 -11.41
C CYS A 521 9.08 19.89 -10.70
N VAL A 522 10.22 19.27 -10.97
CA VAL A 522 10.59 17.97 -10.42
C VAL A 522 11.95 18.09 -9.75
N VAL A 523 12.04 17.69 -8.48
CA VAL A 523 13.32 17.58 -7.76
C VAL A 523 13.74 16.12 -7.73
N GLY A 524 14.94 15.82 -8.21
CA GLY A 524 15.56 14.50 -8.13
C GLY A 524 16.58 14.42 -7.00
N ILE A 525 16.73 13.22 -6.40
CA ILE A 525 17.54 12.99 -5.19
C ILE A 525 19.02 13.38 -5.38
N SER A 526 19.54 13.25 -6.60
CA SER A 526 20.84 13.77 -7.04
C SER A 526 20.83 15.30 -7.22
N ALA A 527 20.30 16.03 -6.21
CA ALA A 527 20.30 17.49 -6.04
C ALA A 527 20.07 18.33 -7.32
N HIS A 528 19.06 17.96 -8.12
CA HIS A 528 18.73 18.65 -9.36
C HIS A 528 17.24 18.96 -9.48
N ILE A 529 16.91 20.02 -10.23
CA ILE A 529 15.55 20.47 -10.51
C ILE A 529 15.35 20.44 -12.03
N ILE A 530 14.22 19.90 -12.49
CA ILE A 530 13.83 19.94 -13.90
C ILE A 530 12.53 20.74 -14.02
N LEU A 531 12.55 21.76 -14.87
CA LEU A 531 11.39 22.55 -15.25
C LEU A 531 10.77 21.99 -16.53
N TYR A 532 9.50 21.64 -16.46
CA TYR A 532 8.70 21.19 -17.58
C TYR A 532 7.56 22.18 -17.89
N ARG A 533 7.31 22.38 -19.19
CA ARG A 533 6.17 23.13 -19.74
C ARG A 533 5.25 22.17 -20.51
N PHE A 534 3.93 22.35 -20.40
CA PHE A 534 2.97 21.49 -21.10
C PHE A 534 2.69 21.94 -22.55
N SER A 535 2.75 21.01 -23.51
CA SER A 535 2.40 21.20 -24.93
C SER A 535 1.59 20.01 -25.48
N LYS A 536 0.65 20.27 -26.39
CA LYS A 536 -0.12 19.27 -27.15
C LYS A 536 0.59 18.78 -28.41
N TYR A 537 1.69 19.42 -28.81
CA TYR A 537 2.42 19.17 -30.05
C TYR A 537 3.81 18.58 -29.79
N ASP A 538 4.33 17.82 -30.76
CA ASP A 538 5.75 17.45 -30.83
C ASP A 538 6.61 18.72 -30.89
N ALA A 539 7.73 18.74 -30.16
CA ALA A 539 8.69 19.85 -30.20
C ALA A 539 10.14 19.34 -30.25
N ASN A 540 11.04 20.11 -30.87
CA ASN A 540 12.49 19.90 -30.75
C ASN A 540 13.03 20.86 -29.69
N THR A 541 13.07 20.43 -28.43
CA THR A 541 13.54 21.27 -27.32
C THR A 541 15.05 21.13 -27.14
N GLN A 542 15.78 22.24 -27.15
CA GLN A 542 17.11 22.30 -26.51
C GLN A 542 16.91 22.47 -25.00
N ILE A 543 17.60 21.66 -24.22
CA ILE A 543 17.51 21.68 -22.76
C ILE A 543 18.64 22.56 -22.24
N VAL A 544 18.33 23.67 -21.58
CA VAL A 544 19.34 24.50 -20.92
C VAL A 544 19.68 23.88 -19.57
N SER A 545 20.97 23.86 -19.20
CA SER A 545 21.41 23.51 -17.84
C SER A 545 21.99 24.75 -17.16
N LEU A 546 21.64 24.97 -15.89
CA LEU A 546 22.23 25.97 -15.02
C LEU A 546 22.90 25.28 -13.83
N GLU A 547 24.19 25.51 -13.69
CA GLU A 547 24.99 24.99 -12.57
C GLU A 547 25.01 26.01 -11.43
N VAL A 548 24.68 25.58 -10.21
CA VAL A 548 24.55 26.44 -9.04
C VAL A 548 25.47 25.95 -7.91
N ARG A 549 26.17 26.89 -7.26
CA ARG A 549 26.99 26.66 -6.08
C ARG A 549 26.33 27.33 -4.88
N LEU A 550 25.87 26.54 -3.92
CA LEU A 550 25.45 27.02 -2.61
C LEU A 550 26.60 26.79 -1.62
N GLN A 551 27.49 27.78 -1.54
CA GLN A 551 28.68 27.81 -0.69
C GLN A 551 28.63 29.06 0.20
N CYS A 552 29.45 29.09 1.25
CA CYS A 552 29.74 30.29 2.03
C CYS A 552 31.21 30.65 1.79
N ASP A 553 31.47 31.80 1.18
CA ASP A 553 32.84 32.30 1.07
C ASP A 553 33.24 32.89 2.43
N SER A 554 34.29 32.33 3.06
CA SER A 554 34.77 32.77 4.37
C SER A 554 35.98 33.73 4.31
N ASP A 555 36.35 34.16 3.11
CA ASP A 555 37.57 34.92 2.83
C ASP A 555 37.27 36.37 2.39
N ASP A 556 36.80 37.20 3.32
CA ASP A 556 36.99 38.65 3.21
C ASP A 556 37.05 39.35 4.59
N VAL A 557 38.08 39.02 5.37
CA VAL A 557 38.45 39.76 6.61
C VAL A 557 39.70 40.60 6.34
N ILE A 558 39.53 41.67 5.57
CA ILE A 558 40.56 42.70 5.37
C ILE A 558 40.88 43.33 6.73
N SER A 559 42.06 43.01 7.26
CA SER A 559 42.56 43.63 8.49
C SER A 559 43.04 45.05 8.19
N PRO A 560 42.60 46.09 8.94
CA PRO A 560 43.07 47.44 8.70
C PRO A 560 44.52 47.60 9.17
N SER A 561 45.40 48.08 8.28
CA SER A 561 46.77 48.48 8.62
C SER A 561 47.09 49.82 7.96
N GLU A 562 47.38 50.83 8.78
CA GLU A 562 47.75 52.17 8.36
C GLU A 562 49.16 52.20 7.73
N ASN A 563 49.33 52.84 6.57
CA ASN A 563 50.35 53.89 6.35
C ASN A 563 50.42 54.40 4.88
N GLU A 564 50.15 55.71 4.74
CA GLU A 564 50.78 56.74 3.90
C GLU A 564 51.35 56.51 2.48
N ASN A 565 51.05 57.52 1.61
CA ASN A 565 51.83 58.06 0.46
C ASN A 565 52.10 57.11 -0.74
N ASN A 566 51.71 57.42 -1.99
CA ASN A 566 51.82 58.71 -2.72
C ASN A 566 50.82 58.80 -3.93
N PRO A 567 50.59 59.98 -4.57
CA PRO A 567 49.48 60.16 -5.54
C PRO A 567 49.85 60.42 -7.02
N SER A 568 49.02 59.93 -7.95
CA SER A 568 48.79 60.45 -9.33
C SER A 568 47.51 59.81 -9.93
N PHE A 569 46.47 60.55 -10.35
CA PHE A 569 46.21 61.03 -11.74
C PHE A 569 46.29 59.92 -12.84
N SER A 570 45.34 59.76 -13.78
CA SER A 570 44.19 60.62 -14.19
C SER A 570 43.09 59.90 -15.01
N GLU A 571 41.82 60.25 -14.77
CA GLU A 571 40.63 60.48 -15.66
C GLU A 571 40.36 59.77 -17.03
N PRO A 572 39.10 59.82 -17.56
CA PRO A 572 38.54 58.71 -18.38
C PRO A 572 38.00 59.03 -19.79
N SER A 573 37.74 57.97 -20.58
CA SER A 573 36.77 57.89 -21.70
C SER A 573 36.53 56.41 -22.06
N SER A 574 35.33 55.82 -21.92
CA SER A 574 34.18 55.84 -22.85
C SER A 574 34.50 55.44 -24.30
N HIS A 575 33.99 54.29 -24.77
CA HIS A 575 33.16 54.13 -26.00
C HIS A 575 32.88 52.65 -26.36
N SER A 576 31.67 52.41 -26.85
CA SER A 576 31.15 51.20 -27.53
C SER A 576 30.36 51.66 -28.78
N PRO A 577 29.83 50.80 -29.69
CA PRO A 577 29.89 49.32 -29.76
C PRO A 577 30.19 48.70 -31.16
N GLN A 578 30.52 47.39 -31.19
CA GLN A 578 30.24 46.42 -32.28
C GLN A 578 30.81 46.70 -33.72
N PRO A 579 30.56 45.84 -34.74
CA PRO A 579 30.97 44.42 -34.82
C PRO A 579 31.63 44.03 -36.17
N HIS A 580 32.31 42.87 -36.27
CA HIS A 580 32.32 42.02 -37.50
C HIS A 580 32.95 40.63 -37.26
N HIS A 581 32.55 39.64 -38.07
CA HIS A 581 33.04 38.25 -38.03
C HIS A 581 34.34 38.04 -38.85
N GLN A 582 35.16 37.07 -38.43
CA GLN A 582 35.65 36.01 -39.34
C GLN A 582 36.17 34.77 -38.57
N HIS A 583 36.09 33.60 -39.20
CA HIS A 583 36.59 32.33 -38.64
C HIS A 583 38.10 32.14 -38.85
N GLN A 584 38.79 31.60 -37.84
CA GLN A 584 39.88 30.64 -38.05
C GLN A 584 40.23 29.88 -36.74
N HIS A 585 40.41 28.56 -36.84
CA HIS A 585 41.13 27.79 -35.83
C HIS A 585 42.64 27.87 -36.11
N PRO A 586 43.47 27.76 -35.07
CA PRO A 586 44.48 26.71 -35.10
C PRO A 586 44.53 25.88 -33.79
N ALA A 587 45.28 24.78 -33.82
CA ALA A 587 45.39 23.82 -32.72
C ALA A 587 46.49 24.18 -31.70
N SER A 588 46.42 23.54 -30.52
CA SER A 588 47.38 23.66 -29.42
C SER A 588 48.79 23.15 -29.78
N PRO A 589 49.81 23.51 -28.99
CA PRO A 589 50.34 22.46 -28.11
C PRO A 589 50.79 22.93 -26.70
N GLY A 590 50.71 22.01 -25.72
CA GLY A 590 51.76 21.88 -24.70
C GLY A 590 51.55 22.54 -23.32
N SER A 591 51.04 21.73 -22.37
CA SER A 591 51.55 21.63 -20.99
C SER A 591 51.68 22.90 -20.12
N ARG A 592 50.66 23.15 -19.29
CA ARG A 592 50.80 23.26 -17.82
C ARG A 592 49.45 23.08 -17.15
N THR A 593 49.33 22.09 -16.26
CA THR A 593 48.10 21.77 -15.52
C THR A 593 48.04 22.48 -14.17
N PRO A 594 47.03 23.32 -13.89
CA PRO A 594 46.57 23.55 -12.53
C PRO A 594 45.69 22.37 -12.11
N GLU A 595 45.96 21.74 -10.96
CA GLU A 595 45.26 20.50 -10.57
C GLU A 595 43.85 20.73 -9.99
N GLY A 596 43.50 21.96 -9.61
CA GLY A 596 42.25 22.33 -8.93
C GLY A 596 41.01 22.57 -9.82
N ILE A 597 40.83 21.81 -10.90
CA ILE A 597 39.66 21.92 -11.81
C ILE A 597 38.73 20.68 -11.70
N LYS A 598 39.06 19.70 -10.84
CA LYS A 598 38.33 18.42 -10.76
C LYS A 598 37.08 18.44 -9.85
N ASP A 599 36.96 19.43 -8.99
CA ASP A 599 36.05 19.39 -7.83
C ASP A 599 34.75 20.18 -8.07
N SER A 600 34.22 20.13 -9.30
CA SER A 600 33.05 20.92 -9.74
C SER A 600 32.27 20.24 -10.86
N ILE A 601 31.93 18.95 -10.69
CA ILE A 601 31.19 18.16 -11.68
C ILE A 601 29.76 17.92 -11.15
N PRO A 602 28.69 18.12 -11.95
CA PRO A 602 27.33 17.78 -11.53
C PRO A 602 27.11 16.25 -11.48
N CYS A 603 26.28 15.77 -10.55
CA CYS A 603 26.01 14.33 -10.35
C CYS A 603 25.47 13.59 -11.60
N LEU A 604 24.85 14.32 -12.54
CA LEU A 604 24.26 13.80 -13.76
C LEU A 604 24.58 14.73 -14.93
N LYS A 605 24.81 14.20 -16.12
CA LYS A 605 25.09 15.01 -17.33
C LYS A 605 23.82 15.23 -18.15
N VAL A 606 23.43 16.50 -18.33
CA VAL A 606 22.28 16.90 -19.16
C VAL A 606 22.59 16.74 -20.66
N LYS A 607 21.56 16.50 -21.48
CA LYS A 607 21.70 16.46 -22.94
C LYS A 607 21.81 17.86 -23.53
N ASP A 608 23.01 18.19 -24.02
CA ASP A 608 23.34 19.43 -24.73
C ASP A 608 22.63 19.56 -26.10
N ARG A 609 22.43 18.45 -26.81
CA ARG A 609 21.75 18.44 -28.12
C ARG A 609 20.23 18.57 -27.99
N ALA A 610 19.62 19.29 -28.94
CA ALA A 610 18.17 19.34 -29.09
C ALA A 610 17.54 17.94 -29.20
N VAL A 611 16.44 17.73 -28.49
CA VAL A 611 15.72 16.44 -28.42
C VAL A 611 14.32 16.61 -28.96
N ARG A 612 13.87 15.70 -29.84
CA ARG A 612 12.44 15.61 -30.18
C ARG A 612 11.68 15.02 -29.01
N VAL A 613 10.78 15.80 -28.42
CA VAL A 613 9.94 15.42 -27.29
C VAL A 613 8.48 15.30 -27.77
N PRO A 614 7.75 14.22 -27.42
CA PRO A 614 6.34 14.07 -27.75
C PRO A 614 5.45 15.05 -26.95
N PRO A 615 4.12 15.08 -27.18
CA PRO A 615 3.20 15.88 -26.38
C PRO A 615 3.21 15.51 -24.90
N GLY A 616 2.86 16.48 -24.07
CA GLY A 616 2.88 16.40 -22.61
C GLY A 616 3.85 17.40 -22.01
N TYR A 617 4.51 16.97 -20.93
CA TYR A 617 5.47 17.79 -20.19
C TYR A 617 6.85 17.73 -20.85
N GLN A 618 7.28 18.85 -21.43
CA GLN A 618 8.52 19.01 -22.19
C GLN A 618 9.54 19.80 -21.36
N SER A 619 10.75 19.27 -21.22
CA SER A 619 11.80 19.84 -20.36
C SER A 619 12.46 21.05 -21.02
N GLU A 620 12.42 22.19 -20.36
CA GLU A 620 12.96 23.46 -20.88
C GLU A 620 14.27 23.88 -20.21
N LEU A 621 14.39 23.62 -18.90
CA LEU A 621 15.51 24.02 -18.06
C LEU A 621 15.79 22.92 -17.03
N VAL A 622 17.07 22.67 -16.76
CA VAL A 622 17.58 21.89 -15.62
C VAL A 622 18.42 22.82 -14.76
N ILE A 623 18.27 22.73 -13.45
CA ILE A 623 19.14 23.38 -12.48
C ILE A 623 19.88 22.28 -11.73
N GLN A 624 21.19 22.36 -11.62
CA GLN A 624 22.04 21.34 -11.01
C GLN A 624 22.89 21.97 -9.92
N LEU A 625 22.81 21.43 -8.70
CA LEU A 625 23.79 21.76 -7.67
C LEU A 625 25.10 21.01 -7.95
N LEU A 626 26.22 21.73 -7.87
CA LEU A 626 27.55 21.17 -8.08
C LEU A 626 28.11 20.53 -6.79
N TRP A 627 29.04 19.59 -6.97
CA TRP A 627 29.99 19.22 -5.92
C TRP A 627 30.87 20.42 -5.57
N VAL A 628 31.28 20.51 -4.31
CA VAL A 628 32.11 21.59 -3.75
C VAL A 628 33.11 20.98 -2.78
N ASP A 629 34.41 21.30 -2.94
CA ASP A 629 35.50 20.85 -2.07
C ASP A 629 35.58 19.32 -1.84
N GLY A 630 35.07 18.54 -2.80
CA GLY A 630 34.99 17.08 -2.75
C GLY A 630 33.74 16.50 -2.07
N GLU A 631 32.88 17.35 -1.49
CA GLU A 631 31.58 16.95 -0.89
C GLU A 631 30.44 16.98 -1.93
N PRO A 632 29.47 16.06 -1.84
CA PRO A 632 28.31 16.03 -2.73
C PRO A 632 27.30 17.14 -2.39
N PRO A 633 26.55 17.63 -3.41
CA PRO A 633 25.53 18.65 -3.22
C PRO A 633 24.41 18.20 -2.27
N GLN A 634 24.08 19.05 -1.31
CA GLN A 634 23.08 18.76 -0.27
C GLN A 634 21.65 18.77 -0.84
N GLN A 635 20.83 17.80 -0.41
CA GLN A 635 19.44 17.62 -0.88
C GLN A 635 18.61 18.90 -0.70
N ILE A 636 17.75 19.17 -1.70
CA ILE A 636 16.91 20.38 -1.74
C ILE A 636 15.77 20.19 -0.73
N THR A 637 15.67 21.08 0.26
CA THR A 637 14.68 21.00 1.35
C THR A 637 13.39 21.76 1.03
N SER A 638 13.44 22.73 0.12
CA SER A 638 12.27 23.52 -0.29
C SER A 638 12.39 23.99 -1.74
N LEU A 639 11.23 24.16 -2.39
CA LEU A 639 11.06 24.60 -3.78
C LEU A 639 9.73 25.35 -3.89
N ASP A 640 9.72 26.48 -4.61
CA ASP A 640 8.50 27.11 -5.13
C ASP A 640 8.72 27.68 -6.54
N ILE A 641 7.64 27.83 -7.31
CA ILE A 641 7.63 28.38 -8.67
C ILE A 641 6.41 29.29 -8.88
N ASN A 642 6.64 30.54 -9.27
CA ASN A 642 5.57 31.44 -9.67
C ASN A 642 5.53 31.64 -11.19
N SER A 643 4.43 31.17 -11.79
CA SER A 643 4.24 31.19 -13.24
C SER A 643 3.99 32.58 -13.84
N ALA A 644 3.48 33.54 -13.06
CA ALA A 644 3.34 34.92 -13.52
C ALA A 644 4.69 35.65 -13.52
N TYR A 645 5.42 35.55 -12.41
CA TYR A 645 6.71 36.24 -12.19
C TYR A 645 7.84 35.74 -13.12
N GLY A 646 7.76 34.48 -13.58
CA GLY A 646 8.84 33.85 -14.34
C GLY A 646 9.97 33.29 -13.47
N LEU A 647 9.68 33.05 -12.18
CA LEU A 647 10.68 32.78 -11.14
C LEU A 647 10.50 31.41 -10.50
N LEU A 648 11.64 30.80 -10.14
CA LEU A 648 11.74 29.57 -9.35
C LEU A 648 12.72 29.83 -8.19
N ALA A 649 12.32 29.48 -6.96
CA ALA A 649 13.16 29.58 -5.78
C ALA A 649 13.36 28.20 -5.14
N PHE A 650 14.56 27.90 -4.68
CA PHE A 650 14.87 26.64 -4.00
C PHE A 650 15.95 26.80 -2.94
N GLY A 651 15.92 25.95 -1.91
CA GLY A 651 16.89 26.02 -0.81
C GLY A 651 17.24 24.65 -0.23
N ASN A 652 18.34 24.62 0.52
CA ASN A 652 18.83 23.46 1.26
C ASN A 652 19.40 23.89 2.63
N CYS A 653 20.32 23.10 3.20
CA CYS A 653 21.05 23.44 4.43
C CYS A 653 22.31 24.32 4.20
N ASN A 654 22.71 24.54 2.95
CA ASN A 654 23.79 25.47 2.62
C ASN A 654 23.23 26.88 2.37
N GLY A 655 22.10 27.02 1.67
CA GLY A 655 21.57 28.34 1.32
C GLY A 655 20.24 28.37 0.55
N LEU A 656 19.99 29.52 -0.07
CA LEU A 656 18.84 29.86 -0.91
C LEU A 656 19.31 30.31 -2.30
N ALA A 657 18.63 29.87 -3.35
CA ALA A 657 18.80 30.39 -4.71
C ALA A 657 17.46 30.77 -5.35
N VAL A 658 17.49 31.81 -6.19
CA VAL A 658 16.35 32.27 -7.01
C VAL A 658 16.80 32.39 -8.46
N VAL A 659 16.04 31.77 -9.35
CA VAL A 659 16.34 31.63 -10.78
C VAL A 659 15.22 32.25 -11.60
N ASP A 660 15.60 33.11 -12.54
CA ASP A 660 14.73 33.51 -13.64
C ASP A 660 14.71 32.37 -14.66
N TYR A 661 13.56 31.72 -14.85
CA TYR A 661 13.46 30.65 -15.86
C TYR A 661 13.06 31.15 -17.26
N LEU A 662 12.67 32.43 -17.40
CA LEU A 662 12.41 33.07 -18.69
C LEU A 662 13.73 33.54 -19.32
N GLN A 663 14.55 34.25 -18.55
CA GLN A 663 15.90 34.69 -18.95
C GLN A 663 16.96 33.59 -18.78
N LYS A 664 16.67 32.56 -17.98
CA LYS A 664 17.53 31.40 -17.70
C LYS A 664 18.83 31.83 -17.00
N THR A 665 18.66 32.59 -15.93
CA THR A 665 19.74 33.20 -15.13
C THR A 665 19.50 32.99 -13.63
N VAL A 666 20.58 32.89 -12.85
CA VAL A 666 20.49 32.92 -11.39
C VAL A 666 20.46 34.39 -10.96
N ILE A 667 19.37 34.84 -10.32
CA ILE A 667 19.23 36.22 -9.83
C ILE A 667 19.86 36.36 -8.45
N LEU A 668 19.68 35.34 -7.61
CA LEU A 668 20.10 35.35 -6.21
C LEU A 668 20.71 33.99 -5.84
N CYS A 669 21.81 34.01 -5.12
CA CYS A 669 22.40 32.86 -4.43
C CYS A 669 22.98 33.37 -3.10
N MET A 670 22.57 32.80 -1.97
CA MET A 670 22.97 33.26 -0.62
C MET A 670 23.20 32.08 0.31
N SER A 671 24.23 32.15 1.16
CA SER A 671 24.43 31.20 2.25
C SER A 671 23.35 31.34 3.33
N THR A 672 23.07 30.28 4.09
CA THR A 672 22.26 30.34 5.33
C THR A 672 22.85 31.26 6.40
N LEU A 673 24.11 31.68 6.27
CA LEU A 673 24.75 32.71 7.09
C LEU A 673 24.41 34.13 6.60
N ASP A 674 24.36 34.34 5.27
CA ASP A 674 24.10 35.65 4.66
C ASP A 674 22.63 36.07 4.76
N LEU A 675 21.70 35.11 4.91
CA LEU A 675 20.24 35.31 4.99
C LEU A 675 19.79 36.40 5.98
N TYR A 676 20.60 36.72 6.98
CA TYR A 676 20.29 37.73 8.00
C TYR A 676 21.04 39.05 7.84
N GLY A 677 22.08 39.11 6.99
CA GLY A 677 23.03 40.22 6.95
C GLY A 677 23.52 40.62 8.34
N SER A 678 23.50 41.92 8.64
CA SER A 678 23.84 42.47 9.95
C SER A 678 22.79 42.26 11.06
N THR A 679 21.71 41.51 10.78
CA THR A 679 20.58 41.30 11.70
C THR A 679 20.43 39.86 12.22
N ASP A 680 21.52 39.08 12.24
CA ASP A 680 21.54 37.70 12.78
C ASP A 680 21.01 37.63 14.23
N PRO A 681 19.85 36.98 14.47
CA PRO A 681 19.29 36.85 15.81
C PRO A 681 20.06 35.86 16.70
N TYR A 682 21.06 35.14 16.17
CA TYR A 682 21.85 34.13 16.87
C TYR A 682 23.32 34.53 17.13
N GLN A 683 23.78 35.68 16.61
CA GLN A 683 25.13 36.23 16.81
C GLN A 683 26.27 35.22 16.59
N ARG A 684 26.28 34.55 15.42
CA ARG A 684 27.24 33.51 15.06
C ARG A 684 28.65 34.08 14.86
N LEU A 685 29.48 34.02 15.91
CA LEU A 685 30.88 34.47 15.88
C LEU A 685 31.71 33.71 14.82
N THR A 686 32.32 34.45 13.89
CA THR A 686 33.28 33.90 12.93
C THR A 686 34.54 33.41 13.63
N ARG A 687 35.02 32.20 13.28
CA ARG A 687 36.26 31.62 13.80
C ARG A 687 37.35 31.69 12.74
N SER A 688 38.53 32.20 13.11
CA SER A 688 39.71 32.27 12.23
C SER A 688 40.19 30.87 11.78
N PRO A 689 40.55 30.65 10.50
CA PRO A 689 41.08 29.37 10.03
C PRO A 689 42.37 28.95 10.76
N ARG A 690 42.34 27.82 11.48
CA ARG A 690 43.55 27.22 12.09
C ARG A 690 44.37 26.48 11.03
N ARG A 691 45.21 27.22 10.31
CA ARG A 691 46.16 26.68 9.32
C ARG A 691 47.18 25.73 9.97
N ASN A 692 46.92 24.43 9.93
CA ASN A 692 47.81 23.41 10.47
C ASN A 692 49.12 23.35 9.66
N ARG A 693 50.29 23.37 10.33
CA ARG A 693 51.61 23.55 9.69
C ARG A 693 52.72 22.79 10.40
N GLN A 694 52.91 21.52 10.02
CA GLN A 694 54.09 20.71 10.32
C GLN A 694 54.51 20.05 9.00
N SER A 695 55.58 20.47 8.30
CA SER A 695 57.02 20.53 8.64
C SER A 695 57.76 19.28 8.14
N THR A 696 58.55 19.45 7.09
CA THR A 696 59.35 18.42 6.43
C THR A 696 60.61 18.05 7.20
N SER A 697 60.92 16.75 7.30
CA SER A 697 62.27 16.27 7.64
C SER A 697 62.52 14.88 7.05
N GLU A 698 63.31 14.80 5.98
CA GLU A 698 63.98 13.55 5.59
C GLU A 698 65.26 13.38 6.42
N PHE A 699 65.51 12.20 6.99
CA PHE A 699 66.72 11.40 6.76
C PHE A 699 66.77 10.12 7.61
N CYS A 700 67.37 9.05 7.06
CA CYS A 700 67.86 7.83 7.75
C CYS A 700 66.81 6.96 8.51
N MET A 701 66.82 5.63 8.44
CA MET A 701 67.94 4.69 8.31
C MET A 701 67.60 3.44 7.45
N ARG A 702 68.63 2.66 7.08
CA ARG A 702 68.49 1.38 6.37
C ARG A 702 68.39 0.17 7.32
N GLY A 703 67.39 -0.67 7.07
CA GLY A 703 67.55 -2.13 6.95
C GLY A 703 67.71 -2.99 8.21
N LEU A 704 67.82 -4.31 7.95
CA LEU A 704 67.83 -5.46 8.88
C LEU A 704 66.47 -5.76 9.56
N SER A 705 66.08 -7.03 9.83
CA SER A 705 66.28 -8.29 9.09
C SER A 705 65.40 -9.39 9.72
N ASN A 706 64.86 -10.30 8.89
CA ASN A 706 64.40 -11.68 9.17
C ASN A 706 64.16 -12.14 10.64
N PHE A 707 62.98 -12.75 10.91
CA PHE A 707 62.92 -14.18 11.27
C PHE A 707 61.51 -14.80 11.17
N TYR A 708 61.51 -16.07 10.74
CA TYR A 708 60.56 -17.19 10.77
C TYR A 708 59.60 -17.29 12.01
N SER A 709 58.46 -18.02 12.00
CA SER A 709 57.73 -18.77 10.94
C SER A 709 56.27 -19.10 11.34
N ASP A 710 55.55 -19.77 10.42
CA ASP A 710 54.53 -20.82 10.61
C ASP A 710 53.68 -20.90 11.90
N SER A 711 52.36 -20.94 11.72
CA SER A 711 51.61 -22.21 11.93
C SER A 711 50.13 -22.13 11.51
N LYS A 712 49.79 -22.71 10.35
CA LYS A 712 48.38 -23.02 9.98
C LYS A 712 48.10 -24.52 10.09
N LYS A 713 47.23 -24.95 11.01
CA LYS A 713 46.34 -26.12 10.81
C LYS A 713 45.26 -26.29 11.89
N ARG A 714 44.05 -26.64 11.40
CA ARG A 714 42.96 -27.36 12.09
C ARG A 714 42.21 -26.63 13.23
N ILE A 715 41.12 -25.94 12.83
CA ILE A 715 39.73 -26.33 13.15
C ILE A 715 38.86 -25.92 11.93
N ARG A 716 37.71 -26.56 11.72
CA ARG A 716 36.79 -26.32 10.58
C ARG A 716 35.34 -26.44 11.06
N THR A 717 34.43 -25.81 10.31
CA THR A 717 32.98 -25.63 10.58
C THR A 717 32.70 -24.58 11.68
N SER A 718 31.68 -23.73 11.55
CA SER A 718 30.58 -23.64 10.56
C SER A 718 30.47 -22.24 9.91
N TYR A 719 29.38 -21.99 9.16
CA TYR A 719 29.02 -20.77 8.41
C TYR A 719 29.68 -20.52 7.04
N GLN A 720 28.97 -21.00 6.01
CA GLN A 720 28.74 -20.42 4.68
C GLN A 720 27.58 -21.25 4.05
N SER A 721 26.75 -20.75 3.14
CA SER A 721 26.93 -19.59 2.26
C SER A 721 25.67 -18.72 2.16
N LEU A 722 25.87 -17.40 2.06
CA LEU A 722 24.99 -16.49 1.33
C LEU A 722 25.87 -15.73 0.32
N THR A 723 25.27 -15.40 -0.80
CA THR A 723 25.83 -14.86 -2.05
C THR A 723 27.00 -13.87 -1.97
N GLU A 724 28.05 -14.15 -2.74
CA GLU A 724 28.81 -13.13 -3.48
C GLU A 724 29.00 -13.58 -4.94
N LEU A 725 28.81 -12.65 -5.88
CA LEU A 725 29.36 -12.68 -7.23
C LEU A 725 29.61 -11.24 -7.64
N THR A 726 30.87 -10.89 -7.90
CA THR A 726 31.28 -9.64 -8.55
C THR A 726 31.99 -9.98 -9.85
N ASP A 727 31.76 -9.17 -10.88
CA ASP A 727 32.30 -9.40 -12.22
C ASP A 727 33.84 -9.38 -12.30
N ASN A 728 34.37 -10.02 -13.34
CA ASN A 728 35.35 -9.34 -14.17
C ASN A 728 35.30 -9.83 -15.63
N GLN A 729 35.74 -8.96 -16.54
CA GLN A 729 35.57 -9.13 -17.99
C GLN A 729 36.82 -9.74 -18.68
N GLN A 730 36.70 -9.93 -20.00
CA GLN A 730 37.75 -10.27 -20.97
C GLN A 730 38.21 -11.75 -20.97
N SER A 731 38.52 -12.38 -22.12
CA SER A 731 38.14 -12.05 -23.51
C SER A 731 38.27 -13.29 -24.41
N ILE A 732 37.64 -13.20 -25.59
CA ILE A 732 37.74 -14.10 -26.76
C ILE A 732 39.15 -14.71 -26.95
N ASP A 733 39.26 -16.04 -27.10
CA ASP A 733 39.77 -16.66 -28.35
C ASP A 733 39.52 -18.20 -28.46
N MET A 734 40.08 -18.84 -29.51
CA MET A 734 39.47 -19.95 -30.26
C MET A 734 40.16 -21.35 -30.14
N GLU A 735 39.33 -22.41 -30.26
CA GLU A 735 39.61 -23.78 -30.80
C GLU A 735 40.49 -24.89 -30.11
N ARG A 736 39.97 -26.13 -30.25
CA ARG A 736 40.62 -27.47 -30.45
C ARG A 736 41.47 -28.20 -29.38
N ASN A 737 40.81 -29.15 -28.70
CA ASN A 737 41.01 -30.62 -28.82
C ASN A 737 42.40 -31.21 -29.22
N LYS A 738 43.14 -31.88 -28.30
CA LYS A 738 43.27 -33.38 -28.23
C LYS A 738 44.31 -33.96 -27.21
N SER A 739 43.93 -35.13 -26.67
CA SER A 739 44.68 -36.35 -26.22
C SER A 739 46.16 -36.56 -26.67
N PRO A 740 47.03 -37.32 -25.95
CA PRO A 740 46.82 -38.74 -25.54
C PRO A 740 47.44 -39.12 -24.15
N THR A 741 47.70 -40.36 -23.68
CA THR A 741 47.73 -41.80 -24.13
C THR A 741 47.49 -42.64 -22.84
N SER A 742 46.61 -43.64 -22.69
CA SER A 742 46.55 -45.04 -23.23
C SER A 742 47.75 -45.96 -22.87
N VAL A 743 47.63 -47.29 -22.65
CA VAL A 743 46.49 -48.24 -22.79
C VAL A 743 46.06 -48.86 -21.41
N HIS A 744 45.94 -50.15 -21.04
CA HIS A 744 46.10 -51.51 -21.64
C HIS A 744 45.27 -52.59 -20.87
N TYR A 745 45.00 -53.77 -21.47
CA TYR A 745 44.35 -54.97 -20.88
C TYR A 745 44.85 -56.27 -21.56
N PRO A 746 44.59 -57.46 -20.98
CA PRO A 746 44.31 -58.68 -21.78
C PRO A 746 43.17 -59.62 -21.24
N THR A 747 42.33 -60.15 -22.15
CA THR A 747 41.64 -61.48 -22.20
C THR A 747 41.26 -62.25 -20.89
N SER A 748 40.07 -62.85 -20.69
CA SER A 748 39.18 -63.59 -21.64
C SER A 748 37.85 -64.11 -21.04
N LEU A 749 36.87 -64.40 -21.93
CA LEU A 749 35.81 -65.46 -21.94
C LEU A 749 34.84 -65.78 -20.77
N HIS A 750 33.56 -65.98 -21.20
CA HIS A 750 32.50 -66.91 -20.74
C HIS A 750 31.49 -66.60 -19.59
N ASN A 751 30.22 -66.88 -19.92
CA ASN A 751 29.08 -67.39 -19.12
C ASN A 751 28.20 -66.48 -18.21
N ASP A 752 26.94 -66.36 -18.66
CA ASP A 752 25.66 -66.32 -17.89
C ASP A 752 25.44 -67.67 -17.13
N PRO A 753 24.51 -67.90 -16.16
CA PRO A 753 23.30 -67.10 -15.86
C PRO A 753 22.83 -66.98 -14.37
N ARG A 754 21.74 -66.18 -14.18
CA ARG A 754 20.66 -66.29 -13.14
C ARG A 754 21.01 -66.19 -11.63
N VAL A 755 20.25 -65.36 -10.89
CA VAL A 755 19.53 -65.69 -9.62
C VAL A 755 18.70 -64.49 -9.09
N LEU A 756 17.61 -64.79 -8.35
CA LEU A 756 16.69 -63.91 -7.59
C LEU A 756 16.43 -64.59 -6.21
N PRO A 757 15.86 -63.96 -5.14
CA PRO A 757 15.35 -62.58 -4.99
C PRO A 757 15.72 -61.84 -3.65
N GLU A 758 15.36 -60.54 -3.56
CA GLU A 758 14.89 -59.81 -2.34
C GLU A 758 15.80 -59.73 -1.05
N PRO A 759 15.38 -59.06 0.07
CA PRO A 759 15.11 -57.60 0.16
C PRO A 759 15.71 -56.92 1.43
N VAL A 760 16.14 -55.64 1.37
CA VAL A 760 16.47 -54.86 2.60
C VAL A 760 16.01 -53.40 2.57
N ALA A 761 15.41 -53.00 3.70
CA ALA A 761 14.78 -51.75 4.13
C ALA A 761 15.35 -50.38 3.67
N SER A 762 14.41 -49.44 3.53
CA SER A 762 14.61 -47.99 3.48
C SER A 762 15.19 -47.40 4.78
N LEU A 763 16.00 -46.34 4.63
CA LEU A 763 16.32 -45.38 5.70
C LEU A 763 15.69 -44.02 5.37
N ARG A 764 14.99 -43.44 6.36
CA ARG A 764 14.13 -42.26 6.19
C ARG A 764 14.92 -40.98 5.95
N ALA A 765 14.52 -40.21 4.95
CA ALA A 765 14.73 -38.75 4.91
C ALA A 765 13.52 -38.04 5.55
N SER A 766 13.73 -36.83 6.06
CA SER A 766 12.68 -35.98 6.64
C SER A 766 12.38 -34.81 5.72
N HIS A 767 11.10 -34.58 5.41
CA HIS A 767 10.64 -33.56 4.48
C HIS A 767 9.63 -32.62 5.17
N CYS A 768 9.64 -31.35 4.77
CA CYS A 768 8.73 -30.31 5.27
C CYS A 768 7.96 -29.68 4.09
N SER A 769 6.68 -29.37 4.30
CA SER A 769 5.79 -28.81 3.28
C SER A 769 5.76 -27.27 3.27
N PRO A 770 5.75 -26.60 2.09
CA PRO A 770 5.82 -25.15 1.97
C PRO A 770 4.46 -24.43 2.14
N VAL A 771 3.71 -24.79 3.19
CA VAL A 771 2.61 -23.94 3.74
C VAL A 771 3.03 -23.30 5.08
N PHE A 772 4.21 -23.66 5.60
CA PHE A 772 4.68 -23.32 6.95
C PHE A 772 5.99 -22.52 6.94
N TYR A 773 5.93 -21.26 6.51
CA TYR A 773 6.95 -20.24 6.80
C TYR A 773 6.28 -18.90 7.13
N LEU A 774 5.71 -18.80 8.33
CA LEU A 774 5.16 -17.52 8.85
C LEU A 774 5.10 -17.40 10.39
N LEU A 775 5.29 -18.48 11.15
CA LEU A 775 5.23 -18.48 12.62
C LEU A 775 6.31 -19.37 13.23
N ASP A 776 7.53 -18.85 13.41
CA ASP A 776 8.48 -19.44 14.37
C ASP A 776 9.41 -18.36 14.95
N ASN A 777 9.00 -17.75 16.07
CA ASN A 777 9.87 -16.85 16.85
C ASN A 777 9.46 -16.72 18.34
N VAL A 778 8.88 -17.77 18.94
CA VAL A 778 8.57 -17.82 20.40
C VAL A 778 8.87 -19.19 21.00
N LYS A 779 10.13 -19.47 21.35
CA LYS A 779 10.48 -20.53 22.32
C LYS A 779 11.63 -20.14 23.24
N GLY A 780 11.33 -20.05 24.54
CA GLY A 780 12.33 -20.10 25.61
C GLY A 780 12.89 -21.52 25.82
N PRO A 781 14.06 -21.69 26.49
CA PRO A 781 14.85 -22.91 26.35
C PRO A 781 14.77 -23.91 27.52
N GLY A 782 14.98 -25.20 27.20
CA GLY A 782 15.44 -26.24 28.12
C GLY A 782 14.35 -27.16 28.70
N ARG A 783 14.64 -28.42 29.03
CA ARG A 783 15.89 -29.21 28.90
C ARG A 783 15.56 -30.66 28.52
N LYS A 784 16.48 -31.34 27.82
CA LYS A 784 16.47 -32.81 27.69
C LYS A 784 17.17 -33.44 28.89
N LEU A 785 16.69 -34.59 29.34
CA LEU A 785 17.44 -35.62 30.05
C LEU A 785 17.07 -37.00 29.45
N SER A 786 17.96 -37.98 29.60
CA SER A 786 17.92 -39.25 28.86
C SER A 786 17.35 -40.43 29.67
N LEU A 787 16.81 -41.42 28.95
CA LEU A 787 16.56 -42.78 29.45
C LEU A 787 17.89 -43.47 29.85
N PRO A 788 17.84 -44.54 30.67
CA PRO A 788 17.69 -45.89 30.10
C PRO A 788 16.50 -46.73 30.63
N THR A 789 16.33 -47.88 29.98
CA THR A 789 15.69 -49.17 30.34
C THR A 789 15.54 -49.50 31.86
N ASP A 790 14.62 -50.36 32.34
CA ASP A 790 14.35 -51.75 31.89
C ASP A 790 13.06 -52.43 32.48
N LEU A 791 12.80 -53.68 32.06
CA LEU A 791 11.98 -54.78 32.65
C LEU A 791 10.56 -54.55 33.29
N LYS A 792 9.53 -54.99 32.54
CA LYS A 792 8.62 -56.17 32.78
C LYS A 792 8.04 -56.56 34.19
N THR A 793 6.74 -56.95 34.12
CA THR A 793 5.98 -58.00 34.89
C THR A 793 5.51 -57.83 36.36
N ASP A 794 4.18 -57.98 36.51
CA ASP A 794 3.39 -58.80 37.46
C ASP A 794 3.11 -58.41 38.95
N LEU A 795 1.80 -58.27 39.21
CA LEU A 795 0.90 -58.78 40.29
C LEU A 795 1.26 -58.77 41.80
N ASP A 796 0.22 -58.40 42.57
CA ASP A 796 -0.32 -59.02 43.80
C ASP A 796 0.22 -58.77 45.23
N HIS A 797 -0.61 -58.01 45.97
CA HIS A 797 -1.27 -58.37 47.25
C HIS A 797 -0.62 -58.25 48.66
N VAL A 798 -1.44 -57.70 49.59
CA VAL A 798 -1.58 -58.06 51.04
C VAL A 798 -0.44 -57.59 51.97
N ASN A 799 -0.63 -57.04 53.20
CA ASN A 799 -1.78 -56.81 54.11
C ASN A 799 -1.53 -55.49 54.92
N GLY A 800 -2.43 -54.86 55.70
CA GLY A 800 -3.84 -55.12 56.03
C GLY A 800 -4.34 -54.27 57.24
N HIS A 801 -5.64 -54.37 57.58
CA HIS A 801 -6.30 -53.94 58.85
C HIS A 801 -6.41 -52.41 59.17
N CYS A 802 -7.48 -51.87 59.82
CA CYS A 802 -8.80 -52.44 60.20
C CYS A 802 -9.88 -51.37 60.56
N THR A 803 -11.11 -51.83 60.83
CA THR A 803 -12.29 -51.17 61.45
C THR A 803 -13.29 -50.35 60.59
N SER A 804 -14.55 -50.33 61.06
CA SER A 804 -15.82 -49.83 60.47
C SER A 804 -16.86 -49.72 61.65
N PRO A 805 -18.21 -49.47 61.55
CA PRO A 805 -19.14 -49.57 60.39
C PRO A 805 -20.35 -48.58 60.27
N THR A 806 -21.06 -48.67 59.11
CA THR A 806 -22.53 -48.52 58.84
C THR A 806 -23.38 -47.30 59.27
N SER A 807 -24.13 -46.73 58.29
CA SER A 807 -25.63 -46.73 58.26
C SER A 807 -26.23 -46.10 56.96
N GLN A 808 -27.55 -46.26 56.74
CA GLN A 808 -28.42 -45.89 55.59
C GLN A 808 -29.91 -45.84 56.07
N PRO A 809 -30.97 -45.48 55.29
CA PRO A 809 -31.18 -44.45 54.24
C PRO A 809 -32.58 -43.71 54.32
N CYS A 810 -32.94 -42.93 53.27
CA CYS A 810 -34.32 -42.65 52.71
C CYS A 810 -35.27 -41.48 53.14
N SER A 811 -35.55 -40.59 52.16
CA SER A 811 -36.89 -40.21 51.58
C SER A 811 -37.75 -38.96 51.95
N ALA A 812 -38.33 -38.36 50.87
CA ALA A 812 -39.62 -37.63 50.69
C ALA A 812 -39.83 -36.10 51.00
N GLY A 813 -40.45 -35.36 50.05
CA GLY A 813 -41.05 -34.01 50.25
C GLY A 813 -41.25 -33.11 49.00
N LYS A 814 -42.47 -32.58 48.74
CA LYS A 814 -42.89 -31.59 47.69
C LYS A 814 -44.36 -31.14 47.96
N PRO A 815 -44.99 -30.17 47.26
CA PRO A 815 -44.55 -28.88 46.67
C PRO A 815 -45.52 -27.68 47.02
N ARG A 816 -45.28 -26.43 46.53
CA ARG A 816 -46.28 -25.46 45.98
C ARG A 816 -45.71 -24.06 45.61
N ILE A 817 -46.52 -23.28 44.89
CA ILE A 817 -46.42 -21.85 44.45
C ILE A 817 -47.86 -21.22 44.59
N PRO A 818 -48.24 -19.94 44.26
CA PRO A 818 -47.57 -18.87 43.47
C PRO A 818 -47.72 -17.40 44.01
N MET A 819 -47.42 -16.41 43.13
CA MET A 819 -47.81 -14.97 43.11
C MET A 819 -46.97 -13.90 43.87
N GLY A 820 -46.96 -12.68 43.30
CA GLY A 820 -46.46 -11.41 43.89
C GLY A 820 -47.64 -10.47 44.25
N PRO A 821 -47.58 -9.12 44.08
CA PRO A 821 -46.61 -8.29 43.33
C PRO A 821 -46.18 -6.96 44.07
N GLU A 822 -45.77 -5.95 43.29
CA GLU A 822 -45.68 -4.49 43.60
C GLU A 822 -44.45 -3.89 44.34
N GLY A 823 -44.27 -2.57 44.14
CA GLY A 823 -43.34 -1.65 44.82
C GLY A 823 -44.10 -0.36 45.18
N PRO A 824 -43.57 0.88 45.04
CA PRO A 824 -42.20 1.29 44.69
C PRO A 824 -41.67 2.57 45.44
N ARG A 825 -40.53 3.14 44.97
CA ARG A 825 -40.15 4.59 44.92
C ARG A 825 -39.66 5.39 46.18
N LEU A 826 -38.51 6.09 45.98
CA LEU A 826 -38.12 7.44 46.48
C LEU A 826 -37.76 7.58 48.01
N THR A 827 -36.95 8.51 48.56
CA THR A 827 -36.06 9.61 48.02
C THR A 827 -34.95 10.10 48.99
N ARG A 828 -33.87 10.67 48.42
CA ARG A 828 -32.98 11.81 48.88
C ARG A 828 -32.28 11.85 50.28
N ARG A 829 -30.95 12.17 50.22
CA ARG A 829 -30.11 13.13 51.02
C ARG A 829 -30.62 13.56 52.42
N GLY A 830 -29.86 13.50 53.52
CA GLY A 830 -28.47 13.99 53.79
C GLY A 830 -28.52 15.18 54.80
N PRO A 831 -27.43 15.89 55.18
CA PRO A 831 -25.98 15.71 54.98
C PRO A 831 -25.14 15.78 56.31
N GLY A 832 -23.79 15.79 56.24
CA GLY A 832 -22.91 16.06 57.40
C GLY A 832 -21.46 16.47 57.05
N ARG A 833 -20.90 17.43 57.80
CA ARG A 833 -19.49 17.93 57.92
C ARG A 833 -19.23 18.12 59.44
N PRO A 834 -18.02 18.48 59.98
CA PRO A 834 -16.73 18.95 59.39
C PRO A 834 -15.54 18.07 59.94
N PRO A 835 -14.28 18.54 60.24
CA PRO A 835 -13.53 19.77 59.92
C PRO A 835 -12.09 19.57 59.36
N PHE A 836 -11.36 20.68 59.17
CA PHE A 836 -9.95 20.78 58.73
C PHE A 836 -8.94 20.87 59.89
N ARG A 837 -7.66 20.50 59.63
CA ARG A 837 -6.45 21.22 60.11
C ARG A 837 -5.25 20.98 59.17
N LYS A 838 -4.20 21.82 59.27
CA LYS A 838 -3.00 21.82 58.40
C LYS A 838 -1.78 21.22 59.13
N ALA A 839 -0.83 20.61 58.40
CA ALA A 839 0.59 21.06 58.33
C ALA A 839 1.53 20.12 57.55
N GLN A 840 2.35 20.72 56.66
CA GLN A 840 3.74 20.36 56.28
C GLN A 840 4.09 18.97 55.68
N SER A 841 5.27 18.92 55.06
CA SER A 841 5.74 17.88 54.14
C SER A 841 6.75 16.92 54.76
N ALA A 842 6.65 15.62 54.45
CA ALA A 842 7.79 14.71 54.31
C ALA A 842 7.39 13.47 53.48
N ALA A 843 8.39 12.79 52.92
CA ALA A 843 8.23 11.65 52.02
C ALA A 843 7.56 10.41 52.66
N CYS A 844 6.81 9.63 51.86
CA CYS A 844 7.28 8.31 51.45
C CYS A 844 6.47 7.68 50.29
N MET A 845 7.18 6.92 49.46
CA MET A 845 6.77 5.83 48.55
C MET A 845 5.26 5.60 48.31
N GLU A 846 4.81 5.83 47.07
CA GLU A 846 3.59 5.19 46.53
C GLU A 846 3.93 4.01 45.60
N ILE A 847 2.98 3.07 45.53
CA ILE A 847 3.10 1.73 44.96
C ILE A 847 3.02 1.77 43.42
N SER A 848 3.94 1.09 42.75
CA SER A 848 3.92 0.94 41.28
C SER A 848 2.72 0.09 40.82
N LEU A 849 1.83 0.69 40.03
CA LEU A 849 0.89 -0.03 39.16
C LEU A 849 1.56 -0.31 37.79
N PRO A 850 1.12 -1.34 37.04
CA PRO A 850 1.87 -1.87 35.90
C PRO A 850 1.94 -0.88 34.73
N VAL A 851 3.15 -0.77 34.15
CA VAL A 851 3.44 0.04 32.96
C VAL A 851 2.87 -0.65 31.72
N SER A 852 2.04 0.07 30.95
CA SER A 852 1.65 -0.31 29.60
C SER A 852 2.85 -0.24 28.64
N HIS A 853 2.99 -1.21 27.75
CA HIS A 853 4.10 -1.28 26.79
C HIS A 853 4.26 0.03 25.99
N THR A 854 5.44 0.63 26.08
CA THR A 854 5.86 1.75 25.22
C THR A 854 6.69 1.20 24.05
N GLU A 855 6.13 1.22 22.85
CA GLU A 855 6.90 0.97 21.63
C GLU A 855 7.92 2.11 21.39
N GLY A 856 9.03 1.79 20.74
CA GLY A 856 10.14 2.71 20.56
C GLY A 856 9.88 3.76 19.49
N HIS A 857 9.27 4.90 19.83
CA HIS A 857 9.18 6.04 18.91
C HIS A 857 10.57 6.47 18.41
N ALA A 858 10.72 6.61 17.10
CA ALA A 858 11.92 7.16 16.49
C ALA A 858 12.20 8.57 17.03
N SER A 859 13.47 8.89 17.29
CA SER A 859 13.84 10.24 17.75
C SER A 859 13.48 11.29 16.69
N ARG A 860 12.99 12.47 17.12
CA ARG A 860 12.71 13.63 16.24
C ARG A 860 13.88 13.93 15.29
N ARG A 861 15.13 13.73 15.73
CA ARG A 861 16.33 13.87 14.88
C ARG A 861 16.32 12.91 13.69
N ALA A 862 16.03 11.63 13.91
CA ALA A 862 16.01 10.61 12.85
C ALA A 862 14.85 10.86 11.87
N MET A 863 13.65 11.19 12.39
CA MET A 863 12.49 11.49 11.55
C MET A 863 12.74 12.70 10.65
N LEU A 864 13.20 13.84 11.21
CA LEU A 864 13.48 15.05 10.42
C LEU A 864 14.62 14.83 9.41
N GLN A 865 15.64 14.06 9.76
CA GLN A 865 16.72 13.70 8.84
C GLN A 865 16.23 12.83 7.67
N GLN A 866 15.26 11.92 7.88
CA GLN A 866 14.67 11.09 6.83
C GLN A 866 13.56 11.79 6.00
N LEU A 867 12.95 12.84 6.54
CA LEU A 867 11.94 13.65 5.85
C LEU A 867 12.57 14.75 4.98
N HIS A 868 13.55 15.47 5.53
CA HIS A 868 14.15 16.64 4.88
C HIS A 868 15.56 16.36 4.32
N GLY A 869 16.14 15.16 4.53
CA GLY A 869 17.48 14.81 4.05
C GLY A 869 18.65 15.44 4.82
N VAL A 870 18.39 16.26 5.85
CA VAL A 870 19.42 17.13 6.44
C VAL A 870 20.30 16.41 7.49
N THR A 871 21.58 16.25 7.18
CA THR A 871 22.66 15.93 8.11
C THR A 871 23.04 17.15 8.96
N MET A 872 22.26 17.39 10.03
CA MET A 872 22.29 18.61 10.87
C MET A 872 23.60 18.88 11.68
N TYR A 873 24.71 18.16 11.42
CA TYR A 873 25.96 18.21 12.21
C TYR A 873 27.20 18.03 11.31
N SER A 874 28.37 18.47 11.77
CA SER A 874 29.66 18.31 11.06
C SER A 874 30.25 16.90 11.20
N HIS A 875 31.07 16.51 10.22
CA HIS A 875 31.98 15.37 10.32
C HIS A 875 33.26 15.82 11.02
N ASP A 876 33.37 15.57 12.32
CA ASP A 876 34.65 15.73 13.04
C ASP A 876 34.77 14.82 14.27
N GLU A 877 34.43 13.53 14.11
CA GLU A 877 35.14 12.43 14.78
C GLU A 877 34.85 11.05 14.14
N HIS A 878 35.88 10.20 14.12
CA HIS A 878 35.88 8.74 13.81
C HIS A 878 35.50 8.29 12.39
N HIS A 879 36.52 7.84 11.64
CA HIS A 879 36.33 7.00 10.44
C HIS A 879 35.82 5.59 10.82
N SER A 880 34.54 5.29 10.56
CA SER A 880 34.04 4.00 10.03
C SER A 880 32.52 3.89 10.12
N THR A 881 31.80 4.26 9.06
CA THR A 881 30.35 4.08 8.94
C THR A 881 29.99 3.29 7.69
N THR A 882 29.71 2.00 7.88
CA THR A 882 29.16 1.12 6.84
C THR A 882 27.71 1.53 6.50
N SER A 883 27.30 1.36 5.24
CA SER A 883 25.95 1.73 4.77
C SER A 883 24.85 0.91 5.45
N TYR A 884 23.70 1.55 5.72
CA TYR A 884 22.53 0.92 6.34
C TYR A 884 21.55 0.39 5.28
N CYS A 885 21.67 -0.89 4.95
CA CYS A 885 20.61 -1.65 4.29
C CYS A 885 19.52 -2.05 5.29
N TRP A 886 18.24 -1.96 4.91
CA TRP A 886 17.11 -2.38 5.75
C TRP A 886 16.75 -3.86 5.55
N SER A 887 17.42 -4.73 6.30
CA SER A 887 16.85 -6.02 6.71
C SER A 887 17.33 -6.42 8.11
N ASP A 888 16.43 -7.04 8.87
CA ASP A 888 16.59 -7.70 10.17
C ASP A 888 17.61 -7.15 11.18
N ARG A 889 17.14 -6.25 12.10
CA ARG A 889 17.51 -6.39 13.53
C ARG A 889 16.62 -5.65 14.54
N GLU A 890 15.73 -6.38 15.19
CA GLU A 890 15.43 -6.16 16.62
C GLU A 890 15.95 -7.34 17.44
N SER A 891 16.97 -7.14 18.27
CA SER A 891 17.20 -7.97 19.46
C SER A 891 18.38 -7.46 20.30
N ARG A 892 18.08 -7.22 21.58
CA ARG A 892 19.01 -7.20 22.73
C ARG A 892 20.26 -6.30 22.61
N GLU A 893 20.26 -5.22 23.38
CA GLU A 893 21.00 -5.26 24.65
C GLU A 893 20.45 -4.28 25.68
N ASN A 894 20.43 -4.69 26.95
CA ASN A 894 19.80 -3.96 28.06
C ASN A 894 20.85 -3.82 29.17
N SER A 895 21.51 -2.66 29.26
CA SER A 895 22.64 -2.42 30.17
C SER A 895 22.65 -0.99 30.74
N PHE A 896 21.58 -0.64 31.47
CA PHE A 896 21.51 0.62 32.23
C PHE A 896 22.63 0.72 33.28
N THR A 897 23.67 1.52 32.99
CA THR A 897 24.58 2.06 34.02
C THR A 897 24.08 3.42 34.48
N ARG A 898 23.97 3.61 35.81
CA ARG A 898 23.12 4.64 36.43
C ARG A 898 23.89 5.89 36.84
N SER A 899 24.41 6.64 35.87
CA SER A 899 25.13 7.90 36.14
C SER A 899 24.18 9.08 36.36
N ARG A 900 24.06 9.53 37.62
CA ARG A 900 23.37 10.78 37.99
C ARG A 900 24.35 11.95 37.90
N SER A 901 24.23 12.79 36.88
CA SER A 901 24.83 14.13 36.86
C SER A 901 23.83 15.15 36.29
N SER A 902 23.47 16.14 37.12
CA SER A 902 22.62 17.26 36.74
C SER A 902 23.47 18.50 36.47
N SER A 903 23.68 18.83 35.20
CA SER A 903 24.32 20.07 34.77
C SER A 903 23.68 20.56 33.47
N VAL A 904 23.05 21.74 33.50
CA VAL A 904 22.40 22.36 32.32
C VAL A 904 23.11 23.68 32.02
N SER A 905 24.25 23.58 31.32
CA SER A 905 25.04 24.71 30.83
C SER A 905 26.11 24.22 29.84
N SER A 906 26.34 24.99 28.76
CA SER A 906 27.47 24.86 27.83
C SER A 906 27.83 23.44 27.37
N ILE A 907 27.00 22.88 26.48
CA ILE A 907 27.53 22.10 25.35
C ILE A 907 27.23 22.95 24.11
N ASP A 908 28.28 23.41 23.44
CA ASP A 908 28.14 24.06 22.14
C ASP A 908 27.60 23.03 21.15
N ARG A 909 26.55 23.40 20.40
CA ARG A 909 25.95 22.57 19.37
C ARG A 909 25.71 23.40 18.13
N ASP A 910 26.56 23.21 17.14
CA ASP A 910 26.40 23.76 15.80
C ASP A 910 25.18 23.10 15.13
N THR A 911 24.00 23.67 15.37
CA THR A 911 22.80 23.30 14.61
C THR A 911 22.88 23.97 13.25
N LYS A 912 23.27 23.21 12.22
CA LYS A 912 23.16 23.68 10.82
C LYS A 912 21.73 24.14 10.55
N GLU A 913 21.59 25.30 9.95
CA GLU A 913 20.28 25.81 9.52
C GLU A 913 19.90 25.23 8.15
N ALA A 914 18.62 25.29 7.79
CA ALA A 914 18.13 24.95 6.46
C ALA A 914 16.90 25.78 6.09
N VAL A 915 16.71 26.02 4.79
CA VAL A 915 15.52 26.68 4.24
C VAL A 915 14.40 25.65 4.08
N THR A 916 13.42 25.64 4.97
CA THR A 916 12.43 24.53 5.07
C THR A 916 11.11 24.83 4.38
N THR A 917 10.82 26.08 4.01
CA THR A 917 9.63 26.42 3.21
C THR A 917 9.83 27.73 2.46
N LEU A 918 9.26 27.81 1.26
CA LEU A 918 9.36 28.93 0.33
C LEU A 918 7.97 29.21 -0.25
N GLN A 919 7.61 30.48 -0.41
CA GLN A 919 6.39 30.85 -1.12
C GLN A 919 6.47 32.25 -1.77
N PHE A 920 6.23 32.33 -3.07
CA PHE A 920 6.01 33.57 -3.79
C PHE A 920 4.57 34.09 -3.58
N GLY A 921 4.40 35.40 -3.47
CA GLY A 921 3.08 36.06 -3.39
C GLY A 921 3.16 37.58 -3.53
N GLU A 922 2.01 38.25 -3.48
CA GLU A 922 1.95 39.72 -3.37
C GLU A 922 1.83 40.09 -1.89
N SER A 923 2.79 40.86 -1.36
CA SER A 923 2.95 41.11 0.08
C SER A 923 3.61 42.45 0.38
N TYR A 924 3.39 42.96 1.57
CA TYR A 924 4.10 44.10 2.12
C TYR A 924 5.48 43.61 2.61
N GLY A 925 6.58 44.10 2.01
CA GLY A 925 7.93 43.63 2.28
C GLY A 925 8.53 44.22 3.55
N ARG A 926 8.08 45.42 3.94
CA ARG A 926 8.56 46.20 5.10
C ARG A 926 7.38 46.72 5.93
N LYS A 927 7.68 47.12 7.17
CA LYS A 927 6.71 47.82 8.02
C LYS A 927 6.35 49.16 7.39
N ASN A 928 5.05 49.43 7.31
CA ASN A 928 4.47 50.65 6.72
C ASN A 928 4.63 50.78 5.19
N ASP A 929 4.91 49.69 4.45
CA ASP A 929 4.72 49.70 3.00
C ASP A 929 3.26 50.04 2.68
N VAL A 930 3.04 50.95 1.72
CA VAL A 930 1.71 51.47 1.37
C VAL A 930 0.96 50.54 0.40
N LEU A 931 1.69 49.74 -0.37
CA LEU A 931 1.15 48.81 -1.38
C LEU A 931 1.86 47.45 -1.25
N PRO A 932 1.17 46.33 -1.54
CA PRO A 932 1.82 45.03 -1.66
C PRO A 932 2.68 45.00 -2.94
N THR A 933 3.80 44.29 -2.87
CA THR A 933 4.74 44.06 -3.99
C THR A 933 5.03 42.56 -4.13
N PRO A 934 5.51 42.08 -5.28
CA PRO A 934 5.99 40.71 -5.42
C PRO A 934 7.05 40.39 -4.36
N CYS A 935 6.82 39.36 -3.54
CA CYS A 935 7.72 38.94 -2.48
C CYS A 935 7.97 37.43 -2.51
N LEU A 936 9.17 37.02 -2.13
CA LEU A 936 9.48 35.65 -1.74
C LEU A 936 9.51 35.57 -0.20
N TRP A 937 8.61 34.78 0.38
CA TRP A 937 8.64 34.41 1.79
C TRP A 937 9.55 33.19 1.99
N VAL A 938 10.46 33.28 2.97
CA VAL A 938 11.46 32.26 3.27
C VAL A 938 11.32 31.85 4.73
N GLY A 939 11.14 30.55 4.99
CA GLY A 939 11.04 29.99 6.34
C GLY A 939 12.18 29.02 6.64
N THR A 940 12.74 29.07 7.86
CA THR A 940 13.91 28.28 8.24
C THR A 940 13.64 27.19 9.28
N SER A 941 14.58 26.24 9.40
CA SER A 941 14.56 25.16 10.39
C SER A 941 14.67 25.65 11.84
N LEU A 942 15.18 26.87 12.08
CA LEU A 942 15.21 27.51 13.40
C LEU A 942 13.94 28.32 13.72
N GLY A 943 12.98 28.40 12.79
CA GLY A 943 11.71 29.10 13.00
C GLY A 943 11.73 30.58 12.61
N VAL A 944 12.73 31.03 11.84
CA VAL A 944 12.81 32.40 11.33
C VAL A 944 11.98 32.55 10.05
N VAL A 945 11.43 33.74 9.83
CA VAL A 945 10.74 34.13 8.59
C VAL A 945 11.36 35.41 8.02
N LEU A 946 11.75 35.33 6.75
CA LEU A 946 12.27 36.44 5.94
C LEU A 946 11.28 36.76 4.81
N LEU A 947 11.21 38.03 4.42
CA LEU A 947 10.44 38.50 3.26
C LEU A 947 11.41 39.22 2.32
N ILE A 948 11.66 38.66 1.14
CA ILE A 948 12.51 39.27 0.11
C ILE A 948 11.61 39.93 -0.94
N PRO A 949 11.42 41.26 -0.93
CA PRO A 949 10.65 41.97 -1.94
C PRO A 949 11.39 42.00 -3.29
N MET A 950 10.64 42.09 -4.38
CA MET A 950 11.15 41.98 -5.75
C MET A 950 10.48 43.02 -6.65
N SER A 951 11.25 43.65 -7.54
CA SER A 951 10.70 44.45 -8.64
C SER A 951 10.81 43.66 -9.94
N ILE A 952 9.66 43.44 -10.58
CA ILE A 952 9.51 42.62 -11.79
C ILE A 952 9.00 43.54 -12.91
N PRO A 953 9.68 43.65 -14.06
CA PRO A 953 9.20 44.43 -15.20
C PRO A 953 7.81 43.97 -15.65
N THR A 954 6.92 44.92 -15.92
CA THR A 954 5.49 44.65 -16.16
C THR A 954 5.12 44.47 -17.62
N ASP A 955 5.83 45.10 -18.57
CA ASP A 955 5.64 44.78 -19.98
C ASP A 955 6.35 43.46 -20.35
N GLN A 956 5.85 42.79 -21.40
CA GLN A 956 6.38 41.50 -21.85
C GLN A 956 7.71 41.64 -22.60
N GLU A 957 7.95 42.75 -23.29
CA GLU A 957 9.20 43.01 -24.01
C GLU A 957 10.28 43.43 -23.00
N GLU A 958 9.97 44.40 -22.12
CA GLU A 958 10.80 44.78 -20.97
C GLU A 958 11.20 43.57 -20.10
N ARG A 959 10.27 42.66 -19.78
CA ARG A 959 10.53 41.47 -18.96
C ARG A 959 11.55 40.49 -19.55
N MET A 960 11.82 40.56 -20.86
CA MET A 960 12.83 39.74 -21.53
C MET A 960 14.20 40.43 -21.62
N GLU A 961 14.28 41.75 -21.48
CA GLU A 961 15.52 42.53 -21.59
C GLU A 961 16.04 43.03 -20.22
N GLU A 962 15.15 43.45 -19.31
CA GLU A 962 15.49 43.92 -17.97
C GLU A 962 15.51 42.78 -16.94
N PRO A 963 16.54 42.66 -16.08
CA PRO A 963 16.60 41.65 -15.04
C PRO A 963 15.64 41.96 -13.88
N VAL A 964 15.02 40.92 -13.30
CA VAL A 964 14.28 41.05 -12.04
C VAL A 964 15.23 41.47 -10.92
N THR A 965 14.88 42.51 -10.17
CA THR A 965 15.72 43.02 -9.07
C THR A 965 15.17 42.59 -7.71
N MET A 966 16.05 42.06 -6.86
CA MET A 966 15.73 41.56 -5.52
C MET A 966 16.14 42.59 -4.47
N GLY A 967 15.21 42.99 -3.59
CA GLY A 967 15.48 43.94 -2.52
C GLY A 967 15.97 43.24 -1.25
N VAL A 968 17.07 43.72 -0.67
CA VAL A 968 17.52 43.28 0.66
C VAL A 968 16.49 43.70 1.72
N SER A 969 16.18 42.80 2.65
CA SER A 969 15.19 42.98 3.70
C SER A 969 15.52 42.08 4.90
N GLY A 970 15.37 42.60 6.12
CA GLY A 970 15.78 41.91 7.35
C GLY A 970 14.78 40.86 7.82
N ALA A 971 15.20 40.01 8.77
CA ALA A 971 14.33 39.01 9.38
C ALA A 971 13.16 39.66 10.15
N VAL A 972 11.95 39.10 9.98
CA VAL A 972 10.72 39.80 10.38
C VAL A 972 9.99 39.11 11.54
N LEU A 973 9.80 37.79 11.47
CA LEU A 973 8.93 37.04 12.39
C LEU A 973 9.66 35.80 12.94
N MET A 974 9.39 35.48 14.21
CA MET A 974 9.96 34.32 14.91
C MET A 974 8.88 33.36 15.41
N LEU A 975 9.11 32.06 15.18
CA LEU A 975 8.28 30.95 15.63
C LEU A 975 9.10 29.91 16.42
N LYS A 976 8.40 29.06 17.19
CA LYS A 976 9.02 27.95 17.92
C LYS A 976 9.24 26.77 16.97
N GLY A 977 10.48 26.55 16.56
CA GLY A 977 10.87 25.46 15.67
C GLY A 977 10.58 25.72 14.20
N SER A 978 11.12 24.85 13.34
CA SER A 978 11.05 24.85 11.89
C SER A 978 9.73 25.39 11.33
N VAL A 979 9.81 26.38 10.44
CA VAL A 979 8.66 26.82 9.65
C VAL A 979 8.32 25.74 8.62
N LEU A 980 7.02 25.50 8.39
CA LEU A 980 6.51 24.47 7.48
C LEU A 980 5.65 25.06 6.35
N ARG A 981 4.79 26.04 6.67
CA ARG A 981 3.78 26.55 5.72
C ARG A 981 3.51 28.04 5.90
N PHE A 982 3.39 28.73 4.77
CA PHE A 982 2.79 30.05 4.64
C PHE A 982 1.41 29.96 3.97
N SER A 983 0.58 30.97 4.20
CA SER A 983 -0.65 31.24 3.46
C SER A 983 -1.10 32.68 3.70
N PHE A 984 -1.92 33.25 2.81
CA PHE A 984 -2.33 34.65 2.85
C PHE A 984 -3.84 34.73 2.69
N LEU A 985 -4.51 35.46 3.59
CA LEU A 985 -5.93 35.73 3.53
C LEU A 985 -6.15 37.25 3.40
N ASP A 986 -7.24 37.66 2.76
CA ASP A 986 -7.68 39.04 2.85
C ASP A 986 -8.28 39.35 4.24
N CYS A 987 -8.64 40.62 4.47
CA CYS A 987 -9.26 41.04 5.73
C CYS A 987 -10.72 40.55 5.90
N MET A 988 -11.29 39.87 4.91
CA MET A 988 -12.57 39.16 4.99
C MET A 988 -12.40 37.65 5.27
N GLY A 989 -11.16 37.15 5.34
CA GLY A 989 -10.82 35.76 5.58
C GLY A 989 -10.75 34.87 4.34
N ALA A 990 -10.89 35.41 3.13
CA ALA A 990 -10.78 34.62 1.90
C ALA A 990 -9.32 34.38 1.50
N LEU A 991 -9.03 33.20 0.92
CA LEU A 991 -7.68 32.78 0.54
C LEU A 991 -7.16 33.52 -0.70
N ILE A 992 -6.12 34.34 -0.51
CA ILE A 992 -5.38 35.01 -1.59
C ILE A 992 -4.53 33.95 -2.29
N GLN A 993 -4.84 33.69 -3.56
CA GLN A 993 -4.06 32.78 -4.40
C GLN A 993 -2.81 33.49 -4.95
N PRO A 994 -1.66 32.79 -5.10
CA PRO A 994 -0.50 33.37 -5.77
C PRO A 994 -0.84 33.67 -7.25
N PRO A 995 -0.32 34.77 -7.83
CA PRO A 995 -0.61 35.12 -9.22
C PRO A 995 -0.03 34.07 -10.17
N TYR A 996 -0.73 33.79 -11.28
CA TYR A 996 -0.34 32.77 -12.23
C TYR A 996 -0.55 33.21 -13.69
N GLU A 997 0.19 32.59 -14.61
CA GLU A 997 -0.06 32.74 -16.05
C GLU A 997 -1.09 31.70 -16.53
N VAL A 998 -2.11 32.14 -17.28
CA VAL A 998 -3.09 31.22 -17.89
C VAL A 998 -2.40 30.40 -18.98
N TRP A 999 -2.42 29.07 -18.85
CA TRP A 999 -1.77 28.18 -19.82
C TRP A 999 -2.14 28.49 -21.27
N ARG A 1000 -1.11 28.51 -22.13
CA ARG A 1000 -1.22 28.50 -23.58
C ARG A 1000 -0.19 27.55 -24.16
N ASP A 1001 -0.56 26.89 -25.23
CA ASP A 1001 0.38 26.07 -25.99
C ASP A 1001 1.34 26.95 -26.79
N HIS A 1002 2.63 26.85 -26.49
CA HIS A 1002 3.66 27.65 -27.15
C HIS A 1002 4.03 27.08 -28.52
N ASN A 1003 3.74 25.79 -28.77
CA ASN A 1003 4.03 25.07 -30.01
C ASN A 1003 2.81 24.99 -30.94
N ALA A 1004 1.72 25.70 -30.64
CA ALA A 1004 0.56 25.78 -31.52
C ALA A 1004 0.89 26.50 -32.84
N PRO A 1005 0.27 26.11 -33.96
CA PRO A 1005 0.40 26.82 -35.23
C PRO A 1005 -0.10 28.27 -35.09
N GLU A 1006 0.48 29.17 -35.88
CA GLU A 1006 0.22 30.61 -35.76
C GLU A 1006 -1.16 31.00 -36.29
N ASP A 1007 -1.92 31.63 -35.39
CA ASP A 1007 -3.21 32.27 -35.63
C ASP A 1007 -2.93 33.78 -35.85
N PRO A 1008 -3.01 34.29 -37.10
CA PRO A 1008 -2.50 35.63 -37.44
C PRO A 1008 -3.28 36.76 -36.77
N ASP A 1009 -4.55 36.52 -36.38
CA ASP A 1009 -5.39 37.51 -35.72
C ASP A 1009 -5.14 37.60 -34.19
N ARG A 1010 -4.22 36.78 -33.64
CA ARG A 1010 -4.09 36.57 -32.19
C ARG A 1010 -2.70 36.90 -31.62
N LEU A 1011 -2.53 38.16 -31.20
CA LEU A 1011 -1.36 38.65 -30.46
C LEU A 1011 -0.93 37.73 -29.30
N ARG A 1012 0.34 37.29 -29.33
CA ARG A 1012 0.99 36.41 -28.32
C ARG A 1012 1.29 37.09 -26.96
N ARG A 1013 0.45 38.02 -26.50
CA ARG A 1013 0.61 38.65 -25.18
C ARG A 1013 0.27 37.67 -24.05
N ARG A 1014 1.13 37.52 -23.04
CA ARG A 1014 0.90 36.71 -21.82
C ARG A 1014 -0.42 37.14 -21.16
N LYS A 1015 -1.16 36.21 -20.54
CA LYS A 1015 -2.34 36.56 -19.72
C LYS A 1015 -2.08 36.11 -18.29
N LEU A 1016 -1.73 37.08 -17.46
CA LEU A 1016 -1.57 36.91 -16.02
C LEU A 1016 -2.94 36.99 -15.34
N VAL A 1017 -3.09 36.27 -14.23
CA VAL A 1017 -4.19 36.43 -13.28
C VAL A 1017 -3.57 36.89 -11.97
N HIS A 1018 -3.91 38.10 -11.56
CA HIS A 1018 -3.51 38.68 -10.28
C HIS A 1018 -4.67 38.63 -9.31
N PHE A 1019 -4.39 38.29 -8.05
CA PHE A 1019 -5.33 38.29 -6.94
C PHE A 1019 -4.99 39.42 -5.96
N SER A 1020 -4.66 40.60 -6.51
CA SER A 1020 -4.30 41.77 -5.73
C SER A 1020 -5.47 42.23 -4.86
N PRO A 1021 -5.24 42.63 -3.59
CA PRO A 1021 -6.28 43.19 -2.72
C PRO A 1021 -7.02 44.41 -3.31
N SER A 1022 -6.39 45.09 -4.28
CA SER A 1022 -6.86 46.28 -4.99
C SER A 1022 -7.87 46.02 -6.13
N SER A 1023 -8.41 44.80 -6.27
CA SER A 1023 -9.45 44.49 -7.26
C SER A 1023 -10.79 45.22 -6.99
N SER A 1024 -10.97 45.75 -5.78
CA SER A 1024 -11.82 46.91 -5.51
C SER A 1024 -10.94 48.08 -5.06
N GLN A 1025 -11.19 49.29 -5.57
CA GLN A 1025 -10.35 50.46 -5.28
C GLN A 1025 -10.48 50.93 -3.82
N ASP A 1026 -11.60 50.58 -3.15
CA ASP A 1026 -11.89 50.98 -1.78
C ASP A 1026 -11.17 50.11 -0.72
N ALA A 1027 -10.79 48.87 -1.04
CA ALA A 1027 -10.24 47.91 -0.07
C ALA A 1027 -8.71 48.01 0.15
N CYS A 1028 -8.02 48.85 -0.62
CA CYS A 1028 -6.55 48.85 -0.67
C CYS A 1028 -5.87 49.31 0.64
N GLY A 1029 -6.60 49.87 1.61
CA GLY A 1029 -6.07 50.46 2.84
C GLY A 1029 -5.97 49.54 4.08
N ASP A 1030 -6.61 48.37 4.10
CA ASP A 1030 -6.74 47.56 5.34
C ASP A 1030 -5.73 46.40 5.48
N GLY A 1031 -4.92 46.12 4.45
CA GLY A 1031 -3.79 45.16 4.54
C GLY A 1031 -4.12 43.73 4.10
N HIS A 1032 -3.42 42.74 4.68
CA HIS A 1032 -3.77 41.31 4.56
C HIS A 1032 -3.36 40.50 5.80
N LEU A 1033 -3.83 39.26 5.91
CA LEU A 1033 -3.49 38.34 7.01
C LEU A 1033 -2.52 37.25 6.54
N ALA A 1034 -1.30 37.25 7.07
CA ALA A 1034 -0.30 36.20 6.83
C ALA A 1034 -0.41 35.09 7.88
N VAL A 1035 -0.73 33.88 7.45
CA VAL A 1035 -0.79 32.66 8.28
C VAL A 1035 0.56 31.94 8.19
N VAL A 1036 1.17 31.67 9.34
CA VAL A 1036 2.47 30.98 9.43
C VAL A 1036 2.37 29.77 10.35
N CYS A 1037 2.61 28.58 9.81
CA CYS A 1037 2.67 27.34 10.59
C CYS A 1037 4.11 26.83 10.73
N SER A 1038 4.46 26.45 11.95
CA SER A 1038 5.72 25.80 12.32
C SER A 1038 5.46 24.39 12.87
N GLU A 1039 6.53 23.64 13.12
CA GLU A 1039 6.44 22.31 13.73
C GLU A 1039 5.78 22.27 15.13
N ARG A 1040 5.66 23.41 15.84
CA ARG A 1040 5.05 23.48 17.19
C ARG A 1040 3.81 24.37 17.29
N GLN A 1041 3.68 25.39 16.46
CA GLN A 1041 2.68 26.45 16.62
C GLN A 1041 2.25 27.06 15.29
N ALA A 1042 1.01 27.51 15.22
CA ALA A 1042 0.51 28.42 14.19
C ALA A 1042 0.43 29.85 14.73
N LYS A 1043 0.58 30.83 13.83
CA LYS A 1043 0.38 32.25 14.09
C LYS A 1043 -0.31 32.93 12.91
N VAL A 1044 -1.08 33.98 13.17
CA VAL A 1044 -1.60 34.89 12.13
C VAL A 1044 -1.14 36.32 12.41
N PHE A 1045 -0.71 37.03 11.36
CA PHE A 1045 -0.15 38.37 11.43
C PHE A 1045 -0.84 39.33 10.45
N LEU A 1046 -1.13 40.57 10.88
CA LEU A 1046 -1.69 41.62 10.03
C LEU A 1046 -0.57 42.40 9.32
N MET A 1047 -0.42 42.23 8.01
CA MET A 1047 0.50 43.00 7.17
C MET A 1047 -0.18 44.29 6.66
N PRO A 1048 0.52 45.44 6.52
CA PRO A 1048 1.96 45.67 6.71
C PRO A 1048 2.43 45.81 8.17
N SER A 1049 1.52 45.89 9.15
CA SER A 1049 1.88 46.18 10.55
C SER A 1049 2.76 45.12 11.22
N GLN A 1050 2.69 43.88 10.72
CA GLN A 1050 3.32 42.67 11.26
C GLN A 1050 2.85 42.35 12.70
N SER A 1051 1.70 42.88 13.11
CA SER A 1051 1.05 42.62 14.40
C SER A 1051 0.54 41.19 14.45
N CYS A 1052 1.00 40.40 15.42
CA CYS A 1052 0.49 39.03 15.63
C CYS A 1052 -0.88 39.10 16.32
N LEU A 1053 -1.93 38.64 15.63
CA LEU A 1053 -3.31 38.67 16.13
C LEU A 1053 -3.65 37.38 16.90
N PHE A 1054 -3.29 36.23 16.32
CA PHE A 1054 -3.66 34.91 16.83
C PHE A 1054 -2.43 34.01 16.93
N VAL A 1055 -2.38 33.18 17.98
CA VAL A 1055 -1.30 32.23 18.27
C VAL A 1055 -1.91 30.94 18.81
N HIS A 1056 -1.52 29.80 18.25
CA HIS A 1056 -1.96 28.48 18.70
C HIS A 1056 -0.76 27.53 18.84
N ASN A 1057 -0.51 27.00 20.04
CA ASN A 1057 0.48 25.94 20.26
C ASN A 1057 -0.14 24.59 19.88
N ILE A 1058 0.22 24.06 18.71
CA ILE A 1058 -0.38 22.84 18.14
C ILE A 1058 0.03 21.61 18.97
N THR A 1059 1.31 21.51 19.35
CA THR A 1059 1.79 20.37 20.15
C THR A 1059 3.06 20.67 20.94
N GLU A 1060 3.03 20.37 22.24
CA GLU A 1060 4.17 20.49 23.16
C GLU A 1060 4.99 19.20 23.23
N SER A 1061 4.32 18.04 23.19
CA SER A 1061 4.93 16.71 23.33
C SER A 1061 5.40 16.07 22.02
N SER A 1062 4.90 16.56 20.87
CA SER A 1062 5.22 16.04 19.53
C SER A 1062 5.60 17.20 18.60
N PHE A 1063 5.51 17.00 17.29
CA PHE A 1063 5.77 18.02 16.26
C PHE A 1063 4.88 17.78 15.03
N VAL A 1064 4.54 18.85 14.31
CA VAL A 1064 3.78 18.78 13.05
C VAL A 1064 4.71 18.28 11.93
N LEU A 1065 4.20 17.37 11.09
CA LEU A 1065 4.88 16.81 9.92
C LEU A 1065 4.43 17.47 8.63
N ARG A 1066 3.11 17.67 8.49
CA ARG A 1066 2.48 18.28 7.32
C ARG A 1066 1.48 19.32 7.79
N ALA A 1067 1.53 20.51 7.20
CA ALA A 1067 0.61 21.60 7.44
C ALA A 1067 0.20 22.22 6.10
N ASP A 1068 -1.10 22.41 5.89
CA ASP A 1068 -1.68 22.99 4.67
C ASP A 1068 -2.89 23.85 5.02
N VAL A 1069 -3.02 25.00 4.36
CA VAL A 1069 -4.26 25.79 4.39
C VAL A 1069 -5.11 25.36 3.21
N VAL A 1070 -6.37 25.00 3.48
CA VAL A 1070 -7.25 24.26 2.57
C VAL A 1070 -8.67 24.83 2.59
N SER A 1071 -9.36 24.73 1.47
CA SER A 1071 -10.79 25.06 1.36
C SER A 1071 -11.66 23.87 1.79
N VAL A 1072 -12.61 24.11 2.70
CA VAL A 1072 -13.59 23.13 3.21
C VAL A 1072 -14.93 23.84 3.42
N CYS A 1073 -16.03 23.28 2.92
CA CYS A 1073 -17.39 23.85 3.05
C CYS A 1073 -17.48 25.35 2.71
N ASN A 1074 -16.84 25.78 1.61
CA ASN A 1074 -16.74 27.17 1.14
C ASN A 1074 -16.07 28.16 2.12
N SER A 1075 -15.23 27.65 3.02
CA SER A 1075 -14.45 28.43 3.99
C SER A 1075 -13.03 27.84 4.11
N VAL A 1076 -12.18 28.43 4.94
CA VAL A 1076 -10.74 28.10 5.00
C VAL A 1076 -10.31 27.66 6.40
N CYS A 1077 -9.48 26.62 6.46
CA CYS A 1077 -8.89 26.14 7.70
C CYS A 1077 -7.43 25.72 7.51
N LEU A 1078 -6.66 25.75 8.60
CA LEU A 1078 -5.33 25.16 8.67
C LEU A 1078 -5.46 23.70 9.11
N ALA A 1079 -5.15 22.76 8.21
CA ALA A 1079 -5.06 21.34 8.50
C ALA A 1079 -3.62 20.96 8.86
N CYS A 1080 -3.45 20.09 9.86
CA CYS A 1080 -2.15 19.65 10.37
C CYS A 1080 -2.15 18.14 10.68
N PHE A 1081 -1.07 17.46 10.31
CA PHE A 1081 -0.79 16.07 10.68
C PHE A 1081 0.47 16.00 11.54
N CYS A 1082 0.37 15.43 12.73
CA CYS A 1082 1.40 15.45 13.76
C CYS A 1082 2.10 14.10 13.93
N ALA A 1083 3.37 14.12 14.33
CA ALA A 1083 4.24 12.94 14.48
C ALA A 1083 3.79 11.94 15.58
N ASN A 1084 2.79 12.28 16.38
CA ASN A 1084 2.10 11.38 17.32
C ASN A 1084 0.87 10.68 16.71
N GLY A 1085 0.52 10.96 15.45
CA GLY A 1085 -0.62 10.38 14.75
C GLY A 1085 -1.91 11.19 14.74
N HIS A 1086 -1.88 12.41 15.32
CA HIS A 1086 -3.05 13.29 15.35
C HIS A 1086 -3.24 14.04 14.02
N VAL A 1087 -4.48 14.05 13.52
CA VAL A 1087 -4.96 14.94 12.47
C VAL A 1087 -5.78 16.05 13.15
N MET A 1088 -5.38 17.30 12.97
CA MET A 1088 -5.99 18.48 13.56
C MET A 1088 -6.45 19.47 12.48
N THR A 1089 -7.55 20.17 12.73
CA THR A 1089 -7.94 21.36 11.95
C THR A 1089 -8.21 22.55 12.86
N LEU A 1090 -7.70 23.71 12.48
CA LEU A 1090 -7.88 25.00 13.15
C LEU A 1090 -8.61 25.96 12.20
N SER A 1091 -9.58 26.71 12.69
CA SER A 1091 -10.22 27.77 11.90
C SER A 1091 -9.25 28.89 11.58
N LEU A 1092 -9.55 29.66 10.55
CA LEU A 1092 -8.82 30.86 10.20
C LEU A 1092 -9.77 32.06 10.09
N PRO A 1093 -9.36 33.25 10.56
CA PRO A 1093 -8.02 33.57 11.07
C PRO A 1093 -7.75 33.23 12.55
N SER A 1094 -8.76 32.88 13.37
CA SER A 1094 -8.63 32.87 14.84
C SER A 1094 -7.82 31.71 15.44
N LEU A 1095 -7.49 30.68 14.66
CA LEU A 1095 -6.80 29.45 15.11
C LEU A 1095 -7.54 28.68 16.23
N ARG A 1096 -8.87 28.78 16.24
CA ARG A 1096 -9.76 28.02 17.13
C ARG A 1096 -9.83 26.55 16.65
N PRO A 1097 -9.61 25.54 17.53
CA PRO A 1097 -9.74 24.14 17.14
C PRO A 1097 -11.14 23.77 16.63
N LEU A 1098 -11.16 23.04 15.52
CA LEU A 1098 -12.35 22.50 14.87
C LEU A 1098 -12.38 20.96 15.00
N MET A 1099 -11.24 20.31 14.75
CA MET A 1099 -11.05 18.87 14.92
C MET A 1099 -9.68 18.56 15.55
N ASP A 1100 -9.62 17.54 16.40
CA ASP A 1100 -8.40 16.86 16.84
C ASP A 1100 -8.70 15.36 17.00
N VAL A 1101 -8.08 14.52 16.17
CA VAL A 1101 -8.31 13.07 16.13
C VAL A 1101 -6.99 12.32 16.05
N ASN A 1102 -6.69 11.49 17.06
CA ASN A 1102 -5.65 10.46 16.95
C ASN A 1102 -6.11 9.40 15.95
N TYR A 1103 -5.46 9.36 14.78
CA TYR A 1103 -5.89 8.56 13.63
C TYR A 1103 -4.94 7.40 13.31
N LEU A 1104 -3.63 7.66 13.33
CA LEU A 1104 -2.59 6.71 12.95
C LEU A 1104 -1.35 6.91 13.83
N PRO A 1105 -1.16 6.14 14.92
CA PRO A 1105 0.10 6.20 15.67
C PRO A 1105 1.26 5.90 14.72
N LEU A 1106 2.13 6.89 14.52
CA LEU A 1106 3.14 6.88 13.46
C LEU A 1106 4.32 5.97 13.81
N THR A 1107 4.18 4.70 13.41
CA THR A 1107 5.25 3.71 13.35
C THR A 1107 5.94 3.68 11.97
N ASP A 1108 5.37 4.35 10.96
CA ASP A 1108 5.78 4.24 9.55
C ASP A 1108 6.09 5.61 8.90
N MET A 1109 7.36 5.80 8.56
CA MET A 1109 7.86 7.01 7.89
C MET A 1109 7.39 7.16 6.43
N ARG A 1110 6.90 6.09 5.79
CA ARG A 1110 6.29 6.17 4.44
C ARG A 1110 5.04 7.05 4.46
N ILE A 1111 4.25 6.95 5.54
CA ILE A 1111 3.06 7.79 5.75
C ILE A 1111 3.52 9.25 5.90
N ALA A 1112 4.51 9.53 6.76
CA ALA A 1112 5.02 10.87 6.99
C ALA A 1112 5.57 11.55 5.71
N ARG A 1113 6.18 10.78 4.78
CA ARG A 1113 6.69 11.27 3.49
C ARG A 1113 5.63 11.43 2.38
N THR A 1114 4.44 10.84 2.55
CA THR A 1114 3.40 10.79 1.48
C THR A 1114 2.05 11.35 1.92
N PHE A 1115 1.92 11.81 3.16
CA PHE A 1115 0.70 12.45 3.65
C PHE A 1115 0.51 13.82 3.00
N TYR A 1116 -0.61 14.02 2.30
CA TYR A 1116 -0.91 15.26 1.58
C TYR A 1116 -2.38 15.65 1.79
N PHE A 1117 -2.62 16.87 2.28
CA PHE A 1117 -3.96 17.47 2.38
C PHE A 1117 -4.32 18.22 1.07
N THR A 1118 -5.59 18.23 0.70
CA THR A 1118 -6.11 19.02 -0.43
C THR A 1118 -7.50 19.60 -0.10
N ASN A 1119 -8.06 20.41 -1.01
CA ASN A 1119 -9.38 21.03 -0.84
C ASN A 1119 -10.53 20.00 -0.76
N GLY A 1120 -11.74 20.47 -0.44
CA GLY A 1120 -12.92 19.63 -0.23
C GLY A 1120 -12.84 18.78 1.04
N GLY A 1121 -11.90 19.10 1.94
CA GLY A 1121 -11.66 18.32 3.14
C GLY A 1121 -11.08 16.93 2.87
N GLN A 1122 -10.24 16.76 1.84
CA GLN A 1122 -9.65 15.46 1.47
C GLN A 1122 -8.15 15.37 1.74
N ALA A 1123 -7.66 14.15 1.93
CA ALA A 1123 -6.23 13.85 2.04
C ALA A 1123 -5.91 12.44 1.54
N LEU A 1124 -4.63 12.17 1.29
CA LEU A 1124 -4.12 10.84 1.00
C LEU A 1124 -2.81 10.54 1.72
N TYR A 1125 -2.46 9.26 1.80
CA TYR A 1125 -1.13 8.77 2.18
C TYR A 1125 -0.88 7.38 1.59
N LEU A 1126 0.39 6.98 1.49
CA LEU A 1126 0.78 5.62 1.14
C LEU A 1126 0.65 4.71 2.37
N SER A 1127 -0.33 3.80 2.35
CA SER A 1127 -0.70 2.95 3.49
C SER A 1127 0.07 1.63 3.58
N SER A 1128 0.70 1.24 2.47
CA SER A 1128 1.63 0.13 2.33
C SER A 1128 2.48 0.41 1.07
N PRO A 1129 3.62 -0.26 0.84
CA PRO A 1129 4.44 -0.04 -0.36
C PRO A 1129 3.72 -0.18 -1.71
N THR A 1130 2.52 -0.79 -1.71
CA THR A 1130 1.71 -1.09 -2.90
C THR A 1130 0.32 -0.46 -2.88
N GLU A 1131 -0.09 0.25 -1.81
CA GLU A 1131 -1.46 0.80 -1.68
C GLU A 1131 -1.53 2.24 -1.15
N VAL A 1132 -2.17 3.13 -1.91
CA VAL A 1132 -2.54 4.49 -1.49
C VAL A 1132 -3.91 4.46 -0.82
N GLN A 1133 -4.03 5.08 0.35
CA GLN A 1133 -5.29 5.27 1.06
C GLN A 1133 -5.72 6.74 0.94
N ARG A 1134 -6.91 6.98 0.36
CA ARG A 1134 -7.61 8.26 0.49
C ARG A 1134 -8.43 8.30 1.77
N ILE A 1135 -8.55 9.49 2.34
CA ILE A 1135 -9.37 9.81 3.51
C ILE A 1135 -10.05 11.17 3.29
N THR A 1136 -11.13 11.42 4.02
CA THR A 1136 -11.72 12.76 4.15
C THR A 1136 -11.87 13.11 5.62
N TYR A 1137 -11.79 14.41 5.90
CA TYR A 1137 -12.08 15.03 7.19
C TYR A 1137 -13.30 15.96 7.12
N SER A 1138 -14.05 15.96 6.01
CA SER A 1138 -15.32 16.68 5.84
C SER A 1138 -16.51 15.78 6.21
N GLN A 1139 -17.41 16.28 7.06
CA GLN A 1139 -18.66 15.60 7.43
C GLN A 1139 -19.53 15.31 6.20
N GLU A 1140 -19.72 16.31 5.34
CA GLU A 1140 -20.47 16.24 4.08
C GLU A 1140 -19.96 15.11 3.17
N MET A 1141 -18.63 14.97 3.07
CA MET A 1141 -17.99 13.93 2.26
C MET A 1141 -18.08 12.54 2.91
N CYS A 1142 -18.09 12.44 4.25
CA CYS A 1142 -18.32 11.19 4.97
C CYS A 1142 -19.79 10.72 4.88
N ASP A 1143 -20.76 11.63 4.85
CA ASP A 1143 -22.18 11.29 4.68
C ASP A 1143 -22.46 10.81 3.24
N ASN A 1144 -21.97 11.54 2.23
CA ASN A 1144 -22.09 11.18 0.82
C ASN A 1144 -21.30 9.90 0.43
N LEU A 1145 -20.43 9.41 1.31
CA LEU A 1145 -19.55 8.25 1.03
C LEU A 1145 -20.29 6.93 0.82
N GLN A 1146 -21.50 6.78 1.37
CA GLN A 1146 -22.34 5.62 1.05
C GLN A 1146 -22.79 5.64 -0.42
N GLU A 1147 -23.11 6.82 -0.97
CA GLU A 1147 -23.61 6.96 -2.34
C GLU A 1147 -22.50 6.77 -3.39
N MET A 1148 -21.27 7.18 -3.06
CA MET A 1148 -20.09 7.01 -3.93
C MET A 1148 -19.56 5.58 -4.02
N LEU A 1149 -19.82 4.73 -3.02
CA LEU A 1149 -19.36 3.33 -2.97
C LEU A 1149 -20.17 2.43 -3.91
N GLY A 1150 -19.48 1.56 -4.65
CA GLY A 1150 -20.11 0.53 -5.48
C GLY A 1150 -20.83 -0.54 -4.66
N GLU A 1151 -21.85 -1.17 -5.26
CA GLU A 1151 -22.57 -2.31 -4.71
C GLU A 1151 -21.89 -3.60 -5.15
N LEU A 1152 -21.41 -4.38 -4.18
CA LEU A 1152 -20.67 -5.63 -4.42
C LEU A 1152 -21.56 -6.77 -4.92
N PHE A 1153 -22.82 -6.81 -4.47
CA PHE A 1153 -23.78 -7.86 -4.76
C PHE A 1153 -25.03 -7.29 -5.41
N THR A 1154 -25.43 -7.85 -6.56
CA THR A 1154 -26.71 -7.57 -7.20
C THR A 1154 -27.50 -8.87 -7.38
N PRO A 1155 -28.84 -8.90 -7.20
CA PRO A 1155 -29.62 -10.11 -7.44
C PRO A 1155 -29.53 -10.54 -8.92
N ILE A 1156 -28.80 -11.62 -9.17
CA ILE A 1156 -28.62 -12.26 -10.49
C ILE A 1156 -29.28 -13.65 -10.39
N GLU A 1157 -29.96 -14.11 -11.45
CA GLU A 1157 -30.44 -15.49 -11.48
C GLU A 1157 -29.25 -16.45 -11.61
N THR A 1158 -29.16 -17.43 -10.70
CA THR A 1158 -28.22 -18.54 -10.85
C THR A 1158 -28.54 -19.28 -12.14
N PRO A 1159 -27.56 -19.59 -13.01
CA PRO A 1159 -27.80 -20.43 -14.19
C PRO A 1159 -28.49 -21.74 -13.82
N GLU A 1160 -29.45 -22.19 -14.62
CA GLU A 1160 -30.09 -23.50 -14.44
C GLU A 1160 -29.15 -24.61 -14.91
N ALA A 1161 -29.13 -25.74 -14.20
CA ALA A 1161 -28.26 -26.86 -14.52
C ALA A 1161 -28.68 -27.55 -15.85
N GLN A 1162 -27.71 -28.01 -16.64
CA GLN A 1162 -27.94 -28.68 -17.91
C GLN A 1162 -28.64 -30.03 -17.69
N ASN A 1163 -29.92 -30.07 -18.06
CA ASN A 1163 -30.79 -31.23 -17.88
C ASN A 1163 -30.17 -32.52 -18.42
N ARG A 1164 -29.88 -33.47 -17.50
CA ARG A 1164 -29.34 -34.80 -17.80
C ARG A 1164 -30.44 -35.68 -18.39
N GLY A 1165 -30.68 -35.49 -19.69
CA GLY A 1165 -31.93 -35.78 -20.38
C GLY A 1165 -32.63 -37.12 -20.10
N PHE A 1166 -33.93 -37.00 -19.79
CA PHE A 1166 -35.07 -37.92 -20.00
C PHE A 1166 -34.90 -39.41 -19.62
N LEU A 1167 -33.98 -40.14 -20.27
CA LEU A 1167 -33.88 -41.60 -20.16
C LEU A 1167 -33.36 -42.10 -18.81
N LYS A 1168 -32.74 -41.24 -17.98
CA LYS A 1168 -32.18 -41.67 -16.68
C LYS A 1168 -33.25 -41.98 -15.62
N GLY A 1169 -34.45 -41.39 -15.72
CA GLY A 1169 -35.56 -41.66 -14.80
C GLY A 1169 -36.18 -43.07 -14.96
N PHE A 1170 -36.11 -43.66 -16.16
CA PHE A 1170 -36.80 -44.92 -16.48
C PHE A 1170 -36.15 -46.19 -15.89
N PHE A 1171 -34.95 -46.12 -15.31
CA PHE A 1171 -34.21 -47.29 -14.83
C PHE A 1171 -33.54 -47.10 -13.45
N GLY A 1172 -33.87 -46.04 -12.70
CA GLY A 1172 -33.34 -45.78 -11.36
C GLY A 1172 -34.45 -45.45 -10.37
N GLY A 1173 -34.69 -46.33 -9.40
CA GLY A 1173 -35.70 -46.10 -8.36
C GLY A 1173 -35.34 -44.93 -7.43
N ASN A 1174 -36.39 -44.28 -6.89
CA ASN A 1174 -36.39 -43.09 -6.04
C ASN A 1174 -35.02 -42.66 -5.47
N ALA A 1175 -34.35 -41.76 -6.19
CA ALA A 1175 -33.18 -41.06 -5.69
C ALA A 1175 -33.61 -40.02 -4.65
N HIS A 1176 -33.77 -40.44 -3.39
CA HIS A 1176 -33.93 -39.52 -2.27
C HIS A 1176 -32.78 -38.49 -2.29
N THR A 1177 -33.14 -37.20 -2.29
CA THR A 1177 -32.19 -36.09 -2.23
C THR A 1177 -31.26 -36.22 -1.02
N PHE A 1178 -30.01 -35.78 -1.17
CA PHE A 1178 -29.04 -35.82 -0.08
C PHE A 1178 -29.25 -34.66 0.88
N ASP A 1179 -30.26 -34.80 1.74
CA ASP A 1179 -30.46 -33.86 2.84
C ASP A 1179 -29.27 -33.92 3.82
N ARG A 1180 -28.57 -32.80 3.91
CA ARG A 1180 -27.45 -32.59 4.83
C ARG A 1180 -27.94 -32.19 6.23
N GLU A 1181 -29.15 -31.66 6.38
CA GLU A 1181 -29.75 -31.35 7.68
C GLU A 1181 -30.10 -32.63 8.44
N GLU A 1182 -30.69 -33.64 7.77
CA GLU A 1182 -30.92 -34.99 8.34
C GLU A 1182 -29.63 -35.60 8.95
N LEU A 1183 -28.45 -35.29 8.38
CA LEU A 1183 -27.19 -35.92 8.75
C LEU A 1183 -26.33 -35.09 9.72
N PHE A 1184 -26.28 -33.77 9.54
CA PHE A 1184 -25.42 -32.85 10.28
C PHE A 1184 -26.17 -31.96 11.28
N GLY A 1185 -27.50 -31.89 11.17
CA GLY A 1185 -28.36 -31.15 12.09
C GLY A 1185 -28.31 -31.67 13.53
N GLU A 1186 -28.63 -30.80 14.49
CA GLU A 1186 -28.55 -31.07 15.93
C GLU A 1186 -29.29 -32.36 16.34
N ALA A 1187 -30.40 -32.68 15.68
CA ALA A 1187 -31.24 -33.83 16.00
C ALA A 1187 -30.57 -35.20 15.75
N ALA A 1188 -29.67 -35.30 14.77
CA ALA A 1188 -29.03 -36.55 14.36
C ALA A 1188 -27.52 -36.58 14.63
N ALA A 1189 -26.85 -35.44 14.57
CA ALA A 1189 -25.44 -35.28 14.87
C ALA A 1189 -25.16 -35.02 16.36
N GLY A 1190 -26.14 -34.46 17.09
CA GLY A 1190 -25.94 -33.93 18.43
C GLY A 1190 -25.16 -32.61 18.43
N LYS A 1191 -24.85 -32.12 19.64
CA LYS A 1191 -24.07 -30.88 19.84
C LYS A 1191 -22.58 -31.16 19.84
N ALA A 1192 -21.83 -30.37 19.08
CA ALA A 1192 -20.38 -30.29 19.23
C ALA A 1192 -19.98 -29.84 20.64
N SER A 1193 -18.74 -30.15 21.05
CA SER A 1193 -18.22 -29.64 22.31
C SER A 1193 -18.03 -28.12 22.24
N ARG A 1194 -18.64 -27.39 23.18
CA ARG A 1194 -18.40 -25.94 23.38
C ARG A 1194 -16.96 -25.59 23.75
N SER A 1195 -16.11 -26.58 24.07
CA SER A 1195 -14.68 -26.37 24.26
C SER A 1195 -13.88 -26.31 22.95
N LEU A 1196 -14.42 -26.85 21.85
CA LEU A 1196 -13.70 -27.00 20.57
C LEU A 1196 -13.73 -25.72 19.73
N ALA A 1197 -14.83 -24.96 19.76
CA ALA A 1197 -14.88 -23.64 19.16
C ALA A 1197 -15.83 -22.69 19.92
N GLN A 1198 -15.52 -21.40 19.88
CA GLN A 1198 -16.30 -20.32 20.49
C GLN A 1198 -16.95 -19.46 19.40
N HIS A 1199 -18.28 -19.37 19.42
CA HIS A 1199 -19.04 -18.44 18.59
C HIS A 1199 -18.95 -17.01 19.17
N ILE A 1200 -18.77 -16.03 18.29
CA ILE A 1200 -18.64 -14.60 18.61
C ILE A 1200 -19.52 -13.82 17.60
N PRO A 1201 -20.62 -13.18 18.04
CA PRO A 1201 -21.39 -12.27 17.18
C PRO A 1201 -20.55 -11.07 16.73
N GLY A 1202 -20.77 -10.58 15.50
CA GLY A 1202 -20.10 -9.39 14.98
C GLY A 1202 -20.50 -8.09 15.70
N GLN A 1203 -19.68 -7.05 15.59
CA GLN A 1203 -19.82 -5.78 16.33
C GLN A 1203 -21.00 -4.87 15.90
N GLY A 1204 -22.02 -5.40 15.21
CA GLY A 1204 -23.24 -4.65 14.95
C GLY A 1204 -23.93 -4.26 16.26
N GLY A 1205 -24.20 -2.96 16.47
CA GLY A 1205 -24.82 -2.47 17.70
C GLY A 1205 -26.15 -3.16 18.00
N VAL A 1206 -26.40 -3.54 19.26
CA VAL A 1206 -27.41 -4.54 19.68
C VAL A 1206 -28.83 -4.31 19.12
N GLU A 1207 -29.25 -3.06 18.92
CA GLU A 1207 -30.56 -2.73 18.33
C GLU A 1207 -30.57 -2.93 16.80
N GLY A 1208 -29.50 -2.53 16.10
CA GLY A 1208 -29.33 -2.82 14.67
C GLY A 1208 -29.09 -4.30 14.38
N MET A 1209 -28.36 -5.00 15.26
CA MET A 1209 -28.04 -6.43 15.11
C MET A 1209 -29.31 -7.31 15.09
N LYS A 1210 -30.34 -6.94 15.86
CA LYS A 1210 -31.64 -7.62 15.85
C LYS A 1210 -32.46 -7.42 14.58
N VAL A 1211 -32.16 -6.43 13.75
CA VAL A 1211 -32.82 -6.21 12.46
C VAL A 1211 -31.96 -6.77 11.32
N ALA A 1212 -30.65 -6.47 11.34
CA ALA A 1212 -29.73 -6.91 10.29
C ALA A 1212 -29.43 -8.41 10.32
N ALA A 1213 -29.20 -9.03 11.49
CA ALA A 1213 -28.85 -10.45 11.54
C ALA A 1213 -30.08 -11.35 11.29
N SER A 1214 -31.22 -11.10 11.94
CA SER A 1214 -32.45 -11.87 11.66
C SER A 1214 -33.06 -11.52 10.30
N GLY A 1215 -32.85 -10.29 9.82
CA GLY A 1215 -33.16 -9.88 8.46
C GLY A 1215 -32.35 -10.68 7.45
N VAL A 1216 -31.02 -10.49 7.40
CA VAL A 1216 -30.17 -11.07 6.36
C VAL A 1216 -30.05 -12.59 6.45
N VAL A 1217 -29.94 -13.21 7.64
CA VAL A 1217 -29.96 -14.68 7.75
C VAL A 1217 -31.36 -15.21 7.41
N GLY A 1218 -32.42 -14.48 7.78
CA GLY A 1218 -33.79 -14.78 7.38
C GLY A 1218 -34.08 -14.52 5.89
N GLU A 1219 -33.29 -13.71 5.19
CA GLU A 1219 -33.36 -13.47 3.74
C GLU A 1219 -32.55 -14.48 2.97
N LEU A 1220 -31.39 -14.89 3.49
CA LEU A 1220 -30.63 -16.02 2.98
C LEU A 1220 -31.48 -17.30 3.04
N ALA A 1221 -32.10 -17.58 4.18
CA ALA A 1221 -33.04 -18.68 4.35
C ALA A 1221 -34.27 -18.54 3.43
N ARG A 1222 -34.93 -17.37 3.36
CA ARG A 1222 -36.07 -17.14 2.45
C ARG A 1222 -35.70 -17.30 0.97
N ALA A 1223 -34.52 -16.83 0.55
CA ALA A 1223 -34.04 -16.95 -0.82
C ALA A 1223 -33.74 -18.42 -1.18
N ARG A 1224 -33.15 -19.19 -0.26
CA ARG A 1224 -32.96 -20.64 -0.43
C ARG A 1224 -34.29 -21.38 -0.48
N ILE A 1225 -35.24 -21.08 0.41
CA ILE A 1225 -36.61 -21.67 0.38
C ILE A 1225 -37.31 -21.34 -0.96
N ALA A 1226 -37.19 -20.12 -1.47
CA ALA A 1226 -37.77 -19.75 -2.76
C ALA A 1226 -37.11 -20.46 -3.96
N LEU A 1227 -35.81 -20.76 -3.87
CA LEU A 1227 -35.08 -21.57 -4.84
C LEU A 1227 -35.53 -23.03 -4.78
N ASP A 1228 -35.68 -23.60 -3.57
CA ASP A 1228 -36.19 -24.96 -3.35
C ASP A 1228 -37.64 -25.12 -3.87
N GLU A 1229 -38.51 -24.14 -3.62
CA GLU A 1229 -39.87 -24.08 -4.20
C GLU A 1229 -39.86 -24.03 -5.73
N ARG A 1230 -38.96 -23.25 -6.35
CA ARG A 1230 -38.79 -23.22 -7.82
C ARG A 1230 -38.35 -24.59 -8.34
N GLY A 1231 -37.39 -25.23 -7.68
CA GLY A 1231 -36.93 -26.58 -8.03
C GLY A 1231 -38.05 -27.63 -7.97
N GLN A 1232 -38.87 -27.62 -6.92
CA GLN A 1232 -40.01 -28.53 -6.79
C GLN A 1232 -41.05 -28.29 -7.90
N ARG A 1233 -41.41 -27.03 -8.19
CA ARG A 1233 -42.34 -26.69 -9.28
C ARG A 1233 -41.80 -27.05 -10.66
N LEU A 1234 -40.48 -26.98 -10.88
CA LEU A 1234 -39.85 -27.49 -12.09
C LEU A 1234 -40.02 -29.01 -12.20
N GLY A 1235 -39.75 -29.77 -11.13
CA GLY A 1235 -39.93 -31.23 -11.10
C GLY A 1235 -41.36 -31.67 -11.42
N GLU A 1236 -42.38 -31.00 -10.86
CA GLU A 1236 -43.78 -31.25 -11.24
C GLU A 1236 -44.05 -30.95 -12.72
N LEU A 1237 -43.44 -29.91 -13.29
CA LEU A 1237 -43.60 -29.54 -14.69
C LEU A 1237 -42.92 -30.56 -15.62
N GLU A 1238 -41.76 -31.09 -15.24
CA GLU A 1238 -41.10 -32.17 -15.95
C GLU A 1238 -41.91 -33.46 -15.92
N GLU A 1239 -42.47 -33.85 -14.77
CA GLU A 1239 -43.35 -35.03 -14.66
C GLU A 1239 -44.61 -34.87 -15.55
N ARG A 1240 -45.28 -33.72 -15.48
CA ARG A 1240 -46.42 -33.41 -16.38
C ARG A 1240 -46.02 -33.45 -17.85
N THR A 1241 -44.82 -32.98 -18.19
CA THR A 1241 -44.31 -32.98 -19.58
C THR A 1241 -43.97 -34.40 -20.06
N ALA A 1242 -43.40 -35.25 -19.21
CA ALA A 1242 -43.12 -36.66 -19.52
C ALA A 1242 -44.41 -37.48 -19.68
N LEU A 1243 -45.41 -37.24 -18.83
CA LEU A 1243 -46.76 -37.81 -18.97
C LEU A 1243 -47.43 -37.36 -20.28
N MET A 1244 -47.28 -36.08 -20.65
CA MET A 1244 -47.78 -35.56 -21.92
C MET A 1244 -47.08 -36.17 -23.13
N MET A 1245 -45.75 -36.36 -23.09
CA MET A 1245 -45.01 -37.06 -24.17
C MET A 1245 -45.45 -38.51 -24.31
N THR A 1246 -45.59 -39.24 -23.20
CA THR A 1246 -46.06 -40.64 -23.21
C THR A 1246 -47.50 -40.75 -23.75
N SER A 1247 -48.36 -39.77 -23.42
CA SER A 1247 -49.71 -39.65 -23.96
C SER A 1247 -49.70 -39.34 -25.46
N ALA A 1248 -48.79 -38.47 -25.93
CA ALA A 1248 -48.63 -38.14 -27.34
C ALA A 1248 -48.08 -39.32 -28.17
N GLU A 1249 -47.13 -40.08 -27.64
CA GLU A 1249 -46.67 -41.34 -28.25
C GLU A 1249 -47.81 -42.37 -28.36
N SER A 1250 -48.60 -42.54 -27.29
CA SER A 1250 -49.75 -43.43 -27.28
C SER A 1250 -50.78 -43.00 -28.33
N PHE A 1251 -51.12 -41.71 -28.37
CA PHE A 1251 -52.02 -41.14 -29.38
C PHE A 1251 -51.48 -41.34 -30.80
N SER A 1252 -50.18 -41.12 -31.04
CA SER A 1252 -49.55 -41.34 -32.34
C SER A 1252 -49.62 -42.81 -32.78
N LYS A 1253 -49.43 -43.76 -31.87
CA LYS A 1253 -49.58 -45.21 -32.14
C LYS A 1253 -51.03 -45.55 -32.51
N HIS A 1254 -52.01 -45.07 -31.74
CA HIS A 1254 -53.44 -45.26 -32.02
C HIS A 1254 -53.88 -44.61 -33.35
N ALA A 1255 -53.39 -43.41 -33.65
CA ALA A 1255 -53.66 -42.72 -34.92
C ALA A 1255 -53.04 -43.45 -36.12
N HIS A 1256 -51.85 -44.01 -35.97
CA HIS A 1256 -51.20 -44.83 -37.00
C HIS A 1256 -51.97 -46.15 -37.24
N GLU A 1257 -52.39 -46.84 -36.18
CA GLU A 1257 -53.27 -48.01 -36.31
C GLU A 1257 -54.61 -47.67 -36.96
N LEU A 1258 -55.23 -46.55 -36.60
CA LEU A 1258 -56.50 -46.11 -37.19
C LEU A 1258 -56.32 -45.78 -38.68
N MET A 1259 -55.23 -45.12 -39.05
CA MET A 1259 -54.87 -44.85 -40.44
C MET A 1259 -54.67 -46.14 -41.24
N LEU A 1260 -54.01 -47.16 -40.68
CA LEU A 1260 -53.90 -48.49 -41.29
C LEU A 1260 -55.28 -49.17 -41.44
N LYS A 1261 -56.11 -49.16 -40.38
CA LYS A 1261 -57.50 -49.70 -40.38
C LYS A 1261 -58.44 -48.97 -41.35
N CYS A 1262 -58.12 -47.74 -41.74
CA CYS A 1262 -58.83 -46.98 -42.77
C CYS A 1262 -58.24 -47.19 -44.18
N LYS A 1263 -56.93 -47.45 -44.31
CA LYS A 1263 -56.25 -47.69 -45.59
C LYS A 1263 -56.83 -48.87 -46.38
N ASP A 1264 -57.26 -49.92 -45.68
CA ASP A 1264 -57.86 -51.10 -46.31
C ASP A 1264 -59.35 -50.92 -46.65
N LYS A 1265 -59.99 -49.82 -46.22
CA LYS A 1265 -61.38 -49.49 -46.57
C LYS A 1265 -61.43 -48.72 -47.89
N LYS A 1266 -61.58 -49.45 -49.00
CA LYS A 1266 -61.92 -48.88 -50.33
C LYS A 1266 -63.29 -48.20 -50.31
N TRP A 1267 -63.35 -46.94 -49.89
CA TRP A 1267 -64.56 -46.12 -49.95
C TRP A 1267 -64.53 -45.19 -51.17
N TYR A 1268 -64.72 -45.79 -52.34
CA TYR A 1268 -65.06 -45.09 -53.60
C TYR A 1268 -66.13 -45.90 -54.36
N GLN A 1269 -67.35 -45.86 -53.83
CA GLN A 1269 -68.60 -45.94 -54.59
C GLN A 1269 -69.63 -45.05 -53.88
N PHE A 1270 -69.42 -43.73 -53.92
CA PHE A 1270 -70.16 -42.82 -54.80
C PHE A 1270 -69.38 -41.50 -54.95
#